data_AF-A0A1B8BA30-F1
#
_entry.id   AF-A0A1B8BA30-F1
#
_cell.length_a   1.000
_cell.length_b   1.000
_cell.length_c   1.000
_cell.angle_alpha   90.00
_cell.angle_beta   90.00
_cell.angle_gamma   90.00
#
_symmetry.space_group_name_H-M   'P 1'
#
loop_
_entity.id
_entity.type
_entity.pdbx_description
1 polymer ?
#
loop_
_entity_poly.entity_id
_entity_poly.type
_entity_poly.pdbx_seq_one_letter_code
_entity_poly.pdbx_strand_id
1 'polypeptide(L)'
;MTSHIEQPLTLINGLTLPNRLAKSAMAENLADKDLLPTDQIYTAYKTWASGGWGLIITGNVQVDPRHLGQPGDIANNDSIDRNRILDSWKKWASASRSGGTPTVVQISHPGRQSPAGAGNRGFFDKTLAPSAIPLRLGKVLAAKAGFDGVEIHGAHGYLLSQFLSPKTNQRTDEYGGSAGKRAKIVVDIIKAARKAVPPSFTIGIKFNSVDHQSSQALEDCIEQLRLITDAGIDFLEISGGSYEEPIGVADPDRVPAVKKESTKAREAFFLDFATAIRDQFPGLPLLVTGGFRSRKVIGDALANGSLDIVGLARPAMLDPSVPTNTLLNKNKKDEEARGIAVSVPTPWLLKKIGNYIIGAGYESAWYGKKIKTLVSTVVAILFLVAVSFKTFLPGDDPYRCRAVQKTGRWIDLPDEQGNRYPFRQWQPDGCILHEYDSTDIRQCTEGRRIVVVGDSTSRHVAYAFGRLINRKQHEHDKNQSSFPNLRDNVNLTYDGQMIQRLSNVWLGSHGHPLQEKGGFVQNLDVYADEKMDPPSIKDQQGPAIIYVAAGVWYTNHKGNTTRRVPWHTRFHIYRNRFNHLSRFINHNTPDQDPFTAPMDPQDGIGNQIFYGPPSGPCYQGNETKDIKSSARRQGEVADIHKWLHDTEDKRKIPLLWSIVGVTLNQNKTWIDPMTKAMHVIDQVSEARANIILNLRCNAKLDRIQGYHHTGTCCTDYGVNQNRIIIAISIVYLSACLICEILDLLSVKETQWPLLNMQVGSFILVLLMCYFSDRTQMMAKSSKLWEADGFSILCAVCFVALLVTIRRTRPKPPKHLSSPEDESCEMLPPEDCPLETEGSSTANGTYEKLLPENCPAHDEENYQQDEPFLSRKQTEEWKGWMQCFIVIYQWTGADQGPISVYILFRLYIAAYMFQTGYGHTHYFISTGDFSFKRVVSTLLRLNTLSCALTYLMKTDYMFYCAAPLASFWFLVIYTTMAIGKQYNDDLQAVIAKVCISGIVVSAIFATPLMRWMFELFEIIFNIQWSADQWMYHATLDMYIVYIGMGTAIVNQRISSTQIILSLRLVVALAGLFALFCYFSKTSSLSVSSYDSIHPYISFIPILGYIVLRNTSTYTRNYHSKAMAWLGRHSLEISILQSHILLAADRDGVLSIDGIFGDGTVLGDRWRTLLIVVPIFLWTCYTTRSATVYIIELVLKERSEEDDLDEPAFKYLKKLGISHISYPGLRLVCIVLTMWLINLLSPLKQNISLPSGTHDISVLPMPETALDHPF
;
A
#
# COMPACT_ATOMS: atom_id res chain seq x y z
N MET A 1 -12.22 41.27 -34.86
CA MET A 1 -13.17 40.65 -33.91
C MET A 1 -12.70 40.73 -32.45
N THR A 2 -11.39 40.54 -32.16
CA THR A 2 -10.82 40.76 -30.80
C THR A 2 -11.12 42.14 -30.22
N SER A 3 -11.24 43.18 -31.06
CA SER A 3 -11.52 44.56 -30.66
C SER A 3 -12.76 44.73 -29.77
N HIS A 4 -13.85 43.98 -30.00
CA HIS A 4 -15.05 44.08 -29.17
C HIS A 4 -14.91 43.35 -27.84
N ILE A 5 -14.09 42.29 -27.80
CA ILE A 5 -13.84 41.51 -26.58
C ILE A 5 -12.90 42.27 -25.65
N GLU A 6 -11.87 42.93 -26.20
CA GLU A 6 -10.87 43.72 -25.46
C GLU A 6 -11.42 45.06 -24.93
N GLN A 7 -12.58 45.51 -25.40
CA GLN A 7 -13.16 46.79 -24.96
C GLN A 7 -13.54 46.74 -23.48
N PRO A 8 -13.11 47.72 -22.67
CA PRO A 8 -13.55 47.80 -21.29
C PRO A 8 -15.05 48.11 -21.20
N LEU A 9 -15.66 47.77 -20.05
CA LEU A 9 -17.06 48.08 -19.73
C LEU A 9 -17.14 48.66 -18.33
N THR A 10 -17.78 49.82 -18.17
CA THR A 10 -18.11 50.36 -16.85
C THR A 10 -19.55 50.01 -16.51
N LEU A 11 -19.74 49.33 -15.38
CA LEU A 11 -21.06 48.98 -14.84
C LEU A 11 -21.76 50.21 -14.24
N ILE A 12 -23.05 50.07 -13.93
CA ILE A 12 -23.91 51.16 -13.44
C ILE A 12 -23.34 51.82 -12.17
N ASN A 13 -22.73 51.03 -11.28
CA ASN A 13 -22.09 51.53 -10.05
C ASN A 13 -20.68 52.11 -10.24
N GLY A 14 -20.15 52.14 -11.46
CA GLY A 14 -18.82 52.66 -11.77
C GLY A 14 -17.68 51.63 -11.74
N LEU A 15 -17.94 50.34 -11.49
CA LEU A 15 -16.91 49.30 -11.59
C LEU A 15 -16.54 49.07 -13.07
N THR A 16 -15.26 49.23 -13.42
CA THR A 16 -14.77 49.00 -14.79
C THR A 16 -14.15 47.61 -14.95
N LEU A 17 -14.68 46.84 -15.89
CA LEU A 17 -14.15 45.56 -16.34
C LEU A 17 -13.13 45.81 -17.47
N PRO A 18 -11.92 45.23 -17.42
CA PRO A 18 -10.88 45.49 -18.43
C PRO A 18 -11.16 44.83 -19.78
N ASN A 19 -12.07 43.87 -19.86
CA ASN A 19 -12.53 43.23 -21.09
C ASN A 19 -13.91 42.59 -20.88
N ARG A 20 -14.51 42.06 -21.95
CA ARG A 20 -15.89 41.52 -21.94
C ARG A 20 -16.00 40.04 -21.54
N LEU A 21 -14.94 39.41 -21.01
CA LEU A 21 -14.94 38.00 -20.62
C LEU A 21 -15.07 37.82 -19.11
N ALA A 22 -16.05 37.04 -18.68
CA ALA A 22 -16.25 36.67 -17.28
C ALA A 22 -15.98 35.18 -17.04
N LYS A 23 -15.22 34.85 -15.99
CA LYS A 23 -15.21 33.49 -15.44
C LYS A 23 -16.51 33.35 -14.66
N SER A 24 -17.46 32.59 -15.19
CA SER A 24 -18.77 32.41 -14.54
C SER A 24 -18.64 31.46 -13.34
N ALA A 25 -19.64 31.50 -12.46
CA ALA A 25 -19.68 30.69 -11.25
C ALA A 25 -19.61 29.18 -11.56
N MET A 26 -18.77 28.47 -10.80
CA MET A 26 -18.60 27.01 -10.86
C MET A 26 -18.40 26.50 -9.44
N ALA A 27 -19.23 25.56 -8.97
CA ALA A 27 -19.05 24.95 -7.66
C ALA A 27 -17.71 24.19 -7.60
N GLU A 28 -16.85 24.54 -6.65
CA GLU A 28 -15.50 24.00 -6.54
C GLU A 28 -15.43 22.76 -5.66
N ASN A 29 -16.29 22.67 -4.65
CA ASN A 29 -16.30 21.59 -3.66
C ASN A 29 -14.95 21.46 -2.90
N LEU A 30 -14.30 22.60 -2.59
CA LEU A 30 -12.96 22.69 -1.97
C LEU A 30 -12.93 23.43 -0.61
N ALA A 31 -14.09 23.74 -0.03
CA ALA A 31 -14.16 24.32 1.31
C ALA A 31 -13.66 23.31 2.37
N ASP A 32 -13.15 23.82 3.49
CA ASP A 32 -12.86 22.96 4.63
C ASP A 32 -14.13 22.53 5.36
N LYS A 33 -13.97 21.70 6.39
CA LYS A 33 -15.08 21.24 7.27
C LYS A 33 -15.80 22.35 8.02
N ASP A 34 -15.16 23.52 8.12
CA ASP A 34 -15.70 24.72 8.75
C ASP A 34 -16.42 25.60 7.69
N LEU A 35 -16.49 25.11 6.44
CA LEU A 35 -17.07 25.74 5.25
C LEU A 35 -16.32 27.00 4.79
N LEU A 36 -15.03 27.10 5.13
CA LEU A 36 -14.16 28.24 4.80
C LEU A 36 -13.26 27.96 3.59
N PRO A 37 -12.82 29.00 2.86
CA PRO A 37 -11.87 28.84 1.76
C PRO A 37 -10.50 28.33 2.26
N THR A 38 -9.89 27.45 1.47
CA THR A 38 -8.59 26.81 1.76
C THR A 38 -7.49 27.34 0.85
N ASP A 39 -6.24 26.96 1.10
CA ASP A 39 -5.11 27.31 0.22
C ASP A 39 -5.32 26.88 -1.24
N GLN A 40 -6.05 25.78 -1.47
CA GLN A 40 -6.42 25.34 -2.82
C GLN A 40 -7.33 26.34 -3.53
N ILE A 41 -8.31 26.91 -2.80
CA ILE A 41 -9.18 27.97 -3.31
C ILE A 41 -8.36 29.25 -3.57
N TYR A 42 -7.46 29.62 -2.65
CA TYR A 42 -6.60 30.80 -2.86
C TYR A 42 -5.75 30.65 -4.12
N THR A 43 -5.14 29.47 -4.33
CA THR A 43 -4.36 29.19 -5.55
C THR A 43 -5.23 29.24 -6.80
N ALA A 44 -6.38 28.56 -6.81
CA ALA A 44 -7.26 28.52 -7.98
C ALA A 44 -7.70 29.93 -8.41
N TYR A 45 -8.14 30.75 -7.45
CA TYR A 45 -8.57 32.12 -7.72
C TYR A 45 -7.43 33.06 -8.10
N LYS A 46 -6.23 32.88 -7.53
CA LYS A 46 -5.02 33.59 -7.97
C LYS A 46 -4.65 33.24 -9.41
N THR A 47 -4.78 31.97 -9.79
CA THR A 47 -4.51 31.51 -11.16
C THR A 47 -5.52 32.10 -12.14
N TRP A 48 -6.83 32.10 -11.83
CA TRP A 48 -7.82 32.78 -12.66
C TRP A 48 -7.57 34.28 -12.72
N ALA A 49 -7.29 34.95 -11.61
CA ALA A 49 -7.00 36.38 -11.60
C ALA A 49 -5.81 36.75 -12.51
N SER A 50 -4.80 35.89 -12.56
CA SER A 50 -3.64 36.05 -13.45
C SER A 50 -3.93 35.67 -14.92
N GLY A 51 -5.09 35.09 -15.22
CA GLY A 51 -5.48 34.57 -16.53
C GLY A 51 -6.02 35.61 -17.53
N GLY A 52 -6.09 36.89 -17.14
CA GLY A 52 -6.54 37.98 -18.00
C GLY A 52 -8.07 38.11 -18.14
N TRP A 53 -8.82 37.68 -17.13
CA TRP A 53 -10.28 37.81 -17.11
C TRP A 53 -10.73 39.26 -16.87
N GLY A 54 -11.87 39.63 -17.46
CA GLY A 54 -12.55 40.90 -17.24
C GLY A 54 -13.35 40.93 -15.95
N LEU A 55 -13.93 39.79 -15.57
CA LEU A 55 -14.66 39.61 -14.32
C LEU A 55 -14.46 38.17 -13.82
N ILE A 56 -14.28 37.99 -12.51
CA ILE A 56 -14.30 36.67 -11.87
C ILE A 56 -15.53 36.58 -10.97
N ILE A 57 -16.37 35.58 -11.23
CA ILE A 57 -17.50 35.23 -10.38
C ILE A 57 -17.14 33.97 -9.60
N THR A 58 -17.27 34.02 -8.28
CA THR A 58 -16.94 32.85 -7.46
C THR A 58 -17.89 31.68 -7.70
N GLY A 59 -17.55 30.47 -7.25
CA GLY A 59 -18.54 29.40 -7.10
C GLY A 59 -19.56 29.70 -6.01
N ASN A 60 -20.41 28.71 -5.74
CA ASN A 60 -21.54 28.86 -4.82
C ASN A 60 -21.06 29.16 -3.40
N VAL A 61 -21.44 30.32 -2.87
CA VAL A 61 -21.30 30.64 -1.45
C VAL A 61 -22.66 30.56 -0.77
N GLN A 62 -22.85 29.53 0.04
CA GLN A 62 -24.14 29.25 0.67
C GLN A 62 -24.37 30.22 1.83
N VAL A 63 -25.54 30.85 1.82
CA VAL A 63 -25.94 31.80 2.87
C VAL A 63 -26.38 31.11 4.16
N ASP A 64 -26.69 29.82 4.10
CA ASP A 64 -27.11 28.99 5.24
C ASP A 64 -26.30 27.67 5.25
N PRO A 65 -25.49 27.41 6.29
CA PRO A 65 -24.67 26.20 6.38
C PRO A 65 -25.49 24.92 6.55
N ARG A 66 -26.79 25.01 6.82
CA ARG A 66 -27.72 23.86 6.81
C ARG A 66 -28.08 23.41 5.41
N HIS A 67 -28.09 24.33 4.44
CA HIS A 67 -28.60 24.06 3.10
C HIS A 67 -27.47 24.17 2.08
N LEU A 68 -26.61 23.15 2.02
CA LEU A 68 -25.54 23.09 1.02
C LEU A 68 -26.03 22.48 -0.28
N GLY A 69 -25.47 22.93 -1.41
CA GLY A 69 -25.68 22.33 -2.73
C GLY A 69 -24.75 21.14 -2.92
N GLN A 70 -23.50 21.28 -2.45
CA GLN A 70 -22.50 20.22 -2.41
C GLN A 70 -21.76 20.21 -1.06
N PRO A 71 -21.21 19.05 -0.61
CA PRO A 71 -20.59 18.93 0.71
C PRO A 71 -19.40 19.87 1.00
N GLY A 72 -18.72 20.34 -0.04
CA GLY A 72 -17.57 21.24 0.03
C GLY A 72 -17.85 22.65 -0.48
N ASP A 73 -19.12 23.07 -0.49
CA ASP A 73 -19.48 24.47 -0.75
C ASP A 73 -18.96 25.38 0.39
N ILE A 74 -18.53 26.58 0.04
CA ILE A 74 -18.19 27.62 1.03
C ILE A 74 -19.51 28.15 1.61
N ALA A 75 -19.56 28.39 2.91
CA ALA A 75 -20.74 28.97 3.55
C ALA A 75 -20.36 29.94 4.67
N ASN A 76 -21.27 30.87 4.98
CA ASN A 76 -21.15 31.64 6.22
C ASN A 76 -21.60 30.78 7.41
N ASN A 77 -20.66 30.13 8.07
CA ASN A 77 -20.94 29.32 9.24
C ASN A 77 -20.97 30.15 10.52
N ASP A 78 -22.17 30.54 10.96
CA ASP A 78 -22.37 31.37 12.17
C ASP A 78 -21.91 30.68 13.47
N SER A 79 -21.61 29.37 13.45
CA SER A 79 -21.06 28.64 14.60
C SER A 79 -19.55 28.88 14.83
N ILE A 80 -18.92 29.76 14.04
CA ILE A 80 -17.47 30.01 14.06
C ILE A 80 -17.21 31.50 14.30
N ASP A 81 -16.09 31.80 14.96
CA ASP A 81 -15.66 33.18 15.20
C ASP A 81 -15.64 34.01 13.90
N ARG A 82 -16.33 35.15 13.95
CA ARG A 82 -16.56 36.02 12.79
C ARG A 82 -15.26 36.63 12.26
N ASN A 83 -14.26 36.86 13.11
CA ASN A 83 -12.97 37.37 12.67
C ASN A 83 -12.22 36.33 11.83
N ARG A 84 -12.25 35.06 12.24
CA ARG A 84 -11.68 33.96 11.44
C ARG A 84 -12.33 33.83 10.06
N ILE A 85 -13.66 33.95 9.97
CA ILE A 85 -14.37 33.95 8.70
C ILE A 85 -13.89 35.12 7.84
N LEU A 86 -13.90 36.33 8.40
CA LEU A 86 -13.47 37.54 7.71
C LEU A 86 -12.03 37.45 7.22
N ASP A 87 -11.10 36.94 8.02
CA ASP A 87 -9.68 36.81 7.64
C ASP A 87 -9.47 35.81 6.50
N SER A 88 -10.18 34.68 6.53
CA SER A 88 -10.13 33.71 5.43
C SER A 88 -10.69 34.30 4.12
N TRP A 89 -11.79 35.07 4.21
CA TRP A 89 -12.38 35.73 3.05
C TRP A 89 -11.53 36.91 2.55
N LYS A 90 -10.82 37.63 3.43
CA LYS A 90 -9.84 38.66 3.03
C LYS A 90 -8.70 38.07 2.21
N LYS A 91 -8.16 36.92 2.63
CA LYS A 91 -7.14 36.19 1.86
C LYS A 91 -7.68 35.75 0.51
N TRP A 92 -8.90 35.25 0.48
CA TRP A 92 -9.56 34.85 -0.75
C TRP A 92 -9.80 36.02 -1.72
N ALA A 93 -10.33 37.14 -1.22
CA ALA A 93 -10.54 38.36 -1.99
C ALA A 93 -9.21 38.90 -2.56
N SER A 94 -8.17 38.94 -1.73
CA SER A 94 -6.82 39.35 -2.14
C SER A 94 -6.25 38.45 -3.24
N ALA A 95 -6.40 37.12 -3.12
CA ALA A 95 -5.97 36.18 -4.14
C ALA A 95 -6.75 36.34 -5.44
N SER A 96 -8.07 36.52 -5.37
CA SER A 96 -8.95 36.65 -6.53
C SER A 96 -8.76 37.97 -7.28
N ARG A 97 -8.26 39.00 -6.60
CA ARG A 97 -7.95 40.31 -7.18
C ARG A 97 -6.48 40.47 -7.58
N SER A 98 -5.67 39.40 -7.53
CA SER A 98 -4.27 39.50 -7.90
C SER A 98 -4.14 39.86 -9.38
N GLY A 99 -3.47 40.97 -9.70
CA GLY A 99 -3.43 41.51 -11.06
C GLY A 99 -4.56 42.49 -11.40
N GLY A 100 -5.40 42.87 -10.42
CA GLY A 100 -6.40 43.93 -10.56
C GLY A 100 -7.74 43.49 -11.16
N THR A 101 -7.96 42.19 -11.39
CA THR A 101 -9.21 41.68 -11.94
C THR A 101 -10.38 41.86 -10.97
N PRO A 102 -11.47 42.52 -11.37
CA PRO A 102 -12.68 42.63 -10.57
C PRO A 102 -13.25 41.25 -10.20
N THR A 103 -13.60 41.05 -8.93
CA THR A 103 -14.15 39.79 -8.43
C THR A 103 -15.43 40.00 -7.63
N VAL A 104 -16.48 39.27 -8.01
CA VAL A 104 -17.78 39.26 -7.33
C VAL A 104 -18.08 37.88 -6.74
N VAL A 105 -18.67 37.86 -5.54
CA VAL A 105 -19.01 36.62 -4.84
C VAL A 105 -20.43 36.19 -5.19
N GLN A 106 -20.62 34.97 -5.70
CA GLN A 106 -21.96 34.44 -5.95
C GLN A 106 -22.57 33.86 -4.68
N ILE A 107 -23.58 34.54 -4.13
CA ILE A 107 -24.33 34.09 -2.95
C ILE A 107 -25.53 33.26 -3.37
N SER A 108 -25.68 32.10 -2.72
CA SER A 108 -26.61 31.05 -3.13
C SER A 108 -27.38 30.46 -1.95
N HIS A 109 -28.56 29.90 -2.27
CA HIS A 109 -29.29 28.99 -1.39
C HIS A 109 -29.99 27.94 -2.26
N PRO A 110 -29.72 26.63 -2.11
CA PRO A 110 -30.24 25.61 -3.03
C PRO A 110 -31.75 25.37 -2.88
N GLY A 111 -32.33 25.79 -1.74
CA GLY A 111 -33.75 25.62 -1.45
C GLY A 111 -34.14 24.15 -1.52
N ARG A 112 -35.18 23.82 -2.30
CA ARG A 112 -35.64 22.44 -2.46
C ARG A 112 -34.61 21.46 -3.01
N GLN A 113 -33.56 21.95 -3.67
CA GLN A 113 -32.52 21.12 -4.30
C GLN A 113 -31.35 20.80 -3.36
N SER A 114 -31.38 21.25 -2.10
CA SER A 114 -30.39 20.84 -1.11
C SER A 114 -30.57 19.35 -0.76
N PRO A 115 -29.54 18.50 -0.91
CA PRO A 115 -29.64 17.08 -0.58
C PRO A 115 -29.98 16.83 0.90
N ALA A 116 -30.69 15.75 1.19
CA ALA A 116 -30.87 15.28 2.57
C ALA A 116 -29.50 14.96 3.21
N GLY A 117 -29.28 15.45 4.43
CA GLY A 117 -27.99 15.28 5.12
C GLY A 117 -26.88 16.25 4.67
N ALA A 118 -27.18 17.25 3.83
CA ALA A 118 -26.21 18.25 3.41
C ALA A 118 -25.90 19.25 4.54
N GLY A 119 -24.62 19.62 4.72
CA GLY A 119 -24.20 20.53 5.80
C GLY A 119 -24.60 19.99 7.18
N ASN A 120 -25.32 20.81 7.95
CA ASN A 120 -25.88 20.43 9.25
C ASN A 120 -27.37 20.06 9.21
N ARG A 121 -27.97 19.92 8.03
CA ARG A 121 -29.37 19.50 7.90
C ARG A 121 -29.50 17.99 8.14
N GLY A 122 -30.48 17.60 8.95
CA GLY A 122 -30.80 16.20 9.22
C GLY A 122 -31.25 15.46 7.97
N PHE A 123 -31.01 14.14 7.94
CA PHE A 123 -31.38 13.30 6.80
C PHE A 123 -32.91 13.18 6.60
N PHE A 124 -33.67 13.36 7.69
CA PHE A 124 -35.14 13.33 7.70
C PHE A 124 -35.76 14.73 7.83
N ASP A 125 -34.93 15.78 7.92
CA ASP A 125 -35.43 17.14 7.97
C ASP A 125 -36.14 17.43 6.65
N LYS A 126 -37.44 17.73 6.74
CA LYS A 126 -38.23 18.14 5.59
C LYS A 126 -37.50 19.27 4.89
N THR A 127 -37.44 19.20 3.56
CA THR A 127 -36.95 20.35 2.79
C THR A 127 -37.95 21.46 3.01
N LEU A 128 -37.65 22.39 3.91
CA LEU A 128 -38.55 23.48 4.21
C LEU A 128 -38.69 24.29 2.93
N ALA A 129 -39.91 24.29 2.40
CA ALA A 129 -40.30 25.20 1.34
C ALA A 129 -40.00 26.63 1.83
N PRO A 130 -39.76 27.57 0.91
CA PRO A 130 -39.38 28.91 1.29
C PRO A 130 -40.31 29.52 2.35
N SER A 131 -39.73 30.01 3.45
CA SER A 131 -40.48 30.61 4.56
C SER A 131 -40.70 32.11 4.32
N ALA A 132 -41.75 32.68 4.92
CA ALA A 132 -41.98 34.13 4.96
C ALA A 132 -40.95 34.87 5.86
N ILE A 133 -40.00 34.17 6.47
CA ILE A 133 -38.94 34.78 7.27
C ILE A 133 -37.91 35.38 6.30
N PRO A 134 -37.70 36.71 6.32
CA PRO A 134 -36.75 37.36 5.43
C PRO A 134 -35.34 36.81 5.65
N LEU A 135 -34.67 36.49 4.54
CA LEU A 135 -33.30 35.98 4.53
C LEU A 135 -32.36 37.01 5.18
N ARG A 136 -31.79 36.70 6.34
CA ARG A 136 -30.82 37.56 7.02
C ARG A 136 -29.47 37.43 6.30
N LEU A 137 -29.28 38.17 5.20
CA LEU A 137 -27.99 38.29 4.55
C LEU A 137 -26.94 38.76 5.57
N GLY A 138 -25.92 37.94 5.80
CA GLY A 138 -24.81 38.25 6.69
C GLY A 138 -24.24 39.62 6.36
N LYS A 139 -24.55 40.61 7.20
CA LYS A 139 -24.19 42.03 6.99
C LYS A 139 -22.71 42.16 6.60
N VAL A 140 -22.46 42.75 5.43
CA VAL A 140 -21.19 43.36 5.00
C VAL A 140 -19.97 42.42 4.90
N LEU A 141 -20.11 41.09 4.94
CA LEU A 141 -18.92 40.20 4.97
C LEU A 141 -18.08 40.29 3.68
N ALA A 142 -18.70 40.15 2.50
CA ALA A 142 -17.99 40.25 1.22
C ALA A 142 -17.36 41.64 1.00
N ALA A 143 -18.10 42.71 1.32
CA ALA A 143 -17.59 44.08 1.24
C ALA A 143 -16.44 44.33 2.23
N LYS A 144 -16.53 43.84 3.48
CA LYS A 144 -15.44 43.94 4.48
C LYS A 144 -14.23 43.08 4.13
N ALA A 145 -14.44 41.97 3.43
CA ALA A 145 -13.38 41.09 2.97
C ALA A 145 -12.58 41.70 1.79
N GLY A 146 -13.18 42.64 1.05
CA GLY A 146 -12.53 43.35 -0.06
C GLY A 146 -12.87 42.79 -1.45
N PHE A 147 -14.00 42.08 -1.59
CA PHE A 147 -14.56 41.79 -2.92
C PHE A 147 -15.18 43.06 -3.54
N ASP A 148 -15.31 43.09 -4.86
CA ASP A 148 -15.89 44.24 -5.58
C ASP A 148 -17.42 44.24 -5.57
N GLY A 149 -18.02 43.08 -5.34
CA GLY A 149 -19.46 42.93 -5.37
C GLY A 149 -19.96 41.55 -4.97
N VAL A 150 -21.27 41.38 -5.07
CA VAL A 150 -21.96 40.10 -4.96
C VAL A 150 -22.85 39.86 -6.17
N GLU A 151 -23.02 38.60 -6.52
CA GLU A 151 -24.04 38.14 -7.46
C GLU A 151 -25.08 37.29 -6.71
N ILE A 152 -26.35 37.68 -6.80
CA ILE A 152 -27.46 36.95 -6.20
C ILE A 152 -27.87 35.80 -7.14
N HIS A 153 -27.85 34.57 -6.66
CA HIS A 153 -28.22 33.42 -7.49
C HIS A 153 -29.75 33.21 -7.55
N GLY A 154 -30.39 33.72 -8.60
CA GLY A 154 -31.82 33.57 -8.93
C GLY A 154 -32.12 32.60 -10.08
N ALA A 155 -31.28 31.57 -10.27
CA ALA A 155 -31.36 30.67 -11.43
C ALA A 155 -31.25 29.19 -11.03
N HIS A 156 -31.21 28.29 -12.02
CA HIS A 156 -30.94 26.85 -11.86
C HIS A 156 -31.92 26.07 -10.97
N GLY A 157 -33.10 26.63 -10.70
CA GLY A 157 -34.06 26.05 -9.77
C GLY A 157 -33.60 26.09 -8.31
N TYR A 158 -32.64 26.93 -7.94
CA TYR A 158 -32.30 27.25 -6.54
C TYR A 158 -33.41 28.11 -5.89
N LEU A 159 -33.27 28.44 -4.61
CA LEU A 159 -34.37 29.01 -3.81
C LEU A 159 -35.06 30.20 -4.47
N LEU A 160 -34.32 31.19 -4.94
CA LEU A 160 -34.90 32.40 -5.54
C LEU A 160 -35.54 32.12 -6.91
N SER A 161 -34.95 31.20 -7.69
CA SER A 161 -35.57 30.70 -8.92
C SER A 161 -36.88 29.96 -8.61
N GLN A 162 -36.96 29.24 -7.48
CA GLN A 162 -38.19 28.57 -7.05
C GLN A 162 -39.31 29.56 -6.68
N PHE A 163 -38.98 30.75 -6.17
CA PHE A 163 -39.97 31.80 -5.93
C PHE A 163 -40.46 32.45 -7.21
N LEU A 164 -39.53 32.76 -8.12
CA LEU A 164 -39.83 33.48 -9.36
C LEU A 164 -40.71 32.66 -10.31
N SER A 165 -40.51 31.34 -10.32
CA SER A 165 -41.24 30.42 -11.20
C SER A 165 -42.64 30.11 -10.69
N PRO A 166 -43.70 30.32 -11.52
CA PRO A 166 -45.06 29.92 -11.16
C PRO A 166 -45.23 28.41 -11.09
N LYS A 167 -44.30 27.61 -11.66
CA LYS A 167 -44.35 26.14 -11.56
C LYS A 167 -44.11 25.66 -10.13
N THR A 168 -43.23 26.36 -9.41
CA THR A 168 -42.73 25.92 -8.10
C THR A 168 -43.27 26.74 -6.94
N ASN A 169 -43.72 27.97 -7.19
CA ASN A 169 -44.33 28.84 -6.18
C ASN A 169 -45.85 28.95 -6.38
N GLN A 170 -46.59 28.09 -5.68
CA GLN A 170 -48.05 28.06 -5.64
C GLN A 170 -48.62 28.78 -4.40
N ARG A 171 -47.85 29.69 -3.78
CA ARG A 171 -48.30 30.39 -2.58
C ARG A 171 -49.41 31.39 -2.91
N THR A 172 -50.27 31.64 -1.94
CA THR A 172 -51.39 32.60 -2.01
C THR A 172 -51.15 33.87 -1.20
N ASP A 173 -50.03 33.96 -0.47
CA ASP A 173 -49.64 35.13 0.32
C ASP A 173 -48.98 36.23 -0.53
N GLU A 174 -48.33 37.21 0.11
CA GLU A 174 -47.69 38.33 -0.60
C GLU A 174 -46.46 37.92 -1.43
N TYR A 175 -45.98 36.68 -1.29
CA TYR A 175 -44.79 36.15 -1.98
C TYR A 175 -45.15 35.16 -3.11
N GLY A 176 -46.43 34.98 -3.43
CA GLY A 176 -46.91 34.09 -4.51
C GLY A 176 -48.10 34.65 -5.29
N GLY A 177 -48.56 33.90 -6.30
CA GLY A 177 -49.61 34.35 -7.21
C GLY A 177 -49.03 35.13 -8.40
N SER A 178 -49.23 36.46 -8.46
CA SER A 178 -48.81 37.29 -9.61
C SER A 178 -47.29 37.40 -9.77
N ALA A 179 -46.84 37.76 -10.97
CA ALA A 179 -45.42 37.91 -11.32
C ALA A 179 -44.68 38.84 -10.34
N GLY A 180 -45.23 40.04 -10.07
CA GLY A 180 -44.66 40.96 -9.10
C GLY A 180 -44.60 40.45 -7.66
N LYS A 181 -45.62 39.71 -7.18
CA LYS A 181 -45.59 39.09 -5.84
C LYS A 181 -44.49 38.02 -5.74
N ARG A 182 -44.31 37.22 -6.79
CA ARG A 182 -43.23 36.22 -6.87
C ARG A 182 -41.83 36.86 -6.86
N ALA A 183 -41.66 38.02 -7.49
CA ALA A 183 -40.40 38.76 -7.48
C ALA A 183 -40.13 39.53 -6.18
N LYS A 184 -41.14 39.74 -5.33
CA LYS A 184 -41.03 40.55 -4.11
C LYS A 184 -39.86 40.16 -3.22
N ILE A 185 -39.64 38.86 -2.99
CA ILE A 185 -38.52 38.41 -2.13
C ILE A 185 -37.16 38.80 -2.72
N VAL A 186 -36.98 38.70 -4.04
CA VAL A 186 -35.73 39.07 -4.71
C VAL A 186 -35.52 40.59 -4.63
N VAL A 187 -36.58 41.37 -4.86
CA VAL A 187 -36.56 42.84 -4.73
C VAL A 187 -36.20 43.26 -3.30
N ASP A 188 -36.80 42.63 -2.29
CA ASP A 188 -36.54 42.94 -0.88
C ASP A 188 -35.09 42.59 -0.51
N ILE A 189 -34.55 41.48 -1.01
CA ILE A 189 -33.15 41.09 -0.84
C ILE A 189 -32.20 42.10 -1.49
N ILE A 190 -32.47 42.54 -2.71
CA ILE A 190 -31.64 43.53 -3.42
C ILE A 190 -31.65 44.87 -2.68
N LYS A 191 -32.83 45.37 -2.26
CA LYS A 191 -32.96 46.61 -1.49
C LYS A 191 -32.21 46.52 -0.15
N ALA A 192 -32.32 45.38 0.53
CA ALA A 192 -31.59 45.13 1.78
C ALA A 192 -30.07 45.09 1.56
N ALA A 193 -29.59 44.42 0.50
CA ALA A 193 -28.19 44.38 0.13
C ALA A 193 -27.65 45.76 -0.22
N ARG A 194 -28.37 46.52 -1.05
CA ARG A 194 -27.99 47.89 -1.46
C ARG A 194 -27.92 48.85 -0.28
N LYS A 195 -28.80 48.70 0.72
CA LYS A 195 -28.74 49.47 1.98
C LYS A 195 -27.55 49.08 2.87
N ALA A 196 -27.01 47.88 2.73
CA ALA A 196 -25.96 47.33 3.59
C ALA A 196 -24.53 47.52 3.07
N VAL A 197 -24.36 47.95 1.81
CA VAL A 197 -23.06 48.07 1.12
C VAL A 197 -22.89 49.47 0.53
N PRO A 198 -21.64 49.95 0.30
CA PRO A 198 -21.43 51.26 -0.32
C PRO A 198 -21.95 51.29 -1.76
N PRO A 199 -22.30 52.47 -2.32
CA PRO A 199 -22.80 52.60 -3.69
C PRO A 199 -21.86 52.03 -4.76
N SER A 200 -20.55 52.06 -4.52
CA SER A 200 -19.52 51.51 -5.40
C SER A 200 -19.42 49.98 -5.38
N PHE A 201 -20.12 49.29 -4.48
CA PHE A 201 -20.11 47.83 -4.41
C PHE A 201 -21.12 47.24 -5.40
N THR A 202 -20.66 46.35 -6.27
CA THR A 202 -21.49 45.79 -7.35
C THR A 202 -22.52 44.79 -6.79
N ILE A 203 -23.76 44.86 -7.26
CA ILE A 203 -24.81 43.88 -7.00
C ILE A 203 -25.33 43.38 -8.35
N GLY A 204 -24.96 42.15 -8.72
CA GLY A 204 -25.51 41.44 -9.87
C GLY A 204 -26.60 40.44 -9.46
N ILE A 205 -27.35 39.95 -10.44
CA ILE A 205 -28.24 38.80 -10.26
C ILE A 205 -28.11 37.84 -11.44
N LYS A 206 -28.03 36.54 -11.14
CA LYS A 206 -28.13 35.47 -12.13
C LYS A 206 -29.58 35.02 -12.25
N PHE A 207 -30.14 35.04 -13.46
CA PHE A 207 -31.56 34.82 -13.72
C PHE A 207 -31.79 33.62 -14.67
N ASN A 208 -32.87 32.87 -14.43
CA ASN A 208 -33.22 31.69 -15.22
C ASN A 208 -34.07 32.06 -16.46
N SER A 209 -33.56 31.83 -17.66
CA SER A 209 -34.29 32.16 -18.90
C SER A 209 -35.26 31.07 -19.38
N VAL A 210 -35.10 29.82 -18.91
CA VAL A 210 -35.73 28.63 -19.52
C VAL A 210 -37.19 28.43 -19.11
N ASP A 211 -37.63 29.05 -18.02
CA ASP A 211 -39.01 28.97 -17.55
C ASP A 211 -40.00 29.84 -18.35
N HIS A 212 -39.51 30.68 -19.27
CA HIS A 212 -40.26 31.76 -19.91
C HIS A 212 -40.42 31.58 -21.43
N GLN A 213 -41.02 30.46 -21.85
CA GLN A 213 -41.11 30.07 -23.28
C GLN A 213 -42.42 30.46 -24.01
N SER A 214 -43.43 30.97 -23.28
CA SER A 214 -44.68 31.49 -23.88
C SER A 214 -44.71 33.02 -23.81
N SER A 215 -45.51 33.68 -24.67
CA SER A 215 -45.63 35.14 -24.69
C SER A 215 -46.07 35.71 -23.33
N GLN A 216 -47.06 35.08 -22.69
CA GLN A 216 -47.49 35.48 -21.34
C GLN A 216 -46.38 35.29 -20.29
N ALA A 217 -45.64 34.17 -20.36
CA ALA A 217 -44.54 33.93 -19.43
C ALA A 217 -43.35 34.90 -19.64
N LEU A 218 -43.15 35.39 -20.87
CA LEU A 218 -42.18 36.42 -21.19
C LEU A 218 -42.62 37.80 -20.67
N GLU A 219 -43.90 38.15 -20.78
CA GLU A 219 -44.46 39.38 -20.19
C GLU A 219 -44.32 39.38 -18.66
N ASP A 220 -44.73 38.29 -18.00
CA ASP A 220 -44.50 38.06 -16.57
C ASP A 220 -43.01 38.21 -16.20
N CYS A 221 -42.12 37.66 -17.03
CA CYS A 221 -40.67 37.77 -16.82
C CYS A 221 -40.19 39.22 -16.92
N ILE A 222 -40.68 39.98 -17.92
CA ILE A 222 -40.33 41.38 -18.12
C ILE A 222 -40.81 42.21 -16.93
N GLU A 223 -42.01 41.94 -16.40
CA GLU A 223 -42.50 42.58 -15.17
C GLU A 223 -41.56 42.30 -13.99
N GLN A 224 -41.20 41.03 -13.76
CA GLN A 224 -40.26 40.64 -12.70
C GLN A 224 -38.89 41.31 -12.87
N LEU A 225 -38.33 41.30 -14.08
CA LEU A 225 -37.04 41.91 -14.40
C LEU A 225 -37.08 43.43 -14.23
N ARG A 226 -38.19 44.10 -14.56
CA ARG A 226 -38.37 45.53 -14.32
C ARG A 226 -38.32 45.83 -12.82
N LEU A 227 -39.08 45.10 -12.01
CA LEU A 227 -39.07 45.26 -10.55
C LEU A 227 -37.68 44.99 -9.93
N ILE A 228 -36.97 43.97 -10.44
CA ILE A 228 -35.61 43.62 -10.01
C ILE A 228 -34.59 44.70 -10.44
N THR A 229 -34.73 45.24 -11.64
CA THR A 229 -33.86 46.31 -12.16
C THR A 229 -34.06 47.60 -11.37
N ASP A 230 -35.32 47.99 -11.13
CA ASP A 230 -35.70 49.16 -10.33
C ASP A 230 -35.24 49.05 -8.86
N ALA A 231 -35.03 47.83 -8.37
CA ALA A 231 -34.46 47.60 -7.03
C ALA A 231 -32.96 47.97 -6.95
N GLY A 232 -32.26 48.11 -8.09
CA GLY A 232 -30.90 48.65 -8.18
C GLY A 232 -29.79 47.59 -8.34
N ILE A 233 -29.94 46.68 -9.31
CA ILE A 233 -28.84 45.80 -9.77
C ILE A 233 -27.93 46.51 -10.79
N ASP A 234 -26.67 46.09 -10.86
CA ASP A 234 -25.64 46.69 -11.72
C ASP A 234 -25.37 45.91 -13.01
N PHE A 235 -25.72 44.62 -13.02
CA PHE A 235 -25.71 43.75 -14.19
C PHE A 235 -26.67 42.57 -13.99
N LEU A 236 -27.15 42.01 -15.11
CA LEU A 236 -28.01 40.82 -15.14
C LEU A 236 -27.28 39.70 -15.87
N GLU A 237 -27.00 38.59 -15.18
CA GLU A 237 -26.51 37.37 -15.80
C GLU A 237 -27.66 36.47 -16.25
N ILE A 238 -27.75 36.20 -17.54
CA ILE A 238 -28.71 35.31 -18.16
C ILE A 238 -28.10 33.91 -18.25
N SER A 239 -28.76 32.96 -17.60
CA SER A 239 -28.43 31.55 -17.69
C SER A 239 -29.71 30.71 -17.82
N GLY A 240 -29.62 29.39 -17.70
CA GLY A 240 -30.78 28.53 -17.92
C GLY A 240 -30.58 27.07 -17.52
N GLY A 241 -31.70 26.37 -17.32
CA GLY A 241 -31.78 24.97 -16.88
C GLY A 241 -32.10 24.86 -15.40
N SER A 242 -32.26 23.65 -14.91
CA SER A 242 -32.31 23.34 -13.47
C SER A 242 -31.65 21.97 -13.22
N TYR A 243 -31.48 21.55 -11.97
CA TYR A 243 -31.11 20.15 -11.76
C TYR A 243 -32.18 19.22 -12.34
N GLU A 244 -33.46 19.54 -12.24
CA GLU A 244 -34.55 18.70 -12.77
C GLU A 244 -34.65 18.72 -14.32
N GLU A 245 -34.15 19.77 -14.97
CA GLU A 245 -34.09 19.93 -16.42
C GLU A 245 -32.74 20.57 -16.85
N PRO A 246 -31.62 19.81 -16.83
CA PRO A 246 -30.31 20.41 -16.99
C PRO A 246 -30.03 20.77 -18.45
N ILE A 247 -29.84 22.06 -18.73
CA ILE A 247 -29.44 22.53 -20.06
C ILE A 247 -27.92 22.72 -20.09
N GLY A 248 -27.25 22.04 -21.02
CA GLY A 248 -25.78 22.05 -21.17
C GLY A 248 -25.03 20.97 -20.37
N VAL A 249 -25.74 20.18 -19.55
CA VAL A 249 -25.27 18.96 -18.84
C VAL A 249 -26.09 17.71 -19.25
N ALA A 250 -27.29 17.87 -19.85
CA ALA A 250 -28.08 16.75 -20.37
C ALA A 250 -27.57 16.20 -21.71
N ASP A 251 -27.87 14.91 -21.88
CA ASP A 251 -27.82 14.14 -23.12
C ASP A 251 -28.47 14.92 -24.29
N PRO A 252 -27.78 15.11 -25.45
CA PRO A 252 -28.33 15.77 -26.63
C PRO A 252 -29.66 15.18 -27.15
N ASP A 253 -30.04 13.99 -26.68
CA ASP A 253 -31.24 13.25 -27.08
C ASP A 253 -32.43 13.41 -26.11
N ARG A 254 -32.28 14.13 -24.97
CA ARG A 254 -33.34 14.34 -23.97
C ARG A 254 -33.78 15.80 -23.78
N VAL A 255 -33.21 16.72 -24.54
CA VAL A 255 -33.74 18.10 -24.62
C VAL A 255 -35.07 18.03 -25.39
N PRO A 256 -36.22 18.43 -24.82
CA PRO A 256 -37.46 18.53 -25.57
C PRO A 256 -37.20 19.34 -26.83
N ALA A 257 -37.65 18.82 -27.97
CA ALA A 257 -37.44 19.39 -29.29
C ALA A 257 -38.07 20.79 -29.41
N VAL A 258 -37.40 21.80 -28.86
CA VAL A 258 -37.69 23.22 -29.09
C VAL A 258 -36.37 23.91 -29.41
N LYS A 259 -35.89 23.64 -30.63
CA LYS A 259 -35.38 24.60 -31.63
C LYS A 259 -34.40 23.88 -32.58
N LYS A 260 -34.60 24.17 -33.87
CA LYS A 260 -34.01 23.62 -35.10
C LYS A 260 -32.55 23.17 -35.00
N GLU A 261 -32.14 22.28 -35.91
CA GLU A 261 -30.76 21.81 -36.15
C GLU A 261 -29.70 22.94 -36.19
N SER A 262 -30.12 24.16 -36.55
CA SER A 262 -29.34 25.40 -36.47
C SER A 262 -28.85 25.78 -35.06
N THR A 263 -29.47 25.28 -33.99
CA THR A 263 -29.17 25.63 -32.59
C THR A 263 -28.12 24.70 -31.97
N LYS A 264 -27.97 23.45 -32.44
CA LYS A 264 -26.80 22.59 -32.09
C LYS A 264 -25.50 23.10 -32.73
N ALA A 265 -25.60 23.80 -33.86
CA ALA A 265 -24.48 24.44 -34.56
C ALA A 265 -24.11 25.85 -34.03
N ARG A 266 -25.02 26.52 -33.32
CA ARG A 266 -24.80 27.83 -32.70
C ARG A 266 -24.37 27.65 -31.24
N GLU A 267 -23.13 27.98 -30.93
CA GLU A 267 -22.76 28.38 -29.56
C GLU A 267 -23.71 29.49 -29.06
N ALA A 268 -23.80 29.72 -27.74
CA ALA A 268 -24.67 30.73 -27.10
C ALA A 268 -26.14 30.30 -26.88
N PHE A 269 -26.38 29.36 -25.95
CA PHE A 269 -27.70 28.75 -25.70
C PHE A 269 -28.82 29.72 -25.32
N PHE A 270 -28.48 30.85 -24.70
CA PHE A 270 -29.47 31.79 -24.14
C PHE A 270 -29.47 33.16 -24.84
N LEU A 271 -28.79 33.26 -25.99
CA LEU A 271 -28.65 34.53 -26.71
C LEU A 271 -30.00 35.08 -27.20
N ASP A 272 -30.88 34.22 -27.72
CA ASP A 272 -32.22 34.61 -28.18
C ASP A 272 -33.02 35.34 -27.08
N PHE A 273 -32.93 34.86 -25.83
CA PHE A 273 -33.63 35.47 -24.71
C PHE A 273 -33.03 36.84 -24.35
N ALA A 274 -31.70 36.96 -24.36
CA ALA A 274 -31.02 38.23 -24.15
C ALA A 274 -31.42 39.27 -25.21
N THR A 275 -31.49 38.86 -26.48
CA THR A 275 -31.98 39.72 -27.57
C THR A 275 -33.44 40.13 -27.35
N ALA A 276 -34.31 39.22 -26.92
CA ALA A 276 -35.73 39.51 -26.72
C ALA A 276 -36.01 40.54 -25.62
N ILE A 277 -35.18 40.60 -24.57
CA ILE A 277 -35.37 41.56 -23.47
C ILE A 277 -34.56 42.84 -23.64
N ARG A 278 -33.60 42.90 -24.58
CA ARG A 278 -32.67 44.01 -24.73
C ARG A 278 -33.38 45.37 -24.89
N ASP A 279 -34.43 45.42 -25.72
CA ASP A 279 -35.17 46.66 -25.99
C ASP A 279 -35.87 47.23 -24.76
N GLN A 280 -36.23 46.36 -23.80
CA GLN A 280 -36.87 46.77 -22.55
C GLN A 280 -35.86 47.29 -21.52
N PHE A 281 -34.58 46.92 -21.65
CA PHE A 281 -33.52 47.24 -20.70
C PHE A 281 -32.22 47.72 -21.39
N PRO A 282 -32.28 48.82 -22.18
CA PRO A 282 -31.12 49.27 -22.98
C PRO A 282 -29.93 49.74 -22.13
N GLY A 283 -30.18 50.18 -20.90
CA GLY A 283 -29.14 50.67 -19.96
C GLY A 283 -28.59 49.62 -19.00
N LEU A 284 -29.11 48.39 -19.01
CA LEU A 284 -28.68 47.33 -18.09
C LEU A 284 -27.61 46.44 -18.76
N PRO A 285 -26.40 46.33 -18.19
CA PRO A 285 -25.40 45.39 -18.69
C PRO A 285 -25.89 43.94 -18.62
N LEU A 286 -25.91 43.26 -19.76
CA LEU A 286 -26.32 41.85 -19.87
C LEU A 286 -25.10 40.94 -19.99
N LEU A 287 -24.95 40.04 -19.03
CA LEU A 287 -23.97 38.94 -19.06
C LEU A 287 -24.68 37.67 -19.54
N VAL A 288 -24.15 36.96 -20.53
CA VAL A 288 -24.76 35.69 -20.97
C VAL A 288 -23.79 34.52 -20.77
N THR A 289 -24.24 33.49 -20.06
CA THR A 289 -23.46 32.28 -19.78
C THR A 289 -24.15 31.04 -20.34
N GLY A 290 -23.56 30.43 -21.37
CA GLY A 290 -24.01 29.15 -21.90
C GLY A 290 -23.51 28.84 -23.31
N GLY A 291 -22.57 27.90 -23.45
CA GLY A 291 -22.20 27.31 -24.75
C GLY A 291 -21.17 28.08 -25.58
N PHE A 292 -20.77 29.30 -25.20
CA PHE A 292 -19.68 30.04 -25.87
C PHE A 292 -18.34 29.30 -25.81
N ARG A 293 -17.64 29.23 -26.94
CA ARG A 293 -16.34 28.57 -27.07
C ARG A 293 -15.39 29.31 -28.02
N SER A 294 -15.85 29.82 -29.16
CA SER A 294 -15.01 30.44 -30.18
C SER A 294 -15.00 31.97 -30.07
N ARG A 295 -13.83 32.57 -30.35
CA ARG A 295 -13.66 34.01 -30.40
C ARG A 295 -14.62 34.67 -31.39
N LYS A 296 -14.84 34.04 -32.55
CA LYS A 296 -15.75 34.55 -33.59
C LYS A 296 -17.17 34.74 -33.07
N VAL A 297 -17.76 33.70 -32.48
CA VAL A 297 -19.15 33.78 -31.97
C VAL A 297 -19.26 34.78 -30.82
N ILE A 298 -18.26 34.85 -29.94
CA ILE A 298 -18.20 35.84 -28.87
C ILE A 298 -18.17 37.27 -29.45
N GLY A 299 -17.31 37.50 -30.44
CA GLY A 299 -17.18 38.80 -31.12
C GLY A 299 -18.46 39.22 -31.84
N ASP A 300 -19.11 38.30 -32.55
CA ASP A 300 -20.36 38.56 -33.26
C ASP A 300 -21.51 38.87 -32.30
N ALA A 301 -21.60 38.15 -31.17
CA ALA A 301 -22.65 38.40 -30.16
C ALA A 301 -22.50 39.77 -29.49
N LEU A 302 -21.27 40.22 -29.23
CA LEU A 302 -20.97 41.56 -28.71
C LEU A 302 -21.25 42.64 -29.75
N ALA A 303 -20.84 42.42 -31.02
CA ALA A 303 -21.04 43.40 -32.09
C ALA A 303 -22.53 43.64 -32.40
N ASN A 304 -23.36 42.60 -32.27
CA ASN A 304 -24.81 42.68 -32.45
C ASN A 304 -25.54 43.34 -31.27
N GLY A 305 -24.85 43.73 -30.19
CA GLY A 305 -25.45 44.37 -29.01
C GLY A 305 -26.37 43.47 -28.18
N SER A 306 -26.43 42.16 -28.49
CA SER A 306 -27.34 41.22 -27.81
C SER A 306 -26.91 40.93 -26.36
N LEU A 307 -25.65 41.19 -26.02
CA LEU A 307 -25.08 41.09 -24.68
C LEU A 307 -23.91 42.08 -24.53
N ASP A 308 -23.49 42.32 -23.29
CA ASP A 308 -22.36 43.19 -22.96
C ASP A 308 -21.16 42.43 -22.41
N ILE A 309 -21.39 41.26 -21.80
CA ILE A 309 -20.36 40.43 -21.15
C ILE A 309 -20.63 38.94 -21.46
N VAL A 310 -19.59 38.17 -21.75
CA VAL A 310 -19.69 36.72 -22.00
C VAL A 310 -19.13 35.92 -20.84
N GLY A 311 -19.95 35.03 -20.27
CA GLY A 311 -19.53 34.12 -19.22
C GLY A 311 -19.05 32.76 -19.74
N LEU A 312 -17.90 32.31 -19.22
CA LEU A 312 -17.28 31.02 -19.53
C LEU A 312 -17.08 30.21 -18.24
N ALA A 313 -17.52 28.94 -18.26
CA ALA A 313 -17.37 28.00 -17.15
C ALA A 313 -16.36 26.87 -17.51
N ARG A 314 -16.80 25.81 -18.20
CA ARG A 314 -15.94 24.65 -18.56
C ARG A 314 -14.59 25.02 -19.20
N PRO A 315 -14.51 25.95 -20.17
CA PRO A 315 -13.21 26.36 -20.72
C PRO A 315 -12.27 26.99 -19.69
N ALA A 316 -12.81 27.75 -18.72
CA ALA A 316 -12.02 28.39 -17.66
C ALA A 316 -11.42 27.39 -16.68
N MET A 317 -12.01 26.20 -16.55
CA MET A 317 -11.49 25.12 -15.70
C MET A 317 -10.32 24.39 -16.36
N LEU A 318 -10.45 24.08 -17.66
CA LEU A 318 -9.40 23.37 -18.42
C LEU A 318 -8.21 24.26 -18.77
N ASP A 319 -8.46 25.54 -19.05
CA ASP A 319 -7.43 26.54 -19.28
C ASP A 319 -7.78 27.83 -18.51
N PRO A 320 -7.26 28.01 -17.28
CA PRO A 320 -7.46 29.22 -16.49
C PRO A 320 -7.01 30.51 -17.16
N SER A 321 -6.10 30.40 -18.13
CA SER A 321 -5.53 31.47 -18.96
C SER A 321 -6.18 31.57 -20.35
N VAL A 322 -7.36 30.95 -20.54
CA VAL A 322 -8.05 30.96 -21.84
C VAL A 322 -8.27 32.37 -22.42
N PRO A 323 -8.50 33.45 -21.64
CA PRO A 323 -8.53 34.80 -22.18
C PRO A 323 -7.21 35.17 -22.87
N THR A 324 -6.07 35.14 -22.17
CA THR A 324 -4.78 35.58 -22.71
C THR A 324 -4.19 34.62 -23.73
N ASN A 325 -4.25 33.31 -23.49
CA ASN A 325 -3.59 32.32 -24.34
C ASN A 325 -4.38 31.98 -25.61
N THR A 326 -5.71 32.16 -25.58
CA THR A 326 -6.59 31.73 -26.67
C THR A 326 -7.51 32.83 -27.18
N LEU A 327 -8.39 33.42 -26.37
CA LEU A 327 -9.46 34.29 -26.87
C LEU A 327 -9.02 35.71 -27.22
N LEU A 328 -8.01 36.25 -26.55
CA LEU A 328 -7.41 37.57 -26.80
C LEU A 328 -6.07 37.47 -27.54
N ASN A 329 -5.55 36.25 -27.74
CA ASN A 329 -4.26 36.02 -28.40
C ASN A 329 -4.30 36.36 -29.89
N LYS A 330 -3.77 37.52 -30.28
CA LYS A 330 -3.75 38.00 -31.67
C LYS A 330 -2.94 37.10 -32.63
N ASN A 331 -2.07 36.23 -32.10
CA ASN A 331 -1.29 35.29 -32.92
C ASN A 331 -2.09 34.05 -33.36
N LYS A 332 -3.24 33.78 -32.73
CA LYS A 332 -4.15 32.71 -33.17
C LYS A 332 -5.18 33.26 -34.16
N LYS A 333 -5.39 32.56 -35.26
CA LYS A 333 -6.46 32.84 -36.21
C LYS A 333 -7.83 32.72 -35.54
N ASP A 334 -8.79 33.52 -35.98
CA ASP A 334 -10.11 33.60 -35.34
C ASP A 334 -10.89 32.27 -35.45
N GLU A 335 -10.65 31.46 -36.49
CA GLU A 335 -11.26 30.13 -36.62
C GLU A 335 -10.69 29.09 -35.63
N GLU A 336 -9.45 29.27 -35.20
CA GLU A 336 -8.72 28.33 -34.32
C GLU A 336 -8.78 28.74 -32.84
N ALA A 337 -9.17 29.99 -32.56
CA ALA A 337 -9.28 30.55 -31.21
C ALA A 337 -10.55 30.05 -30.50
N ARG A 338 -10.50 28.80 -30.02
CA ARG A 338 -11.62 28.11 -29.34
C ARG A 338 -11.22 27.54 -27.97
N GLY A 339 -12.03 27.81 -26.95
CA GLY A 339 -11.93 27.18 -25.63
C GLY A 339 -12.30 25.70 -25.65
N ILE A 340 -11.52 24.88 -24.95
CA ILE A 340 -11.71 23.42 -24.88
C ILE A 340 -12.83 23.09 -23.89
N ALA A 341 -13.69 22.13 -24.22
CA ALA A 341 -14.66 21.54 -23.29
C ALA A 341 -14.98 20.10 -23.72
N VAL A 342 -14.84 19.16 -22.79
CA VAL A 342 -15.15 17.73 -22.96
C VAL A 342 -16.48 17.44 -22.24
N SER A 343 -17.33 16.59 -22.81
CA SER A 343 -18.56 16.09 -22.18
C SER A 343 -18.50 14.56 -22.09
N VAL A 344 -18.75 14.00 -20.92
CA VAL A 344 -18.70 12.55 -20.67
C VAL A 344 -20.11 11.96 -20.75
N PRO A 345 -20.35 10.92 -21.58
CA PRO A 345 -21.68 10.31 -21.67
C PRO A 345 -22.08 9.59 -20.37
N THR A 346 -23.28 9.86 -19.87
CA THR A 346 -23.81 9.29 -18.62
C THR A 346 -24.34 7.85 -18.84
N PRO A 347 -24.07 6.87 -17.94
CA PRO A 347 -24.57 5.49 -18.06
C PRO A 347 -26.10 5.37 -18.09
N TRP A 348 -26.63 4.42 -18.89
CA TRP A 348 -28.07 4.25 -19.14
C TRP A 348 -28.92 4.02 -17.87
N LEU A 349 -28.38 3.35 -16.85
CA LEU A 349 -29.08 3.11 -15.59
C LEU A 349 -29.28 4.41 -14.80
N LEU A 350 -28.27 5.28 -14.75
CA LEU A 350 -28.38 6.62 -14.17
C LEU A 350 -29.34 7.51 -14.98
N LYS A 351 -29.47 7.27 -16.29
CA LYS A 351 -30.51 7.89 -17.13
C LYS A 351 -31.92 7.44 -16.75
N LYS A 352 -32.12 6.27 -16.14
CA LYS A 352 -33.44 5.75 -15.75
C LYS A 352 -33.86 6.15 -14.32
N ILE A 353 -32.88 6.36 -13.42
CA ILE A 353 -33.11 6.63 -12.00
C ILE A 353 -33.56 8.08 -11.72
N GLY A 354 -33.49 8.99 -12.70
CA GLY A 354 -34.11 10.33 -12.61
C GLY A 354 -33.52 11.29 -11.58
N ASN A 355 -32.54 10.89 -10.78
CA ASN A 355 -31.88 11.75 -9.79
C ASN A 355 -30.72 12.53 -10.41
N TYR A 356 -31.04 13.72 -10.92
CA TYR A 356 -30.14 14.61 -11.65
C TYR A 356 -28.91 15.14 -10.87
N ILE A 357 -28.96 15.12 -9.52
CA ILE A 357 -27.83 15.47 -8.64
C ILE A 357 -26.62 14.54 -8.88
N ILE A 358 -26.88 13.29 -9.31
CA ILE A 358 -25.85 12.27 -9.55
C ILE A 358 -25.09 12.55 -10.87
N GLY A 359 -25.72 13.22 -11.84
CA GLY A 359 -25.13 13.50 -13.15
C GLY A 359 -23.97 14.52 -13.12
N ALA A 360 -24.08 15.58 -12.31
CA ALA A 360 -23.05 16.62 -12.20
C ALA A 360 -21.79 16.15 -11.45
N GLY A 361 -21.91 15.21 -10.51
CA GLY A 361 -20.78 14.60 -9.81
C GLY A 361 -20.09 13.47 -10.59
N TYR A 362 -20.75 12.91 -11.61
CA TYR A 362 -20.25 11.77 -12.38
C TYR A 362 -19.00 12.11 -13.19
N GLU A 363 -18.96 13.26 -13.87
CA GLU A 363 -17.80 13.66 -14.68
C GLU A 363 -16.55 13.89 -13.82
N SER A 364 -16.69 14.55 -12.67
CA SER A 364 -15.58 14.75 -11.72
C SER A 364 -15.11 13.42 -11.11
N ALA A 365 -16.05 12.53 -10.77
CA ALA A 365 -15.73 11.19 -10.29
C ALA A 365 -15.03 10.35 -11.37
N TRP A 366 -15.40 10.54 -12.65
CA TRP A 366 -14.79 9.88 -13.80
C TRP A 366 -13.32 10.28 -13.99
N TYR A 367 -13.00 11.58 -13.96
CA TYR A 367 -11.60 12.05 -14.02
C TYR A 367 -10.78 11.55 -12.82
N GLY A 368 -11.35 11.61 -11.61
CA GLY A 368 -10.71 11.07 -10.41
C GLY A 368 -10.46 9.56 -10.49
N LYS A 369 -11.34 8.80 -11.15
CA LYS A 369 -11.19 7.36 -11.40
C LYS A 369 -10.11 7.09 -12.43
N LYS A 370 -10.08 7.84 -13.55
CA LYS A 370 -9.08 7.69 -14.62
C LYS A 370 -7.64 8.00 -14.16
N ILE A 371 -7.46 9.01 -13.31
CA ILE A 371 -6.14 9.31 -12.71
C ILE A 371 -5.65 8.15 -11.83
N LYS A 372 -6.55 7.51 -11.08
CA LYS A 372 -6.20 6.36 -10.23
C LYS A 372 -5.85 5.11 -11.05
N THR A 373 -6.52 4.86 -12.17
CA THR A 373 -6.19 3.71 -13.03
C THR A 373 -4.91 3.94 -13.82
N LEU A 374 -4.61 5.18 -14.22
CA LEU A 374 -3.40 5.54 -14.96
C LEU A 374 -2.10 5.09 -14.26
N VAL A 375 -1.99 5.25 -12.95
CA VAL A 375 -0.80 4.80 -12.20
C VAL A 375 -0.62 3.29 -12.34
N SER A 376 -1.71 2.52 -12.19
CA SER A 376 -1.66 1.06 -12.31
C SER A 376 -1.31 0.62 -13.74
N THR A 377 -1.82 1.32 -14.75
CA THR A 377 -1.50 1.10 -16.16
C THR A 377 -0.01 1.34 -16.44
N VAL A 378 0.53 2.47 -15.97
CA VAL A 378 1.95 2.81 -16.16
C VAL A 378 2.86 1.80 -15.46
N VAL A 379 2.56 1.44 -14.21
CA VAL A 379 3.35 0.43 -13.47
C VAL A 379 3.26 -0.93 -14.15
N ALA A 380 2.09 -1.34 -14.66
CA ALA A 380 1.94 -2.59 -15.41
C ALA A 380 2.79 -2.62 -16.69
N ILE A 381 2.81 -1.52 -17.45
CA ILE A 381 3.66 -1.39 -18.65
C ILE A 381 5.14 -1.51 -18.27
N LEU A 382 5.59 -0.73 -17.29
CA LEU A 382 6.98 -0.74 -16.84
C LEU A 382 7.40 -2.13 -16.35
N PHE A 383 6.52 -2.80 -15.62
CA PHE A 383 6.74 -4.17 -15.15
C PHE A 383 6.88 -5.15 -16.31
N LEU A 384 5.93 -5.16 -17.27
CA LEU A 384 5.99 -6.06 -18.42
C LEU A 384 7.21 -5.80 -19.31
N VAL A 385 7.60 -4.53 -19.48
CA VAL A 385 8.83 -4.16 -20.18
C VAL A 385 10.06 -4.69 -19.45
N ALA A 386 10.14 -4.52 -18.13
CA ALA A 386 11.26 -5.00 -17.33
C ALA A 386 11.39 -6.54 -17.36
N VAL A 387 10.26 -7.25 -17.22
CA VAL A 387 10.20 -8.72 -17.33
C VAL A 387 10.63 -9.17 -18.73
N SER A 388 10.10 -8.55 -19.78
CA SER A 388 10.45 -8.89 -21.17
C SER A 388 11.94 -8.66 -21.44
N PHE A 389 12.47 -7.51 -21.03
CA PHE A 389 13.89 -7.17 -21.19
C PHE A 389 14.80 -8.20 -20.51
N LYS A 390 14.55 -8.55 -19.25
CA LYS A 390 15.35 -9.55 -18.52
C LYS A 390 15.19 -10.98 -19.04
N THR A 391 14.04 -11.30 -19.65
CA THR A 391 13.78 -12.64 -20.22
C THR A 391 14.49 -12.83 -21.56
N PHE A 392 14.44 -11.82 -22.46
CA PHE A 392 15.04 -11.92 -23.79
C PHE A 392 16.52 -11.53 -23.84
N LEU A 393 16.98 -10.72 -22.88
CA LEU A 393 18.38 -10.31 -22.74
C LEU A 393 18.87 -10.68 -21.33
N PRO A 394 19.09 -11.99 -21.06
CA PRO A 394 19.71 -12.40 -19.80
C PRO A 394 21.11 -11.76 -19.75
N GLY A 395 21.40 -11.03 -18.66
CA GLY A 395 22.72 -10.45 -18.44
C GLY A 395 23.80 -11.52 -18.26
N ASP A 396 25.05 -11.10 -18.05
CA ASP A 396 26.23 -11.98 -17.98
C ASP A 396 26.24 -13.01 -16.83
N ASP A 397 25.31 -12.92 -15.87
CA ASP A 397 25.24 -13.81 -14.70
C ASP A 397 23.77 -14.09 -14.30
N PRO A 398 23.01 -14.87 -15.10
CA PRO A 398 21.58 -15.09 -14.88
C PRO A 398 21.27 -15.88 -13.61
N TYR A 399 22.21 -16.70 -13.11
CA TYR A 399 22.05 -17.55 -11.92
C TYR A 399 22.86 -17.07 -10.71
N ARG A 400 23.57 -15.93 -10.81
CA ARG A 400 24.46 -15.39 -9.76
C ARG A 400 25.65 -16.28 -9.40
N CYS A 401 26.06 -17.21 -10.27
CA CYS A 401 27.24 -18.05 -10.04
C CYS A 401 28.53 -17.23 -10.14
N ARG A 402 28.59 -16.27 -11.07
CA ARG A 402 29.78 -15.41 -11.24
C ARG A 402 29.95 -14.45 -10.06
N ALA A 403 28.86 -14.00 -9.45
CA ALA A 403 28.89 -13.27 -8.18
C ALA A 403 29.56 -14.10 -7.06
N VAL A 404 29.19 -15.37 -6.89
CA VAL A 404 29.85 -16.28 -5.91
C VAL A 404 31.34 -16.45 -6.19
N GLN A 405 31.70 -16.53 -7.48
CA GLN A 405 33.08 -16.70 -7.91
C GLN A 405 33.94 -15.45 -7.68
N LYS A 406 33.42 -14.27 -8.05
CA LYS A 406 34.22 -13.04 -8.20
C LYS A 406 34.07 -12.06 -7.04
N THR A 407 32.91 -11.99 -6.42
CA THR A 407 32.58 -10.95 -5.45
C THR A 407 32.17 -11.51 -4.09
N GLY A 408 32.09 -10.61 -3.12
CA GLY A 408 31.55 -10.89 -1.81
C GLY A 408 32.25 -10.12 -0.71
N ARG A 409 31.60 -10.10 0.45
CA ARG A 409 32.07 -9.41 1.64
C ARG A 409 31.59 -10.10 2.91
N TRP A 410 32.28 -9.85 4.02
CA TRP A 410 31.75 -10.13 5.34
C TRP A 410 30.70 -9.08 5.69
N ILE A 411 29.50 -9.53 6.07
CA ILE A 411 28.43 -8.62 6.50
C ILE A 411 28.33 -8.49 8.02
N ASP A 412 29.10 -9.28 8.78
CA ASP A 412 29.24 -9.09 10.22
C ASP A 412 29.67 -7.64 10.55
N LEU A 413 29.20 -7.10 11.67
CA LEU A 413 29.55 -5.73 12.09
C LEU A 413 31.07 -5.60 12.31
N PRO A 414 31.70 -4.50 11.85
CA PRO A 414 33.12 -4.29 12.07
C PRO A 414 33.42 -3.92 13.53
N ASP A 415 34.55 -4.42 14.05
CA ASP A 415 35.12 -3.99 15.32
C ASP A 415 35.82 -2.62 15.22
N GLU A 416 36.34 -2.11 16.34
CA GLU A 416 37.04 -0.82 16.41
C GLU A 416 38.25 -0.72 15.45
N GLN A 417 38.83 -1.87 15.06
CA GLN A 417 39.94 -1.95 14.13
C GLN A 417 39.49 -2.22 12.68
N GLY A 418 38.18 -2.17 12.42
CA GLY A 418 37.57 -2.40 11.11
C GLY A 418 37.46 -3.88 10.70
N ASN A 419 37.76 -4.82 11.60
CA ASN A 419 37.68 -6.26 11.31
C ASN A 419 36.30 -6.82 11.66
N ARG A 420 35.77 -7.71 10.83
CA ARG A 420 34.42 -8.26 10.97
C ARG A 420 34.41 -9.62 11.70
N TYR A 421 35.11 -9.70 12.84
CA TYR A 421 35.22 -10.93 13.65
C TYR A 421 33.95 -11.15 14.50
N PRO A 422 33.36 -12.37 14.55
CA PRO A 422 33.96 -13.67 14.26
C PRO A 422 33.77 -14.25 12.85
N PHE A 423 33.53 -13.44 11.81
CA PHE A 423 33.44 -13.87 10.39
C PHE A 423 32.44 -15.01 10.18
N ARG A 424 31.17 -14.78 10.53
CA ARG A 424 30.13 -15.80 10.46
C ARG A 424 29.57 -15.89 9.07
N GLN A 425 29.32 -14.76 8.42
CA GLN A 425 28.52 -14.73 7.20
C GLN A 425 29.22 -14.02 6.06
N TRP A 426 29.64 -14.81 5.08
CA TRP A 426 30.16 -14.33 3.80
C TRP A 426 29.02 -14.17 2.80
N GLN A 427 28.91 -12.99 2.19
CA GLN A 427 27.80 -12.60 1.34
C GLN A 427 28.32 -12.17 -0.04
N PRO A 428 28.13 -12.99 -1.09
CA PRO A 428 28.29 -12.57 -2.47
C PRO A 428 27.32 -11.45 -2.85
N ASP A 429 27.63 -10.69 -3.90
CA ASP A 429 26.74 -9.60 -4.31
C ASP A 429 25.46 -10.13 -4.95
N GLY A 430 24.33 -9.82 -4.33
CA GLY A 430 22.99 -10.05 -4.88
C GLY A 430 22.44 -11.47 -4.76
N CYS A 431 23.08 -12.37 -4.02
CA CYS A 431 22.53 -13.70 -3.70
C CYS A 431 23.04 -14.24 -2.36
N ILE A 432 22.30 -15.13 -1.71
CA ILE A 432 22.59 -15.72 -0.39
C ILE A 432 23.22 -17.12 -0.58
N LEU A 433 24.30 -17.41 0.14
CA LEU A 433 24.94 -18.73 0.12
C LEU A 433 24.15 -19.73 0.97
N HIS A 434 24.09 -20.98 0.50
CA HIS A 434 23.64 -22.13 1.27
C HIS A 434 24.76 -22.59 2.22
N GLU A 435 24.42 -22.88 3.47
CA GLU A 435 25.33 -23.52 4.43
C GLU A 435 25.19 -25.03 4.32
N TYR A 436 26.29 -25.71 4.01
CA TYR A 436 26.28 -27.14 3.73
C TYR A 436 26.46 -27.98 4.98
N ASP A 437 25.57 -28.96 5.16
CA ASP A 437 25.72 -30.02 6.16
C ASP A 437 26.28 -31.33 5.56
N SER A 438 26.47 -32.32 6.43
CA SER A 438 26.98 -33.65 6.05
C SER A 438 26.09 -34.37 5.03
N THR A 439 24.76 -34.20 5.13
CA THR A 439 23.81 -34.84 4.23
C THR A 439 23.84 -34.19 2.85
N ASP A 440 23.84 -32.86 2.80
CA ASP A 440 23.93 -32.07 1.58
C ASP A 440 25.19 -32.38 0.79
N ILE A 441 26.34 -32.43 1.48
CA ILE A 441 27.62 -32.75 0.84
C ILE A 441 27.55 -34.15 0.22
N ARG A 442 27.10 -35.15 0.98
CA ARG A 442 27.03 -36.55 0.51
C ARG A 442 26.05 -36.74 -0.63
N GLN A 443 24.90 -36.06 -0.61
CA GLN A 443 23.92 -36.12 -1.68
C GLN A 443 24.41 -35.39 -2.94
N CYS A 444 25.10 -34.26 -2.78
CA CYS A 444 25.68 -33.55 -3.91
C CYS A 444 26.81 -34.34 -4.60
N THR A 445 27.68 -34.98 -3.81
CA THR A 445 28.84 -35.73 -4.32
C THR A 445 28.52 -37.17 -4.68
N GLU A 446 27.43 -37.73 -4.15
CA GLU A 446 27.03 -39.15 -4.27
C GLU A 446 28.15 -40.11 -3.84
N GLY A 447 28.90 -39.72 -2.80
CA GLY A 447 30.03 -40.51 -2.29
C GLY A 447 31.30 -40.44 -3.16
N ARG A 448 31.30 -39.71 -4.29
CA ARG A 448 32.52 -39.44 -5.07
C ARG A 448 33.50 -38.60 -4.27
N ARG A 449 34.80 -38.84 -4.47
CA ARG A 449 35.87 -38.17 -3.72
C ARG A 449 35.99 -36.68 -4.02
N ILE A 450 36.35 -35.90 -3.00
CA ILE A 450 36.73 -34.48 -3.10
C ILE A 450 38.26 -34.40 -3.13
N VAL A 451 38.83 -33.84 -4.19
CA VAL A 451 40.28 -33.76 -4.37
C VAL A 451 40.77 -32.34 -4.10
N VAL A 452 41.67 -32.17 -3.14
CA VAL A 452 42.25 -30.89 -2.75
C VAL A 452 43.77 -30.89 -2.98
N VAL A 453 44.21 -30.00 -3.88
CA VAL A 453 45.60 -29.92 -4.33
C VAL A 453 46.15 -28.52 -4.05
N GLY A 454 47.31 -28.44 -3.40
CA GLY A 454 47.91 -27.14 -3.06
C GLY A 454 48.78 -27.18 -1.82
N ASP A 455 48.93 -26.02 -1.15
CA ASP A 455 49.88 -25.80 -0.05
C ASP A 455 49.17 -25.82 1.30
N SER A 456 49.73 -25.11 2.30
CA SER A 456 49.12 -24.92 3.61
C SER A 456 47.77 -24.21 3.56
N THR A 457 47.49 -23.37 2.56
CA THR A 457 46.19 -22.69 2.43
C THR A 457 45.12 -23.66 1.94
N SER A 458 45.42 -24.46 0.91
CA SER A 458 44.53 -25.54 0.44
C SER A 458 44.33 -26.63 1.50
N ARG A 459 45.34 -26.89 2.34
CA ARG A 459 45.23 -27.87 3.42
C ARG A 459 44.14 -27.48 4.43
N HIS A 460 43.99 -26.20 4.75
CA HIS A 460 42.89 -25.77 5.62
C HIS A 460 41.53 -25.93 4.96
N VAL A 461 41.43 -25.81 3.62
CA VAL A 461 40.18 -26.11 2.91
C VAL A 461 39.86 -27.61 2.98
N ALA A 462 40.86 -28.50 2.90
CA ALA A 462 40.65 -29.93 3.13
C ALA A 462 40.18 -30.25 4.58
N TYR A 463 40.72 -29.55 5.58
CA TYR A 463 40.22 -29.63 6.95
C TYR A 463 38.79 -29.12 7.10
N ALA A 464 38.47 -28.01 6.43
CA ALA A 464 37.12 -27.47 6.42
C ALA A 464 36.11 -28.47 5.85
N PHE A 465 36.41 -29.18 4.76
CA PHE A 465 35.54 -30.25 4.27
C PHE A 465 35.33 -31.36 5.33
N GLY A 466 36.39 -31.76 6.04
CA GLY A 466 36.27 -32.73 7.14
C GLY A 466 35.36 -32.23 8.27
N ARG A 467 35.48 -30.96 8.65
CA ARG A 467 34.61 -30.35 9.67
C ARG A 467 33.16 -30.19 9.23
N LEU A 468 32.91 -29.86 7.97
CA LEU A 468 31.54 -29.73 7.44
C LEU A 468 30.84 -31.09 7.36
N ILE A 469 31.56 -32.16 7.05
CA ILE A 469 31.01 -33.52 7.01
C ILE A 469 30.81 -34.09 8.42
N ASN A 470 31.82 -34.03 9.29
CA ASN A 470 31.69 -34.52 10.67
C ASN A 470 32.65 -33.79 11.61
N ARG A 471 32.19 -32.65 12.16
CA ARG A 471 32.98 -31.80 13.04
C ARG A 471 33.50 -32.52 14.28
N LYS A 472 32.67 -33.31 14.95
CA LYS A 472 33.03 -34.01 16.20
C LYS A 472 34.13 -35.04 15.96
N GLN A 473 33.97 -35.88 14.94
CA GLN A 473 34.96 -36.90 14.60
C GLN A 473 36.25 -36.25 14.10
N HIS A 474 36.14 -35.21 13.26
CA HIS A 474 37.31 -34.51 12.72
C HIS A 474 38.20 -33.90 13.81
N GLU A 475 37.60 -33.18 14.77
CA GLU A 475 38.36 -32.59 15.88
C GLU A 475 38.89 -33.67 16.85
N HIS A 476 38.20 -34.79 17.01
CA HIS A 476 38.71 -35.93 17.75
C HIS A 476 39.97 -36.50 17.08
N ASP A 477 39.90 -36.81 15.78
CA ASP A 477 41.00 -37.39 15.01
C ASP A 477 42.20 -36.44 14.98
N LYS A 478 41.98 -35.15 14.75
CA LYS A 478 43.02 -34.10 14.73
C LYS A 478 43.81 -33.99 16.03
N ASN A 479 43.19 -34.31 17.16
CA ASN A 479 43.84 -34.29 18.47
C ASN A 479 44.60 -35.57 18.80
N GLN A 480 44.49 -36.62 17.97
CA GLN A 480 45.27 -37.85 18.14
C GLN A 480 46.67 -37.70 17.53
N SER A 481 47.67 -38.33 18.17
CA SER A 481 49.05 -38.37 17.66
C SER A 481 49.20 -39.13 16.33
N SER A 482 48.21 -39.97 15.98
CA SER A 482 48.11 -40.73 14.74
C SER A 482 47.55 -39.92 13.55
N PHE A 483 47.11 -38.67 13.77
CA PHE A 483 46.51 -37.88 12.71
C PHE A 483 47.50 -37.63 11.57
N PRO A 484 47.13 -37.92 10.31
CA PRO A 484 48.06 -37.81 9.19
C PRO A 484 48.60 -36.38 9.04
N ASN A 485 49.92 -36.25 8.91
CA ASN A 485 50.51 -34.97 8.57
C ASN A 485 50.19 -34.62 7.12
N LEU A 486 49.14 -33.83 6.90
CA LEU A 486 48.66 -33.40 5.58
C LEU A 486 49.61 -32.46 4.81
N ARG A 487 50.89 -32.47 5.18
CA ARG A 487 52.00 -32.05 4.30
C ARG A 487 52.27 -33.10 3.22
N ASP A 488 51.83 -34.33 3.40
CA ASP A 488 51.96 -35.45 2.45
C ASP A 488 50.62 -35.78 1.78
N ASN A 489 50.63 -36.70 0.81
CA ASN A 489 49.41 -37.20 0.17
C ASN A 489 48.64 -38.07 1.16
N VAL A 490 47.40 -37.69 1.45
CA VAL A 490 46.57 -38.36 2.48
C VAL A 490 45.12 -38.42 2.01
N ASN A 491 44.45 -39.52 2.31
CA ASN A 491 43.00 -39.64 2.18
C ASN A 491 42.37 -39.58 3.57
N LEU A 492 41.39 -38.68 3.74
CA LEU A 492 40.53 -38.62 4.92
C LEU A 492 39.16 -39.18 4.53
N THR A 493 38.47 -39.86 5.42
CA THR A 493 37.12 -40.38 5.15
C THR A 493 36.26 -40.19 6.37
N TYR A 494 35.13 -39.51 6.19
CA TYR A 494 34.13 -39.26 7.23
C TYR A 494 32.77 -39.59 6.65
N ASP A 495 31.94 -40.35 7.38
CA ASP A 495 30.58 -40.72 7.00
C ASP A 495 30.42 -41.27 5.56
N GLY A 496 31.42 -42.01 5.07
CA GLY A 496 31.47 -42.57 3.72
C GLY A 496 31.98 -41.61 2.62
N GLN A 497 32.19 -40.33 2.94
CA GLN A 497 32.71 -39.33 2.02
C GLN A 497 34.25 -39.26 2.09
N MET A 498 34.92 -39.51 0.96
CA MET A 498 36.38 -39.44 0.86
C MET A 498 36.87 -38.03 0.47
N ILE A 499 37.88 -37.53 1.18
CA ILE A 499 38.62 -36.30 0.87
C ILE A 499 40.07 -36.69 0.58
N GLN A 500 40.50 -36.54 -0.66
CA GLN A 500 41.86 -36.83 -1.10
C GLN A 500 42.68 -35.53 -1.13
N ARG A 501 43.64 -35.41 -0.21
CA ARG A 501 44.58 -34.30 -0.15
C ARG A 501 45.86 -34.69 -0.87
N LEU A 502 46.22 -33.96 -1.93
CA LEU A 502 47.46 -34.20 -2.67
C LEU A 502 48.46 -33.06 -2.48
N SER A 503 49.49 -33.29 -1.68
CA SER A 503 50.54 -32.31 -1.49
C SER A 503 51.39 -32.19 -2.76
N ASN A 504 51.75 -30.96 -3.11
CA ASN A 504 52.85 -30.70 -4.04
C ASN A 504 52.80 -31.37 -5.44
N VAL A 505 51.64 -31.46 -6.08
CA VAL A 505 51.55 -32.12 -7.41
C VAL A 505 51.83 -31.20 -8.60
N TRP A 506 51.94 -29.88 -8.39
CA TRP A 506 52.31 -28.90 -9.44
C TRP A 506 53.73 -29.06 -10.00
N LEU A 507 54.58 -29.93 -9.39
CA LEU A 507 56.02 -30.00 -9.66
C LEU A 507 56.47 -31.13 -10.59
N GLY A 508 55.60 -32.05 -10.99
CA GLY A 508 55.90 -33.01 -12.05
C GLY A 508 55.21 -32.56 -13.33
N SER A 509 55.98 -32.08 -14.29
CA SER A 509 55.53 -32.00 -15.69
C SER A 509 54.95 -33.37 -16.11
N HIS A 510 53.82 -33.37 -16.84
CA HIS A 510 53.39 -34.54 -17.62
C HIS A 510 54.62 -35.27 -18.20
N GLY A 511 54.73 -36.58 -17.94
CA GLY A 511 55.85 -37.42 -18.39
C GLY A 511 56.88 -37.86 -17.32
N HIS A 512 56.58 -37.76 -16.01
CA HIS A 512 57.43 -38.35 -14.97
C HIS A 512 56.89 -39.73 -14.52
N PRO A 513 57.68 -40.82 -14.55
CA PRO A 513 57.20 -42.20 -14.30
C PRO A 513 56.55 -42.44 -12.93
N LEU A 514 56.87 -41.58 -11.95
CA LEU A 514 56.34 -41.66 -10.58
C LEU A 514 54.96 -41.02 -10.39
N GLN A 515 54.33 -40.49 -11.45
CA GLN A 515 53.02 -39.81 -11.38
C GLN A 515 51.88 -40.52 -12.15
N GLU A 516 52.17 -41.62 -12.85
CA GLU A 516 51.17 -42.38 -13.63
C GLU A 516 50.32 -43.36 -12.80
N LYS A 517 50.69 -43.64 -11.54
CA LYS A 517 49.92 -44.55 -10.66
C LYS A 517 49.42 -43.80 -9.43
N GLY A 518 48.19 -43.27 -9.46
CA GLY A 518 47.42 -42.87 -8.26
C GLY A 518 47.36 -41.39 -7.88
N GLY A 519 47.74 -40.44 -8.75
CA GLY A 519 47.97 -39.02 -8.40
C GLY A 519 46.97 -37.98 -8.93
N PHE A 520 47.43 -36.74 -9.17
CA PHE A 520 46.62 -35.64 -9.72
C PHE A 520 46.33 -35.79 -11.21
N VAL A 521 47.32 -36.25 -12.00
CA VAL A 521 47.18 -36.44 -13.45
C VAL A 521 46.10 -37.48 -13.75
N GLN A 522 46.10 -38.62 -13.06
CA GLN A 522 45.03 -39.61 -13.18
C GLN A 522 43.65 -39.04 -12.83
N ASN A 523 43.55 -38.22 -11.78
CA ASN A 523 42.28 -37.56 -11.45
C ASN A 523 41.84 -36.56 -12.54
N LEU A 524 42.79 -35.89 -13.21
CA LEU A 524 42.51 -34.99 -14.32
C LEU A 524 42.12 -35.74 -15.59
N ASP A 525 42.81 -36.83 -15.93
CA ASP A 525 42.53 -37.63 -17.13
C ASP A 525 41.15 -38.29 -17.03
N VAL A 526 40.85 -38.95 -15.91
CA VAL A 526 39.50 -39.51 -15.65
C VAL A 526 38.43 -38.41 -15.65
N TYR A 527 38.74 -37.24 -15.08
CA TYR A 527 37.85 -36.09 -15.14
C TYR A 527 37.60 -35.64 -16.58
N ALA A 528 38.63 -35.57 -17.41
CA ALA A 528 38.53 -35.12 -18.79
C ALA A 528 37.73 -36.11 -19.64
N ASP A 529 38.00 -37.39 -19.49
CA ASP A 529 37.27 -38.48 -20.16
C ASP A 529 35.78 -38.41 -19.82
N GLU A 530 35.42 -38.33 -18.54
CA GLU A 530 34.02 -38.23 -18.08
C GLU A 530 33.36 -36.89 -18.45
N LYS A 531 34.13 -35.81 -18.65
CA LYS A 531 33.57 -34.52 -19.07
C LYS A 531 33.25 -34.51 -20.57
N MET A 532 34.05 -35.19 -21.38
CA MET A 532 33.83 -35.32 -22.82
C MET A 532 32.71 -36.31 -23.14
N ASP A 533 32.66 -37.44 -22.43
CA ASP A 533 31.64 -38.48 -22.59
C ASP A 533 31.11 -38.92 -21.21
N PRO A 534 30.07 -38.27 -20.68
CA PRO A 534 29.61 -38.49 -19.31
C PRO A 534 28.97 -39.88 -19.14
N PRO A 535 29.59 -40.80 -18.38
CA PRO A 535 28.97 -42.08 -18.07
C PRO A 535 27.86 -41.90 -17.03
N SER A 536 27.06 -42.95 -16.82
CA SER A 536 26.02 -42.93 -15.78
C SER A 536 26.64 -42.62 -14.42
N ILE A 537 25.92 -41.92 -13.55
CA ILE A 537 26.42 -41.49 -12.23
C ILE A 537 27.01 -42.65 -11.42
N LYS A 538 26.45 -43.87 -11.56
CA LYS A 538 26.94 -45.08 -10.87
C LYS A 538 28.27 -45.60 -11.40
N ASP A 539 28.58 -45.28 -12.65
CA ASP A 539 29.77 -45.75 -13.36
C ASP A 539 30.90 -44.69 -13.36
N GLN A 540 30.62 -43.47 -12.90
CA GLN A 540 31.62 -42.41 -12.75
C GLN A 540 32.66 -42.80 -11.68
N GLN A 541 33.92 -42.80 -12.10
CA GLN A 541 35.11 -43.07 -11.29
C GLN A 541 35.88 -41.78 -10.96
N GLY A 542 35.54 -40.64 -11.57
CA GLY A 542 36.16 -39.35 -11.37
C GLY A 542 35.81 -38.67 -10.04
N PRO A 543 36.63 -37.69 -9.61
CA PRO A 543 36.30 -36.87 -8.44
C PRO A 543 35.17 -35.88 -8.76
N ALA A 544 34.23 -35.71 -7.82
CA ALA A 544 33.15 -34.73 -7.96
C ALA A 544 33.69 -33.29 -8.00
N ILE A 545 34.70 -32.99 -7.17
CA ILE A 545 35.32 -31.67 -7.03
C ILE A 545 36.83 -31.82 -7.09
N ILE A 546 37.48 -31.02 -7.93
CA ILE A 546 38.93 -30.80 -7.90
C ILE A 546 39.20 -29.34 -7.53
N TYR A 547 39.67 -29.09 -6.31
CA TYR A 547 40.10 -27.75 -5.88
C TYR A 547 41.63 -27.64 -5.94
N VAL A 548 42.11 -26.72 -6.78
CA VAL A 548 43.53 -26.44 -6.98
C VAL A 548 43.85 -25.04 -6.46
N ALA A 549 44.76 -24.93 -5.50
CA ALA A 549 45.25 -23.63 -5.04
C ALA A 549 46.78 -23.58 -5.01
N ALA A 550 47.36 -22.51 -5.57
CA ALA A 550 48.80 -22.34 -5.68
C ALA A 550 49.27 -21.02 -5.07
N GLY A 551 49.71 -21.02 -3.80
CA GLY A 551 50.42 -19.91 -3.14
C GLY A 551 51.80 -19.54 -3.72
N VAL A 552 52.39 -18.44 -3.24
CA VAL A 552 53.71 -17.95 -3.70
C VAL A 552 54.85 -18.95 -3.48
N TRP A 553 54.71 -19.86 -2.50
CA TRP A 553 55.68 -20.92 -2.22
C TRP A 553 55.86 -21.91 -3.39
N TYR A 554 54.90 -22.00 -4.31
CA TYR A 554 54.97 -22.84 -5.51
C TYR A 554 55.96 -22.40 -6.56
N THR A 555 56.44 -21.16 -6.43
CA THR A 555 57.44 -20.62 -7.34
C THR A 555 58.85 -21.12 -7.03
N ASN A 556 59.06 -21.82 -5.91
CA ASN A 556 60.36 -22.37 -5.52
C ASN A 556 60.70 -23.66 -6.29
N HIS A 557 61.97 -23.82 -6.65
CA HIS A 557 62.46 -24.95 -7.42
C HIS A 557 63.01 -26.07 -6.52
N LYS A 558 62.68 -27.34 -6.83
CA LYS A 558 63.21 -28.61 -6.28
C LYS A 558 63.91 -28.50 -4.91
N GLY A 559 63.15 -28.58 -3.82
CA GLY A 559 63.68 -28.86 -2.47
C GLY A 559 64.71 -27.87 -1.90
N ASN A 560 65.10 -26.83 -2.63
CA ASN A 560 66.14 -25.89 -2.23
C ASN A 560 65.45 -24.66 -1.66
N THR A 561 65.39 -24.57 -0.34
CA THR A 561 64.87 -23.43 0.44
C THR A 561 65.73 -22.17 0.32
N THR A 562 66.74 -22.17 -0.56
CA THR A 562 67.69 -21.07 -0.66
C THR A 562 67.05 -19.85 -1.32
N ARG A 563 67.07 -18.74 -0.57
CA ARG A 563 66.62 -17.37 -0.89
C ARG A 563 67.26 -16.73 -2.16
N ARG A 564 67.81 -17.51 -3.10
CA ARG A 564 68.71 -17.05 -4.18
C ARG A 564 68.11 -17.03 -5.60
N VAL A 565 66.92 -17.59 -5.85
CA VAL A 565 66.31 -17.56 -7.20
C VAL A 565 65.54 -16.24 -7.43
N PRO A 566 65.87 -15.45 -8.46
CA PRO A 566 65.17 -14.20 -8.78
C PRO A 566 63.67 -14.38 -9.01
N TRP A 567 62.88 -13.36 -8.67
CA TRP A 567 61.41 -13.37 -8.83
C TRP A 567 60.99 -13.64 -10.28
N HIS A 568 61.62 -13.03 -11.28
CA HIS A 568 61.24 -13.22 -12.69
C HIS A 568 61.29 -14.70 -13.12
N THR A 569 62.29 -15.47 -12.66
CA THR A 569 62.44 -16.89 -12.98
C THR A 569 61.34 -17.71 -12.30
N ARG A 570 61.10 -17.42 -11.02
CA ARG A 570 60.06 -18.02 -10.19
C ARG A 570 58.65 -17.77 -10.75
N PHE A 571 58.40 -16.53 -11.18
CA PHE A 571 57.16 -16.13 -11.82
C PHE A 571 56.97 -16.75 -13.21
N HIS A 572 58.03 -16.86 -14.01
CA HIS A 572 57.99 -17.57 -15.29
C HIS A 572 57.62 -19.05 -15.11
N ILE A 573 58.17 -19.72 -14.11
CA ILE A 573 57.80 -21.11 -13.77
C ILE A 573 56.30 -21.22 -13.44
N TYR A 574 55.78 -20.30 -12.62
CA TYR A 574 54.36 -20.24 -12.30
C TYR A 574 53.50 -20.07 -13.56
N ARG A 575 53.82 -19.09 -14.41
CA ARG A 575 53.08 -18.82 -15.65
C ARG A 575 53.07 -20.03 -16.58
N ASN A 576 54.21 -20.70 -16.78
CA ASN A 576 54.28 -21.87 -17.65
C ASN A 576 53.41 -23.01 -17.15
N ARG A 577 53.42 -23.28 -15.85
CA ARG A 577 52.63 -24.37 -15.28
C ARG A 577 51.13 -24.04 -15.26
N PHE A 578 50.76 -22.79 -14.95
CA PHE A 578 49.37 -22.34 -15.08
C PHE A 578 48.87 -22.46 -16.52
N ASN A 579 49.72 -22.09 -17.49
CA ASN A 579 49.40 -22.23 -18.90
C ASN A 579 49.19 -23.69 -19.31
N HIS A 580 49.85 -24.66 -18.67
CA HIS A 580 49.64 -26.09 -18.95
C HIS A 580 48.28 -26.55 -18.43
N LEU A 581 47.95 -26.23 -17.17
CA LEU A 581 46.64 -26.51 -16.59
C LEU A 581 45.51 -25.85 -17.41
N SER A 582 45.72 -24.59 -17.82
CA SER A 582 44.81 -23.86 -18.68
C SER A 582 44.56 -24.53 -20.02
N ARG A 583 45.61 -24.98 -20.71
CA ARG A 583 45.46 -25.67 -21.99
C ARG A 583 44.69 -26.97 -21.82
N PHE A 584 44.97 -27.71 -20.75
CA PHE A 584 44.24 -28.93 -20.43
C PHE A 584 42.75 -28.65 -20.23
N ILE A 585 42.38 -27.70 -19.37
CA ILE A 585 40.97 -27.34 -19.12
C ILE A 585 40.29 -26.88 -20.42
N ASN A 586 40.91 -25.95 -21.16
CA ASN A 586 40.33 -25.41 -22.40
C ASN A 586 40.15 -26.45 -23.50
N HIS A 587 41.05 -27.44 -23.59
CA HIS A 587 40.94 -28.51 -24.58
C HIS A 587 39.73 -29.42 -24.28
N ASN A 588 39.42 -29.61 -22.99
CA ASN A 588 38.35 -30.49 -22.54
C ASN A 588 36.99 -29.78 -22.38
N THR A 589 36.96 -28.44 -22.32
CA THR A 589 35.71 -27.64 -22.29
C THR A 589 35.72 -26.49 -23.31
N PRO A 590 35.81 -26.77 -24.63
CA PRO A 590 35.80 -25.72 -25.64
C PRO A 590 34.42 -25.04 -25.70
N ASP A 591 34.44 -23.70 -25.67
CA ASP A 591 33.29 -22.83 -25.98
C ASP A 591 32.07 -22.85 -25.05
N GLN A 592 32.18 -23.46 -23.87
CA GLN A 592 31.18 -23.32 -22.80
C GLN A 592 31.73 -22.44 -21.68
N ASP A 593 31.01 -21.37 -21.33
CA ASP A 593 31.21 -20.70 -20.05
C ASP A 593 30.56 -21.58 -18.97
N PRO A 594 31.34 -22.16 -18.05
CA PRO A 594 30.86 -23.12 -17.08
C PRO A 594 29.83 -22.52 -16.10
N PHE A 595 29.65 -21.20 -16.06
CA PHE A 595 28.75 -20.53 -15.11
C PHE A 595 27.50 -19.92 -15.74
N THR A 596 27.44 -19.80 -17.08
CA THR A 596 26.28 -19.23 -17.78
C THR A 596 25.54 -20.26 -18.63
N ALA A 597 26.14 -21.43 -18.89
CA ALA A 597 25.42 -22.56 -19.47
C ALA A 597 24.27 -23.04 -18.54
N PRO A 598 23.17 -23.58 -19.09
CA PRO A 598 22.12 -24.19 -18.28
C PRO A 598 22.72 -25.28 -17.38
N MET A 599 22.41 -25.25 -16.08
CA MET A 599 22.91 -26.24 -15.12
C MET A 599 22.33 -27.62 -15.45
N ASP A 600 23.17 -28.67 -15.41
CA ASP A 600 22.74 -30.05 -15.66
C ASP A 600 21.85 -30.54 -14.50
N PRO A 601 20.60 -30.98 -14.78
CA PRO A 601 19.69 -31.42 -13.73
C PRO A 601 20.10 -32.70 -12.98
N GLN A 602 20.97 -33.55 -13.55
CA GLN A 602 21.38 -34.83 -12.93
C GLN A 602 22.70 -34.71 -12.15
N ASP A 603 23.66 -33.92 -12.63
CA ASP A 603 24.98 -33.79 -11.98
C ASP A 603 25.35 -32.36 -11.50
N GLY A 604 24.44 -31.39 -11.60
CA GLY A 604 24.73 -29.98 -11.27
C GLY A 604 25.53 -29.30 -12.39
N ILE A 605 26.66 -28.64 -12.10
CA ILE A 605 27.59 -28.20 -13.18
C ILE A 605 28.49 -29.37 -13.66
N GLY A 606 28.19 -30.60 -13.25
CA GLY A 606 28.99 -31.80 -13.52
C GLY A 606 30.24 -31.90 -12.64
N ASN A 607 31.20 -32.73 -13.06
CA ASN A 607 32.57 -32.66 -12.54
C ASN A 607 33.11 -31.23 -12.72
N GLN A 608 33.67 -30.64 -11.64
CA GLN A 608 34.19 -29.26 -11.63
C GLN A 608 35.64 -29.17 -11.13
N ILE A 609 36.44 -28.35 -11.83
CA ILE A 609 37.77 -27.94 -11.41
C ILE A 609 37.79 -26.45 -11.06
N PHE A 610 38.14 -26.16 -9.81
CA PHE A 610 38.21 -24.80 -9.30
C PHE A 610 39.64 -24.38 -9.03
N TYR A 611 39.99 -23.18 -9.50
CA TYR A 611 41.29 -22.59 -9.22
C TYR A 611 41.15 -21.48 -8.18
N GLY A 612 41.70 -21.70 -6.98
CA GLY A 612 41.84 -20.69 -5.95
C GLY A 612 43.11 -19.84 -6.19
N PRO A 613 42.98 -18.55 -6.51
CA PRO A 613 44.14 -17.66 -6.61
C PRO A 613 44.89 -17.63 -5.27
N PRO A 614 46.21 -17.37 -5.29
CA PRO A 614 47.01 -17.30 -4.07
C PRO A 614 46.42 -16.25 -3.11
N SER A 615 45.89 -16.66 -1.97
CA SER A 615 45.53 -15.75 -0.89
C SER A 615 46.81 -15.30 -0.20
N GLY A 616 47.27 -14.10 -0.56
CA GLY A 616 48.48 -13.51 0.01
C GLY A 616 48.25 -12.95 1.40
N PRO A 617 49.28 -12.93 2.25
CA PRO A 617 49.14 -12.32 3.56
C PRO A 617 49.00 -10.80 3.47
N CYS A 618 48.02 -10.26 4.18
CA CYS A 618 47.88 -8.83 4.45
C CYS A 618 48.74 -8.51 5.68
N TYR A 619 49.94 -7.95 5.49
CA TYR A 619 50.82 -7.56 6.62
C TYR A 619 50.84 -6.04 6.75
N GLN A 620 50.03 -5.49 7.65
CA GLN A 620 50.06 -4.08 8.05
C GLN A 620 50.53 -3.94 9.50
N GLY A 621 51.77 -4.34 9.78
CA GLY A 621 52.40 -4.22 11.10
C GLY A 621 53.56 -3.21 11.11
N ASN A 622 53.90 -2.67 12.29
CA ASN A 622 54.92 -1.62 12.48
C ASN A 622 56.34 -2.13 12.85
N GLU A 623 56.58 -3.44 13.00
CA GLU A 623 57.89 -3.98 13.41
C GLU A 623 58.83 -4.36 12.24
N THR A 624 59.99 -3.72 12.17
CA THR A 624 60.88 -3.67 11.00
C THR A 624 61.62 -4.96 10.62
N LYS A 625 61.66 -6.00 11.49
CA LYS A 625 62.40 -7.24 11.23
C LYS A 625 61.55 -8.31 10.53
N ASP A 626 60.30 -8.49 10.94
CA ASP A 626 59.40 -9.48 10.32
C ASP A 626 58.80 -8.98 9.01
N ILE A 627 58.60 -7.66 8.87
CA ILE A 627 58.28 -6.97 7.61
C ILE A 627 59.24 -7.35 6.46
N LYS A 628 60.53 -7.61 6.73
CA LYS A 628 61.52 -7.83 5.65
C LYS A 628 61.40 -9.16 4.92
N SER A 629 60.83 -10.20 5.54
CA SER A 629 60.60 -11.49 4.87
C SER A 629 59.19 -11.62 4.29
N SER A 630 58.25 -10.89 4.89
CA SER A 630 56.81 -10.94 4.65
C SER A 630 56.35 -9.90 3.61
N ALA A 631 56.85 -8.65 3.67
CA ALA A 631 56.62 -7.61 2.66
C ALA A 631 57.28 -7.95 1.31
N ARG A 632 58.35 -8.76 1.31
CA ARG A 632 59.07 -9.18 0.09
C ARG A 632 58.21 -10.02 -0.85
N ARG A 633 57.17 -10.69 -0.36
CA ARG A 633 56.28 -11.57 -1.15
C ARG A 633 54.90 -10.97 -1.43
N GLN A 634 54.54 -9.85 -0.80
CA GLN A 634 53.29 -9.14 -1.11
C GLN A 634 53.30 -8.62 -2.55
N GLY A 635 54.44 -8.03 -2.99
CA GLY A 635 54.64 -7.66 -4.39
C GLY A 635 54.55 -8.86 -5.35
N GLU A 636 55.05 -10.02 -4.94
CA GLU A 636 54.97 -11.27 -5.73
C GLU A 636 53.51 -11.75 -5.89
N VAL A 637 52.69 -11.69 -4.83
CA VAL A 637 51.25 -11.99 -4.91
C VAL A 637 50.54 -10.98 -5.79
N ALA A 638 50.82 -9.69 -5.62
CA ALA A 638 50.21 -8.62 -6.41
C ALA A 638 50.54 -8.78 -7.90
N ASP A 639 51.79 -9.12 -8.24
CA ASP A 639 52.21 -9.43 -9.62
C ASP A 639 51.47 -10.66 -10.18
N ILE A 640 51.30 -11.71 -9.37
CA ILE A 640 50.51 -12.88 -9.77
C ILE A 640 49.05 -12.51 -9.98
N HIS A 641 48.42 -11.78 -9.06
CA HIS A 641 47.02 -11.37 -9.16
C HIS A 641 46.79 -10.51 -10.39
N LYS A 642 47.66 -9.53 -10.63
CA LYS A 642 47.62 -8.68 -11.83
C LYS A 642 47.68 -9.52 -13.10
N TRP A 643 48.64 -10.45 -13.20
CA TRP A 643 48.77 -11.31 -14.37
C TRP A 643 47.59 -12.28 -14.52
N LEU A 644 47.06 -12.82 -13.43
CA LEU A 644 45.88 -13.67 -13.45
C LEU A 644 44.66 -12.90 -13.96
N HIS A 645 44.41 -11.67 -13.51
CA HIS A 645 43.35 -10.82 -14.06
C HIS A 645 43.53 -10.56 -15.56
N ASP A 646 44.74 -10.23 -16.02
CA ASP A 646 45.02 -9.96 -17.44
C ASP A 646 44.90 -11.22 -18.35
N THR A 647 44.88 -12.40 -17.73
CA THR A 647 44.95 -13.71 -18.42
C THR A 647 43.66 -14.52 -18.29
N GLU A 648 42.84 -14.28 -17.27
CA GLU A 648 41.60 -15.01 -16.95
C GLU A 648 40.69 -15.15 -18.18
N ASP A 649 40.29 -14.03 -18.77
CA ASP A 649 39.38 -14.00 -19.91
C ASP A 649 39.99 -14.66 -21.16
N LYS A 650 41.30 -14.49 -21.36
CA LYS A 650 42.04 -15.09 -22.49
C LYS A 650 42.14 -16.61 -22.37
N ARG A 651 42.05 -17.13 -21.15
CA ARG A 651 42.35 -18.52 -20.83
C ARG A 651 41.15 -19.30 -20.33
N LYS A 652 39.95 -18.71 -20.24
CA LYS A 652 38.67 -19.36 -19.87
C LYS A 652 38.76 -20.26 -18.62
N ILE A 653 39.58 -19.90 -17.62
CA ILE A 653 39.67 -20.64 -16.35
C ILE A 653 38.79 -19.97 -15.29
N PRO A 654 37.98 -20.74 -14.54
CA PRO A 654 37.25 -20.24 -13.38
C PRO A 654 38.18 -19.88 -12.21
N LEU A 655 38.57 -18.61 -12.10
CA LEU A 655 39.32 -18.10 -10.94
C LEU A 655 38.39 -17.72 -9.79
N LEU A 656 38.56 -18.33 -8.62
CA LEU A 656 37.75 -18.06 -7.44
C LEU A 656 38.26 -16.83 -6.65
N TRP A 657 38.03 -15.62 -7.15
CA TRP A 657 38.47 -14.39 -6.47
C TRP A 657 37.83 -14.20 -5.08
N SER A 658 36.64 -14.76 -4.84
CA SER A 658 36.00 -14.72 -3.51
C SER A 658 36.82 -15.43 -2.42
N ILE A 659 37.67 -16.41 -2.78
CA ILE A 659 38.62 -17.06 -1.87
C ILE A 659 39.70 -16.09 -1.38
N VAL A 660 40.06 -15.10 -2.20
CA VAL A 660 40.94 -14.00 -1.81
C VAL A 660 40.16 -12.99 -0.99
N GLY A 661 38.93 -12.67 -1.42
CA GLY A 661 38.01 -11.74 -0.78
C GLY A 661 37.79 -12.02 0.72
N VAL A 662 37.61 -13.29 1.11
CA VAL A 662 37.39 -13.67 2.53
C VAL A 662 38.52 -13.26 3.47
N THR A 663 39.72 -12.98 2.96
CA THR A 663 40.90 -12.55 3.75
C THR A 663 41.35 -11.12 3.48
N LEU A 664 40.75 -10.45 2.49
CA LEU A 664 41.21 -9.15 2.02
C LEU A 664 40.93 -8.06 3.07
N ASN A 665 41.97 -7.35 3.52
CA ASN A 665 41.88 -6.27 4.52
C ASN A 665 41.24 -6.70 5.87
N GLN A 666 41.36 -7.97 6.26
CA GLN A 666 40.81 -8.49 7.51
C GLN A 666 41.90 -9.20 8.32
N ASN A 667 42.56 -8.48 9.23
CA ASN A 667 43.72 -8.99 9.96
C ASN A 667 43.39 -10.16 10.90
N LYS A 668 42.18 -10.18 11.48
CA LYS A 668 41.72 -11.27 12.37
C LYS A 668 41.39 -12.58 11.64
N THR A 669 41.47 -12.63 10.32
CA THR A 669 41.25 -13.89 9.56
C THR A 669 42.41 -14.86 9.66
N TRP A 670 43.57 -14.41 10.16
CA TRP A 670 44.80 -15.18 10.27
C TRP A 670 45.05 -15.65 11.71
N ILE A 671 45.56 -16.88 11.88
CA ILE A 671 45.91 -17.45 13.21
C ILE A 671 47.07 -16.68 13.86
N ASP A 672 47.95 -16.12 13.03
CA ASP A 672 49.12 -15.36 13.44
C ASP A 672 49.30 -14.18 12.47
N PRO A 673 48.61 -13.05 12.73
CA PRO A 673 48.63 -11.90 11.83
C PRO A 673 50.00 -11.21 11.76
N MET A 674 50.88 -11.42 12.74
CA MET A 674 52.10 -10.62 12.92
C MET A 674 53.40 -11.35 12.53
N THR A 675 53.46 -12.69 12.60
CA THR A 675 54.72 -13.41 12.30
C THR A 675 54.71 -14.32 11.07
N LYS A 676 53.63 -15.09 10.80
CA LYS A 676 53.61 -16.07 9.70
C LYS A 676 52.46 -15.92 8.71
N ALA A 677 51.32 -15.31 9.08
CA ALA A 677 50.06 -15.15 8.33
C ALA A 677 49.86 -16.09 7.12
N MET A 678 50.10 -17.39 7.30
CA MET A 678 49.99 -18.42 6.26
C MET A 678 48.84 -19.39 6.55
N HIS A 679 48.17 -19.18 7.68
CA HIS A 679 47.13 -20.04 8.22
C HIS A 679 45.95 -19.14 8.60
N VAL A 680 44.77 -19.52 8.12
CA VAL A 680 43.53 -18.81 8.40
C VAL A 680 42.79 -19.53 9.51
N ILE A 681 41.93 -18.80 10.22
CA ILE A 681 41.02 -19.39 11.21
C ILE A 681 40.03 -20.37 10.55
N ASP A 682 39.44 -21.26 11.35
CA ASP A 682 38.59 -22.33 10.85
C ASP A 682 37.37 -21.79 10.07
N GLN A 683 36.74 -20.72 10.56
CA GLN A 683 35.59 -20.07 9.93
C GLN A 683 35.89 -19.61 8.50
N VAL A 684 37.07 -19.02 8.28
CA VAL A 684 37.49 -18.52 6.96
C VAL A 684 37.74 -19.69 6.01
N SER A 685 38.33 -20.78 6.49
CA SER A 685 38.50 -21.99 5.67
C SER A 685 37.18 -22.71 5.37
N GLU A 686 36.21 -22.64 6.28
CA GLU A 686 34.84 -23.14 6.05
C GLU A 686 34.09 -22.29 5.02
N ALA A 687 34.19 -20.97 5.10
CA ALA A 687 33.64 -20.08 4.07
C ALA A 687 34.22 -20.40 2.68
N ARG A 688 35.53 -20.71 2.58
CA ARG A 688 36.16 -21.15 1.33
C ARG A 688 35.59 -22.48 0.81
N ALA A 689 35.36 -23.45 1.69
CA ALA A 689 34.73 -24.72 1.31
C ALA A 689 33.27 -24.51 0.87
N ASN A 690 32.51 -23.68 1.58
CA ASN A 690 31.14 -23.34 1.24
C ASN A 690 31.02 -22.60 -0.10
N ILE A 691 31.95 -21.70 -0.45
CA ILE A 691 32.00 -21.07 -1.78
C ILE A 691 32.10 -22.12 -2.89
N ILE A 692 32.97 -23.13 -2.71
CA ILE A 692 33.18 -24.21 -3.68
C ILE A 692 31.93 -25.09 -3.79
N LEU A 693 31.33 -25.45 -2.65
CA LEU A 693 30.10 -26.24 -2.61
C LEU A 693 28.95 -25.49 -3.27
N ASN A 694 28.73 -24.22 -2.96
CA ASN A 694 27.66 -23.42 -3.57
C ASN A 694 27.79 -23.32 -5.09
N LEU A 695 29.01 -23.23 -5.62
CA LEU A 695 29.23 -23.19 -7.07
C LEU A 695 28.88 -24.50 -7.77
N ARG A 696 29.09 -25.67 -7.13
CA ARG A 696 28.83 -26.96 -7.77
C ARG A 696 27.45 -27.53 -7.44
N CYS A 697 27.09 -27.47 -6.17
CA CYS A 697 26.08 -28.33 -5.56
C CYS A 697 24.68 -27.73 -5.55
N ASN A 698 24.54 -26.39 -5.53
CA ASN A 698 23.23 -25.74 -5.35
C ASN A 698 22.22 -26.19 -6.42
N ALA A 699 22.61 -26.20 -7.69
CA ALA A 699 21.76 -26.64 -8.80
C ALA A 699 21.27 -28.08 -8.68
N LYS A 700 22.11 -28.96 -8.12
CA LYS A 700 21.80 -30.38 -7.96
C LYS A 700 20.89 -30.61 -6.75
N LEU A 701 21.20 -29.99 -5.62
CA LEU A 701 20.37 -30.07 -4.42
C LEU A 701 18.97 -29.51 -4.68
N ASP A 702 18.85 -28.39 -5.41
CA ASP A 702 17.58 -27.84 -5.88
C ASP A 702 16.73 -28.88 -6.64
N ARG A 703 17.35 -29.75 -7.44
CA ARG A 703 16.63 -30.79 -8.19
C ARG A 703 16.25 -32.00 -7.34
N ILE A 704 17.09 -32.40 -6.40
CA ILE A 704 16.88 -33.57 -5.54
C ILE A 704 15.85 -33.26 -4.45
N GLN A 705 16.04 -32.17 -3.73
CA GLN A 705 15.26 -31.81 -2.55
C GLN A 705 14.19 -30.74 -2.86
N GLY A 706 14.23 -30.13 -4.04
CA GLY A 706 13.44 -28.94 -4.38
C GLY A 706 14.21 -27.65 -4.07
N TYR A 707 13.73 -26.52 -4.61
CA TYR A 707 14.40 -25.24 -4.39
C TYR A 707 14.35 -24.84 -2.92
N HIS A 708 15.51 -24.89 -2.25
CA HIS A 708 15.67 -24.39 -0.89
C HIS A 708 15.74 -22.88 -0.93
N HIS A 709 14.67 -22.22 -0.50
CA HIS A 709 14.61 -20.77 -0.50
C HIS A 709 15.67 -20.10 0.39
N THR A 710 16.33 -20.83 1.29
CA THR A 710 17.43 -20.39 2.15
C THR A 710 18.72 -20.03 1.39
N GLY A 711 19.01 -20.74 0.27
CA GLY A 711 20.19 -20.53 -0.57
C GLY A 711 19.78 -20.03 -1.95
N THR A 712 20.26 -18.86 -2.37
CA THR A 712 19.79 -18.21 -3.62
C THR A 712 20.88 -18.00 -4.66
N CYS A 713 22.13 -18.30 -4.34
CA CYS A 713 23.23 -18.25 -5.29
C CYS A 713 23.31 -19.49 -6.18
N CYS A 714 23.74 -19.34 -7.43
CA CYS A 714 24.09 -20.43 -8.35
C CYS A 714 23.05 -21.56 -8.45
N THR A 715 21.79 -21.15 -8.64
CA THR A 715 20.65 -22.05 -8.70
C THR A 715 19.62 -21.54 -9.69
N ASP A 716 18.96 -22.47 -10.38
CA ASP A 716 17.82 -22.20 -11.24
C ASP A 716 16.58 -22.20 -10.34
N TYR A 717 15.68 -21.24 -10.47
CA TYR A 717 14.49 -21.14 -9.60
C TYR A 717 13.39 -22.16 -9.97
N GLY A 718 13.76 -23.36 -10.42
CA GLY A 718 12.82 -24.46 -10.67
C GLY A 718 11.66 -24.09 -11.59
N VAL A 719 11.94 -23.67 -12.82
CA VAL A 719 10.91 -23.05 -13.69
C VAL A 719 9.82 -24.02 -14.19
N ASN A 720 9.76 -25.32 -13.86
CA ASN A 720 8.94 -26.26 -14.65
C ASN A 720 7.45 -26.42 -14.24
N GLN A 721 7.02 -26.10 -13.02
CA GLN A 721 5.62 -26.39 -12.60
C GLN A 721 4.63 -25.22 -12.76
N ASN A 722 5.06 -23.96 -12.56
CA ASN A 722 4.14 -22.80 -12.58
C ASN A 722 4.16 -21.96 -13.88
N ARG A 723 4.93 -22.34 -14.90
CA ARG A 723 5.06 -21.62 -16.19
C ARG A 723 3.70 -21.30 -16.83
N ILE A 724 2.78 -22.27 -16.81
CA ILE A 724 1.46 -22.11 -17.44
C ILE A 724 0.64 -21.02 -16.73
N ILE A 725 0.63 -21.02 -15.40
CA ILE A 725 -0.13 -20.06 -14.59
C ILE A 725 0.43 -18.65 -14.76
N ILE A 726 1.75 -18.52 -14.79
CA ILE A 726 2.44 -17.25 -15.02
C ILE A 726 2.14 -16.74 -16.43
N ALA A 727 2.22 -17.60 -17.44
CA ALA A 727 1.90 -17.25 -18.83
C ALA A 727 0.45 -16.78 -18.98
N ILE A 728 -0.51 -17.52 -18.40
CA ILE A 728 -1.93 -17.13 -18.38
C ILE A 728 -2.10 -15.79 -17.67
N SER A 729 -1.40 -15.59 -16.54
CA SER A 729 -1.46 -14.35 -15.76
C SER A 729 -0.91 -13.14 -16.54
N ILE A 730 0.18 -13.31 -17.29
CA ILE A 730 0.76 -12.28 -18.17
C ILE A 730 -0.18 -11.96 -19.34
N VAL A 731 -0.77 -12.99 -19.96
CA VAL A 731 -1.75 -12.80 -21.03
C VAL A 731 -2.98 -12.07 -20.51
N TYR A 732 -3.48 -12.45 -19.33
CA TYR A 732 -4.63 -11.79 -18.70
C TYR A 732 -4.33 -10.33 -18.33
N LEU A 733 -3.18 -10.06 -17.71
CA LEU A 733 -2.74 -8.71 -17.42
C LEU A 733 -2.62 -7.86 -18.69
N SER A 734 -2.07 -8.44 -19.77
CA SER A 734 -1.96 -7.77 -21.07
C SER A 734 -3.34 -7.47 -21.67
N ALA A 735 -4.31 -8.39 -21.53
CA ALA A 735 -5.69 -8.15 -21.96
C ALA A 735 -6.34 -7.02 -21.16
N CYS A 736 -6.23 -7.02 -19.83
CA CYS A 736 -6.70 -5.92 -18.97
C CYS A 736 -6.06 -4.58 -19.35
N LEU A 737 -4.76 -4.59 -19.66
CA LEU A 737 -4.01 -3.41 -20.05
C LEU A 737 -4.49 -2.88 -21.41
N ILE A 738 -4.67 -3.75 -22.40
CA ILE A 738 -5.20 -3.37 -23.72
C ILE A 738 -6.61 -2.79 -23.56
N CYS A 739 -7.49 -3.45 -22.80
CA CYS A 739 -8.84 -2.94 -22.54
C CYS A 739 -8.81 -1.56 -21.86
N GLU A 740 -7.95 -1.34 -20.86
CA GLU A 740 -7.84 -0.04 -20.20
C GLU A 740 -7.24 1.03 -21.12
N ILE A 741 -6.25 0.68 -21.96
CA ILE A 741 -5.69 1.61 -22.95
C ILE A 741 -6.77 1.98 -23.99
N LEU A 742 -7.54 1.00 -24.47
CA LEU A 742 -8.67 1.25 -25.36
C LEU A 742 -9.72 2.14 -24.68
N ASP A 743 -10.03 1.90 -23.40
CA ASP A 743 -10.93 2.73 -22.59
C ASP A 743 -10.36 4.13 -22.28
N LEU A 744 -9.03 4.31 -22.32
CA LEU A 744 -8.38 5.62 -22.18
C LEU A 744 -8.39 6.40 -23.50
N LEU A 745 -8.30 5.69 -24.63
CA LEU A 745 -8.33 6.25 -25.98
C LEU A 745 -9.76 6.45 -26.52
N SER A 746 -10.74 5.71 -25.99
CA SER A 746 -12.15 5.76 -26.36
C SER A 746 -12.95 6.71 -25.47
N VAL A 747 -13.90 7.45 -26.06
CA VAL A 747 -14.90 8.27 -25.32
C VAL A 747 -16.02 7.39 -24.74
N LYS A 748 -16.18 6.15 -25.21
CA LYS A 748 -17.13 5.15 -24.68
C LYS A 748 -16.42 4.26 -23.65
N GLU A 749 -16.95 4.21 -22.43
CA GLU A 749 -16.60 3.15 -21.46
C GLU A 749 -17.08 1.81 -22.00
N THR A 750 -16.15 0.90 -22.31
CA THR A 750 -16.50 -0.51 -22.50
C THR A 750 -16.43 -1.20 -21.14
N GLN A 751 -17.57 -1.38 -20.48
CA GLN A 751 -17.62 -2.01 -19.16
C GLN A 751 -17.42 -3.53 -19.26
N TRP A 752 -16.16 -3.96 -19.36
CA TRP A 752 -15.79 -5.36 -19.14
C TRP A 752 -15.51 -5.56 -17.64
N PRO A 753 -16.45 -6.15 -16.87
CA PRO A 753 -16.32 -6.23 -15.41
C PRO A 753 -15.11 -7.06 -14.94
N LEU A 754 -14.61 -7.97 -15.77
CA LEU A 754 -13.43 -8.78 -15.48
C LEU A 754 -12.14 -8.21 -16.12
N LEU A 755 -12.21 -7.67 -17.34
CA LEU A 755 -11.06 -7.16 -18.09
C LEU A 755 -10.82 -5.67 -17.85
N ASN A 756 -10.52 -5.29 -16.61
CA ASN A 756 -10.15 -3.93 -16.24
C ASN A 756 -8.90 -3.92 -15.35
N MET A 757 -8.28 -2.75 -15.21
CA MET A 757 -7.07 -2.63 -14.39
C MET A 757 -7.32 -2.77 -12.89
N GLN A 758 -8.55 -2.72 -12.36
CA GLN A 758 -8.77 -3.02 -10.94
C GLN A 758 -8.54 -4.51 -10.63
N VAL A 759 -9.04 -5.40 -11.49
CA VAL A 759 -8.76 -6.84 -11.41
C VAL A 759 -7.34 -7.14 -11.91
N GLY A 760 -6.91 -6.49 -13.01
CA GLY A 760 -5.55 -6.63 -13.55
C GLY A 760 -4.48 -6.25 -12.54
N SER A 761 -4.72 -5.25 -11.70
CA SER A 761 -3.83 -4.85 -10.61
C SER A 761 -3.61 -5.95 -9.55
N PHE A 762 -4.61 -6.80 -9.28
CA PHE A 762 -4.43 -7.95 -8.39
C PHE A 762 -3.42 -8.94 -8.99
N ILE A 763 -3.59 -9.27 -10.28
CA ILE A 763 -2.68 -10.15 -11.02
C ILE A 763 -1.29 -9.54 -11.16
N LEU A 764 -1.19 -8.22 -11.39
CA LEU A 764 0.07 -7.50 -11.41
C LEU A 764 0.84 -7.67 -10.09
N VAL A 765 0.18 -7.50 -8.94
CA VAL A 765 0.84 -7.66 -7.64
C VAL A 765 1.30 -9.11 -7.42
N LEU A 766 0.50 -10.10 -7.81
CA LEU A 766 0.90 -11.51 -7.73
C LEU A 766 2.15 -11.78 -8.59
N LEU A 767 2.16 -11.29 -9.84
CA LEU A 767 3.33 -11.40 -10.72
C LEU A 767 4.54 -10.67 -10.14
N MET A 768 4.36 -9.47 -9.57
CA MET A 768 5.45 -8.74 -8.90
C MET A 768 6.04 -9.56 -7.76
N CYS A 769 5.22 -10.19 -6.91
CA CYS A 769 5.71 -11.05 -5.83
C CYS A 769 6.54 -12.23 -6.38
N TYR A 770 6.04 -12.90 -7.42
CA TYR A 770 6.74 -14.02 -8.06
C TYR A 770 8.08 -13.60 -8.65
N PHE A 771 8.10 -12.55 -9.47
CA PHE A 771 9.33 -12.09 -10.11
C PHE A 771 10.34 -11.51 -9.11
N SER A 772 9.90 -10.85 -8.04
CA SER A 772 10.79 -10.33 -7.00
C SER A 772 11.47 -11.43 -6.18
N ASP A 773 10.70 -12.42 -5.70
CA ASP A 773 11.21 -13.41 -4.73
C ASP A 773 11.58 -14.77 -5.37
N ARG A 774 10.78 -15.26 -6.33
CA ARG A 774 10.96 -16.56 -7.00
C ARG A 774 11.77 -16.49 -8.31
N THR A 775 12.48 -15.40 -8.55
CA THR A 775 13.43 -15.29 -9.67
C THR A 775 14.67 -14.50 -9.28
N GLN A 776 15.68 -14.49 -10.14
CA GLN A 776 16.92 -13.71 -9.94
C GLN A 776 16.79 -12.22 -10.37
N MET A 777 15.56 -11.73 -10.59
CA MET A 777 15.30 -10.37 -11.06
C MET A 777 15.68 -9.30 -10.03
N MET A 778 15.53 -9.59 -8.73
CA MET A 778 15.99 -8.75 -7.64
C MET A 778 17.16 -9.41 -6.91
N ALA A 779 18.07 -8.56 -6.42
CA ALA A 779 19.18 -8.98 -5.58
C ALA A 779 18.64 -9.46 -4.22
N LYS A 780 19.29 -10.47 -3.65
CA LYS A 780 18.96 -11.03 -2.34
C LYS A 780 20.16 -10.92 -1.42
N SER A 781 19.90 -10.60 -0.16
CA SER A 781 20.93 -10.47 0.86
C SER A 781 20.45 -11.06 2.18
N SER A 782 21.38 -11.57 2.98
CA SER A 782 21.06 -12.12 4.29
C SER A 782 20.63 -11.03 5.27
N LYS A 783 19.83 -11.38 6.27
CA LYS A 783 19.48 -10.46 7.36
C LYS A 783 20.70 -10.16 8.23
N LEU A 784 20.77 -8.92 8.73
CA LEU A 784 21.82 -8.48 9.65
C LEU A 784 21.18 -7.69 10.79
N TRP A 785 21.34 -8.19 12.02
CA TRP A 785 20.88 -7.47 13.20
C TRP A 785 21.82 -6.31 13.53
N GLU A 786 21.26 -5.10 13.53
CA GLU A 786 21.95 -3.87 13.89
C GLU A 786 21.02 -3.00 14.74
N ALA A 787 21.39 -2.76 16.00
CA ALA A 787 20.54 -2.04 16.95
C ALA A 787 20.30 -0.57 16.54
N ASP A 788 21.32 0.10 15.99
CA ASP A 788 21.23 1.49 15.56
C ASP A 788 20.30 1.64 14.35
N GLY A 789 20.48 0.78 13.35
CA GLY A 789 19.60 0.73 12.17
C GLY A 789 18.14 0.46 12.54
N PHE A 790 17.89 -0.50 13.44
CA PHE A 790 16.56 -0.78 13.97
C PHE A 790 15.95 0.44 14.69
N SER A 791 16.73 1.10 15.53
CA SER A 791 16.29 2.27 16.31
C SER A 791 15.98 3.47 15.42
N ILE A 792 16.78 3.71 14.38
CA ILE A 792 16.55 4.78 13.40
C ILE A 792 15.25 4.55 12.62
N LEU A 793 15.02 3.32 12.14
CA LEU A 793 13.78 2.98 11.42
C LEU A 793 12.55 3.16 12.32
N CYS A 794 12.64 2.72 13.59
CA CYS A 794 11.59 2.94 14.57
C CYS A 794 11.36 4.44 14.83
N ALA A 795 12.43 5.24 14.92
CA ALA A 795 12.35 6.69 15.11
C ALA A 795 11.68 7.40 13.93
N VAL A 796 11.98 7.02 12.68
CA VAL A 796 11.30 7.55 11.49
C VAL A 796 9.79 7.26 11.53
N CYS A 797 9.40 6.03 11.88
CA CYS A 797 7.98 5.69 12.06
C CYS A 797 7.34 6.48 13.20
N PHE A 798 8.05 6.70 14.31
CA PHE A 798 7.58 7.50 15.44
C PHE A 798 7.39 8.98 15.07
N VAL A 799 8.32 9.58 14.31
CA VAL A 799 8.16 10.94 13.77
C VAL A 799 6.95 11.03 12.84
N ALA A 800 6.78 10.05 11.93
CA ALA A 800 5.62 10.00 11.05
C ALA A 800 4.30 9.89 11.83
N LEU A 801 4.30 9.13 12.94
CA LEU A 801 3.18 9.07 13.87
C LEU A 801 2.88 10.46 14.44
N LEU A 802 3.87 11.12 15.06
CA LEU A 802 3.70 12.42 15.73
C LEU A 802 3.23 13.53 14.78
N VAL A 803 3.85 13.65 13.60
CA VAL A 803 3.55 14.69 12.60
C VAL A 803 2.12 14.54 12.03
N THR A 804 1.55 13.34 12.10
CA THR A 804 0.23 13.04 11.52
C THR A 804 -0.88 12.87 12.54
N ILE A 805 -0.61 13.15 13.82
CA ILE A 805 -1.64 13.21 14.87
C ILE A 805 -2.66 14.30 14.54
N ARG A 806 -3.94 13.94 14.53
CA ARG A 806 -5.06 14.85 14.30
C ARG A 806 -6.18 14.55 15.28
N ARG A 807 -6.88 15.61 15.73
CA ARG A 807 -8.11 15.46 16.53
C ARG A 807 -9.21 14.82 15.68
N THR A 808 -9.74 13.73 16.17
CA THR A 808 -10.97 13.09 15.73
C THR A 808 -12.15 14.00 16.08
N ARG A 809 -12.88 14.46 15.06
CA ARG A 809 -14.20 15.06 15.26
C ARG A 809 -15.23 13.93 15.11
N PRO A 810 -16.09 13.65 16.11
CA PRO A 810 -17.15 12.67 15.98
C PRO A 810 -18.11 13.10 14.87
N LYS A 811 -18.78 12.13 14.25
CA LYS A 811 -19.96 12.43 13.43
C LYS A 811 -21.10 12.84 14.38
N PRO A 812 -21.95 13.83 14.04
CA PRO A 812 -23.13 14.10 14.83
C PRO A 812 -23.96 12.81 14.98
N PRO A 813 -24.54 12.56 16.15
CA PRO A 813 -25.29 11.34 16.40
C PRO A 813 -26.43 11.24 15.38
N LYS A 814 -26.61 10.07 14.77
CA LYS A 814 -27.85 9.77 14.06
C LYS A 814 -28.95 9.76 15.13
N HIS A 815 -29.93 10.65 15.04
CA HIS A 815 -31.16 10.53 15.82
C HIS A 815 -31.71 9.11 15.60
N LEU A 816 -31.63 8.25 16.61
CA LEU A 816 -32.40 7.02 16.65
C LEU A 816 -33.84 7.42 16.93
N SER A 817 -34.71 7.18 15.95
CA SER A 817 -36.12 6.94 16.19
C SER A 817 -36.25 5.81 17.20
N SER A 818 -36.66 6.10 18.43
CA SER A 818 -37.10 5.07 19.37
C SER A 818 -38.38 4.41 18.82
N PRO A 819 -38.46 3.08 18.81
CA PRO A 819 -39.74 2.37 18.83
C PRO A 819 -40.28 2.40 20.27
N GLU A 820 -41.61 2.44 20.41
CA GLU A 820 -42.37 2.45 21.68
C GLU A 820 -42.56 3.83 22.32
N ASP A 821 -43.57 4.55 21.81
CA ASP A 821 -44.55 5.27 22.63
C ASP A 821 -45.91 5.15 21.90
N GLU A 822 -46.44 3.91 21.87
CA GLU A 822 -47.87 3.68 21.76
C GLU A 822 -48.50 3.87 23.15
N SER A 823 -48.81 5.11 23.52
CA SER A 823 -49.93 5.44 24.41
C SER A 823 -50.00 6.95 24.64
N CYS A 824 -50.67 7.66 23.73
CA CYS A 824 -51.37 8.90 24.09
C CYS A 824 -52.44 9.14 23.02
N GLU A 825 -53.53 8.37 23.12
CA GLU A 825 -54.83 8.86 22.71
C GLU A 825 -55.15 10.06 23.61
N MET A 826 -55.22 11.26 23.04
CA MET A 826 -56.10 12.29 23.56
C MET A 826 -56.84 12.97 22.41
N LEU A 827 -58.15 12.97 22.61
CA LEU A 827 -59.27 13.44 21.81
C LEU A 827 -59.12 14.89 21.32
N PRO A 828 -59.89 15.28 20.27
CA PRO A 828 -60.00 16.67 19.85
C PRO A 828 -60.91 17.46 20.82
N PRO A 829 -60.59 18.74 21.06
CA PRO A 829 -61.61 19.75 21.30
C PRO A 829 -61.34 20.94 20.36
N GLU A 830 -62.16 21.27 19.36
CA GLU A 830 -63.50 21.87 19.49
C GLU A 830 -63.78 22.43 20.90
N ASP A 831 -63.38 23.69 21.14
CA ASP A 831 -64.27 24.75 21.61
C ASP A 831 -63.51 26.11 21.76
N CYS A 832 -64.19 27.15 21.27
CA CYS A 832 -63.87 28.59 21.22
C CYS A 832 -63.56 29.22 22.62
N PRO A 833 -63.06 30.49 22.73
CA PRO A 833 -63.43 31.62 21.88
C PRO A 833 -62.36 32.67 21.51
N LEU A 834 -62.71 33.38 20.43
CA LEU A 834 -62.30 34.74 20.10
C LEU A 834 -62.50 35.69 21.29
N GLU A 835 -61.51 36.53 21.58
CA GLU A 835 -61.75 37.89 22.08
C GLU A 835 -60.73 38.88 21.53
N THR A 836 -61.23 40.09 21.36
CA THR A 836 -60.83 41.19 20.49
C THR A 836 -60.16 42.34 21.23
N GLU A 837 -59.37 43.12 20.48
CA GLU A 837 -59.09 44.57 20.63
C GLU A 837 -58.22 45.09 21.80
N GLY A 838 -57.31 46.03 21.45
CA GLY A 838 -56.81 47.01 22.42
C GLY A 838 -55.37 47.54 22.25
N SER A 839 -55.16 48.41 21.26
CA SER A 839 -54.35 49.64 21.29
C SER A 839 -53.26 49.90 22.37
N SER A 840 -52.11 50.35 21.86
CA SER A 840 -51.23 51.46 22.33
C SER A 840 -50.24 51.28 23.49
N THR A 841 -48.97 51.51 23.08
CA THR A 841 -47.91 52.33 23.73
C THR A 841 -47.15 51.85 24.97
N ALA A 842 -45.85 52.15 24.89
CA ALA A 842 -44.89 52.49 25.94
C ALA A 842 -44.03 51.36 26.54
N ASN A 843 -42.74 51.46 26.20
CA ASN A 843 -41.56 51.28 27.06
C ASN A 843 -41.85 50.90 28.51
N GLY A 844 -41.38 49.72 28.90
CA GLY A 844 -41.30 49.32 30.30
C GLY A 844 -40.53 48.01 30.42
N THR A 845 -39.27 48.14 30.84
CA THR A 845 -38.46 47.08 31.45
C THR A 845 -39.28 46.28 32.45
N TYR A 846 -39.44 44.98 32.23
CA TYR A 846 -39.84 44.02 33.25
C TYR A 846 -38.90 42.81 33.24
N GLU A 847 -38.00 42.88 34.20
CA GLU A 847 -37.23 41.78 34.77
C GLU A 847 -38.17 40.92 35.65
N LYS A 848 -37.85 39.62 35.75
CA LYS A 848 -38.41 38.60 36.67
C LYS A 848 -39.85 38.13 36.44
N LEU A 849 -39.95 36.87 35.98
CA LEU A 849 -40.65 35.77 36.67
C LEU A 849 -40.30 34.46 35.92
N LEU A 850 -39.13 33.90 36.23
CA LEU A 850 -38.80 32.50 35.94
C LEU A 850 -38.97 31.72 37.26
N PRO A 851 -39.55 30.51 37.24
CA PRO A 851 -39.66 29.68 38.42
C PRO A 851 -38.26 29.29 38.93
N GLU A 852 -37.98 29.64 40.19
CA GLU A 852 -36.87 29.13 40.98
C GLU A 852 -37.07 27.62 41.20
N ASN A 853 -36.45 26.80 40.35
CA ASN A 853 -35.94 25.43 40.62
C ASN A 853 -35.76 24.57 39.34
N CYS A 854 -35.40 25.17 38.21
CA CYS A 854 -34.64 24.42 37.20
C CYS A 854 -33.15 24.63 37.51
N PRO A 855 -32.37 23.58 37.82
CA PRO A 855 -30.93 23.75 37.92
C PRO A 855 -30.45 24.31 36.57
N ALA A 856 -29.73 25.43 36.63
CA ALA A 856 -29.02 25.95 35.48
C ALA A 856 -28.13 24.82 34.95
N HIS A 857 -28.58 24.14 33.89
CA HIS A 857 -27.69 23.30 33.12
C HIS A 857 -26.83 24.25 32.32
N ASP A 858 -25.64 24.52 32.86
CA ASP A 858 -24.54 25.18 32.19
C ASP A 858 -24.47 24.68 30.74
N GLU A 859 -24.66 25.57 29.77
CA GLU A 859 -24.41 25.32 28.35
C GLU A 859 -22.89 25.22 28.07
N GLU A 860 -22.19 24.35 28.80
CA GLU A 860 -20.84 23.91 28.45
C GLU A 860 -20.93 22.95 27.26
N ASN A 861 -20.61 23.46 26.07
CA ASN A 861 -19.85 22.75 25.02
C ASN A 861 -19.99 21.21 25.03
N TYR A 862 -21.15 20.67 24.64
CA TYR A 862 -21.30 19.21 24.43
C TYR A 862 -20.58 18.79 23.13
N GLN A 863 -19.25 18.84 23.15
CA GLN A 863 -18.40 18.10 22.22
C GLN A 863 -18.46 16.63 22.64
N GLN A 864 -19.26 15.83 21.95
CA GLN A 864 -19.32 14.39 22.20
C GLN A 864 -17.91 13.79 22.05
N ASP A 865 -17.41 13.07 23.05
CA ASP A 865 -16.12 12.39 22.95
C ASP A 865 -16.24 11.14 22.06
N GLU A 866 -15.14 10.74 21.42
CA GLU A 866 -15.08 9.46 20.72
C GLU A 866 -15.34 8.31 21.72
N PRO A 867 -16.07 7.26 21.28
CA PRO A 867 -16.37 6.12 22.13
C PRO A 867 -15.08 5.39 22.52
N PHE A 868 -15.15 4.66 23.64
CA PHE A 868 -14.05 3.83 24.13
C PHE A 868 -13.52 2.93 23.01
N LEU A 869 -12.22 3.05 22.75
CA LEU A 869 -11.49 2.35 21.68
C LEU A 869 -12.21 2.42 20.32
N SER A 870 -12.29 3.63 19.75
CA SER A 870 -12.98 3.86 18.48
C SER A 870 -12.29 3.18 17.29
N ARG A 871 -13.02 2.94 16.20
CA ARG A 871 -12.47 2.28 15.00
C ARG A 871 -11.20 2.97 14.48
N LYS A 872 -11.12 4.30 14.55
CA LYS A 872 -9.92 5.03 14.11
C LYS A 872 -8.72 4.73 15.01
N GLN A 873 -8.94 4.57 16.31
CA GLN A 873 -7.91 4.19 17.26
C GLN A 873 -7.50 2.73 17.11
N THR A 874 -8.42 1.80 16.82
CA THR A 874 -8.03 0.41 16.53
C THR A 874 -7.26 0.29 15.22
N GLU A 875 -7.65 1.04 14.18
CA GLU A 875 -6.87 1.08 12.93
C GLU A 875 -5.52 1.77 13.13
N GLU A 876 -5.45 2.84 13.92
CA GLU A 876 -4.16 3.35 14.37
C GLU A 876 -3.39 2.25 15.09
N TRP A 877 -4.03 1.51 16.03
CA TRP A 877 -3.49 0.36 16.77
C TRP A 877 -2.81 -0.70 15.88
N LYS A 878 -3.44 -1.02 14.76
CA LYS A 878 -2.88 -1.95 13.77
C LYS A 878 -1.70 -1.35 13.00
N GLY A 879 -1.66 -0.03 12.80
CA GLY A 879 -0.65 0.67 12.00
C GLY A 879 0.78 0.57 12.53
N TRP A 880 1.10 1.25 13.64
CA TRP A 880 2.35 1.10 14.41
C TRP A 880 2.73 -0.36 14.71
N MET A 881 1.78 -1.24 15.02
CA MET A 881 2.04 -2.67 15.20
C MET A 881 2.63 -3.29 13.93
N GLN A 882 2.01 -3.06 12.78
CA GLN A 882 2.51 -3.55 11.51
C GLN A 882 3.83 -2.87 11.10
N CYS A 883 4.01 -1.57 11.37
CA CYS A 883 5.30 -0.91 11.18
C CYS A 883 6.41 -1.62 11.95
N PHE A 884 6.18 -1.90 13.23
CA PHE A 884 7.15 -2.56 14.08
C PHE A 884 7.44 -3.98 13.60
N ILE A 885 6.42 -4.77 13.26
CA ILE A 885 6.58 -6.14 12.74
C ILE A 885 7.41 -6.15 11.45
N VAL A 886 7.14 -5.23 10.52
CA VAL A 886 7.91 -5.13 9.26
C VAL A 886 9.37 -4.79 9.56
N ILE A 887 9.64 -3.81 10.43
CA ILE A 887 11.01 -3.44 10.81
C ILE A 887 11.70 -4.62 11.49
N TYR A 888 11.05 -5.24 12.47
CA TYR A 888 11.54 -6.40 13.21
C TYR A 888 11.99 -7.52 12.27
N GLN A 889 11.14 -7.89 11.31
CA GLN A 889 11.44 -8.97 10.38
C GLN A 889 12.54 -8.58 9.39
N TRP A 890 12.52 -7.35 8.87
CA TRP A 890 13.48 -6.92 7.86
C TRP A 890 14.90 -6.69 8.41
N THR A 891 15.03 -6.24 9.67
CA THR A 891 16.34 -6.10 10.33
C THR A 891 16.87 -7.39 10.96
N GLY A 892 16.12 -8.50 10.94
CA GLY A 892 16.52 -9.72 11.65
C GLY A 892 16.59 -9.54 13.18
N ALA A 893 15.63 -8.80 13.75
CA ALA A 893 15.60 -8.49 15.17
C ALA A 893 15.32 -9.68 16.10
N ASP A 894 15.01 -10.83 15.53
CA ASP A 894 14.94 -12.12 16.21
C ASP A 894 16.27 -12.56 16.82
N GLN A 895 17.40 -12.12 16.27
CA GLN A 895 18.74 -12.33 16.83
C GLN A 895 19.10 -11.29 17.90
N GLY A 896 18.22 -10.32 18.15
CA GLY A 896 18.40 -9.23 19.10
C GLY A 896 18.09 -9.61 20.54
N PRO A 897 18.01 -8.61 21.45
CA PRO A 897 17.67 -8.83 22.84
C PRO A 897 16.21 -9.28 22.99
N ILE A 898 15.93 -10.14 23.98
CA ILE A 898 14.59 -10.68 24.23
C ILE A 898 13.50 -9.61 24.41
N SER A 899 13.86 -8.41 24.88
CA SER A 899 12.92 -7.29 25.03
C SER A 899 12.21 -6.92 23.71
N VAL A 900 12.92 -7.02 22.59
CA VAL A 900 12.38 -6.73 21.25
C VAL A 900 11.44 -7.86 20.80
N TYR A 901 11.79 -9.11 21.10
CA TYR A 901 10.92 -10.28 20.86
C TYR A 901 9.62 -10.21 21.69
N ILE A 902 9.71 -9.81 22.97
CA ILE A 902 8.54 -9.64 23.83
C ILE A 902 7.58 -8.60 23.23
N LEU A 903 8.08 -7.47 22.74
CA LEU A 903 7.26 -6.46 22.06
C LEU A 903 6.62 -7.01 20.77
N PHE A 904 7.39 -7.73 19.95
CA PHE A 904 6.87 -8.40 18.76
C PHE A 904 5.70 -9.34 19.10
N ARG A 905 5.83 -10.15 20.16
CA ARG A 905 4.77 -11.03 20.64
C ARG A 905 3.55 -10.28 21.16
N LEU A 906 3.76 -9.24 21.98
CA LEU A 906 2.66 -8.40 22.46
C LEU A 906 1.88 -7.72 21.34
N TYR A 907 2.55 -7.37 20.24
CA TYR A 907 1.90 -6.82 19.07
C TYR A 907 0.99 -7.85 18.36
N ILE A 908 1.44 -9.10 18.22
CA ILE A 908 0.58 -10.17 17.68
C ILE A 908 -0.63 -10.41 18.60
N ALA A 909 -0.40 -10.49 19.92
CA ALA A 909 -1.47 -10.62 20.91
C ALA A 909 -2.46 -9.45 20.85
N ALA A 910 -1.98 -8.22 20.65
CA ALA A 910 -2.83 -7.03 20.47
C ALA A 910 -3.68 -7.10 19.19
N TYR A 911 -3.17 -7.70 18.10
CA TYR A 911 -3.96 -7.94 16.90
C TYR A 911 -5.08 -8.94 17.16
N MET A 912 -4.77 -10.05 17.84
CA MET A 912 -5.75 -11.09 18.21
C MET A 912 -6.81 -10.56 19.18
N PHE A 913 -6.40 -9.75 20.17
CA PHE A 913 -7.30 -8.99 21.04
C PHE A 913 -8.31 -8.16 20.23
N GLN A 914 -7.82 -7.41 19.23
CA GLN A 914 -8.66 -6.54 18.41
C GLN A 914 -9.61 -7.32 17.50
N THR A 915 -9.23 -8.53 17.06
CA THR A 915 -10.13 -9.46 16.37
C THR A 915 -11.28 -9.85 17.30
N GLY A 916 -10.97 -10.27 18.52
CA GLY A 916 -11.95 -10.56 19.58
C GLY A 916 -12.89 -9.38 19.87
N TYR A 917 -12.32 -8.21 20.14
CA TYR A 917 -13.04 -6.98 20.45
C TYR A 917 -13.91 -6.49 19.29
N GLY A 918 -13.32 -6.35 18.10
CA GLY A 918 -13.95 -5.70 16.95
C GLY A 918 -15.13 -6.51 16.38
N HIS A 919 -14.98 -7.83 16.27
CA HIS A 919 -16.06 -8.68 15.76
C HIS A 919 -17.19 -8.84 16.78
N THR A 920 -16.87 -9.01 18.06
CA THR A 920 -17.88 -9.09 19.13
C THR A 920 -18.68 -7.80 19.22
N HIS A 921 -18.01 -6.65 19.26
CA HIS A 921 -18.67 -5.34 19.26
C HIS A 921 -19.57 -5.16 18.03
N TYR A 922 -19.13 -5.57 16.83
CA TYR A 922 -19.96 -5.54 15.63
C TYR A 922 -21.23 -6.38 15.77
N PHE A 923 -21.11 -7.64 16.20
CA PHE A 923 -22.27 -8.54 16.28
C PHE A 923 -23.29 -8.08 17.32
N ILE A 924 -22.85 -7.58 18.48
CA ILE A 924 -23.79 -7.09 19.48
C ILE A 924 -24.41 -5.74 19.06
N SER A 925 -23.65 -4.84 18.42
CA SER A 925 -24.19 -3.54 17.99
C SER A 925 -25.09 -3.58 16.75
N THR A 926 -24.85 -4.52 15.83
CA THR A 926 -25.59 -4.59 14.55
C THR A 926 -26.64 -5.69 14.49
N GLY A 927 -26.49 -6.77 15.27
CA GLY A 927 -27.33 -7.97 15.17
C GLY A 927 -27.21 -8.73 13.84
N ASP A 928 -26.24 -8.39 12.98
CA ASP A 928 -26.08 -9.00 11.66
C ASP A 928 -25.28 -10.31 11.73
N PHE A 929 -26.03 -11.42 11.71
CA PHE A 929 -25.50 -12.79 11.64
C PHE A 929 -25.67 -13.44 10.26
N SER A 930 -25.78 -12.63 9.19
CA SER A 930 -26.06 -13.12 7.84
C SER A 930 -24.93 -13.99 7.27
N PHE A 931 -25.29 -14.98 6.44
CA PHE A 931 -24.32 -15.80 5.71
C PHE A 931 -23.42 -14.95 4.79
N LYS A 932 -23.98 -13.89 4.19
CA LYS A 932 -23.27 -12.91 3.37
C LYS A 932 -22.11 -12.26 4.14
N ARG A 933 -22.30 -11.94 5.43
CA ARG A 933 -21.27 -11.37 6.30
C ARG A 933 -20.12 -12.35 6.54
N VAL A 934 -20.44 -13.60 6.85
CA VAL A 934 -19.44 -14.66 7.10
C VAL A 934 -18.56 -14.82 5.86
N VAL A 935 -19.18 -14.99 4.70
CA VAL A 935 -18.43 -15.27 3.48
C VAL A 935 -17.64 -14.06 3.00
N SER A 936 -18.23 -12.85 3.03
CA SER A 936 -17.50 -11.63 2.69
C SER A 936 -16.24 -11.46 3.56
N THR A 937 -16.34 -11.78 4.85
CA THR A 937 -15.20 -11.70 5.78
C THR A 937 -14.14 -12.76 5.47
N LEU A 938 -14.54 -14.02 5.28
CA LEU A 938 -13.61 -15.12 4.95
C LEU A 938 -12.91 -14.91 3.60
N LEU A 939 -13.65 -14.48 2.56
CA LEU A 939 -13.05 -14.12 1.28
C LEU A 939 -12.06 -12.97 1.45
N ARG A 940 -12.40 -11.94 2.24
CA ARG A 940 -11.51 -10.80 2.47
C ARG A 940 -10.20 -11.17 3.16
N LEU A 941 -10.25 -12.13 4.08
CA LEU A 941 -9.09 -12.61 4.83
C LEU A 941 -8.19 -13.53 3.98
N ASN A 942 -8.78 -14.35 3.10
CA ASN A 942 -8.07 -15.48 2.50
C ASN A 942 -7.74 -15.34 1.00
N THR A 943 -8.41 -14.45 0.26
CA THR A 943 -8.22 -14.35 -1.20
C THR A 943 -6.75 -14.14 -1.58
N LEU A 944 -6.06 -13.22 -0.90
CA LEU A 944 -4.65 -12.92 -1.20
C LEU A 944 -3.71 -14.08 -0.82
N SER A 945 -3.86 -14.63 0.39
CA SER A 945 -3.00 -15.72 0.88
C SER A 945 -3.16 -16.99 0.02
N CYS A 946 -4.39 -17.35 -0.34
CA CYS A 946 -4.64 -18.51 -1.19
C CYS A 946 -4.07 -18.34 -2.60
N ALA A 947 -4.19 -17.14 -3.19
CA ALA A 947 -3.63 -16.86 -4.51
C ALA A 947 -2.09 -16.93 -4.51
N LEU A 948 -1.45 -16.41 -3.45
CA LEU A 948 0.01 -16.46 -3.30
C LEU A 948 0.54 -17.86 -3.03
N THR A 949 -0.10 -18.67 -2.18
CA THR A 949 0.27 -20.08 -1.92
C THR A 949 0.48 -20.84 -3.23
N TYR A 950 -0.41 -20.67 -4.19
CA TYR A 950 -0.34 -21.35 -5.48
C TYR A 950 0.78 -20.80 -6.38
N LEU A 951 0.85 -19.47 -6.53
CA LEU A 951 1.84 -18.86 -7.42
C LEU A 951 3.28 -19.02 -6.88
N MET A 952 3.46 -18.92 -5.57
CA MET A 952 4.74 -18.94 -4.88
C MET A 952 5.20 -20.35 -4.47
N LYS A 953 4.32 -21.35 -4.59
CA LYS A 953 4.53 -22.73 -4.11
C LYS A 953 4.90 -22.75 -2.62
N THR A 954 4.11 -22.06 -1.80
CA THR A 954 4.28 -21.97 -0.35
C THR A 954 3.11 -22.62 0.37
N ASP A 955 3.34 -23.13 1.58
CA ASP A 955 2.27 -23.68 2.41
C ASP A 955 1.30 -22.57 2.85
N TYR A 956 -0.01 -22.84 2.90
CA TYR A 956 -1.00 -21.84 3.34
C TYR A 956 -0.73 -21.31 4.76
N MET A 957 -0.19 -22.17 5.63
CA MET A 957 0.24 -21.80 6.99
C MET A 957 1.41 -20.81 7.03
N PHE A 958 2.17 -20.66 5.95
CA PHE A 958 3.22 -19.64 5.83
C PHE A 958 2.64 -18.23 6.06
N TYR A 959 1.40 -17.99 5.61
CA TYR A 959 0.66 -16.74 5.82
C TYR A 959 -0.20 -16.76 7.08
N CYS A 960 0.33 -17.25 8.20
CA CYS A 960 -0.39 -17.60 9.43
C CYS A 960 -1.40 -16.55 9.95
N ALA A 961 -1.20 -15.26 9.68
CA ALA A 961 -2.15 -14.20 10.04
C ALA A 961 -3.56 -14.42 9.44
N ALA A 962 -3.66 -14.87 8.18
CA ALA A 962 -4.95 -15.11 7.51
C ALA A 962 -5.74 -16.32 8.06
N PRO A 963 -5.17 -17.53 8.19
CA PRO A 963 -5.87 -18.67 8.79
C PRO A 963 -6.15 -18.43 10.27
N LEU A 964 -5.24 -17.81 11.03
CA LEU A 964 -5.46 -17.52 12.45
C LEU A 964 -6.62 -16.54 12.65
N ALA A 965 -6.67 -15.44 11.88
CA ALA A 965 -7.79 -14.50 11.93
C ALA A 965 -9.11 -15.14 11.48
N SER A 966 -9.07 -16.05 10.50
CA SER A 966 -10.25 -16.77 10.01
C SER A 966 -10.80 -17.74 11.05
N PHE A 967 -9.93 -18.51 11.71
CA PHE A 967 -10.28 -19.41 12.79
C PHE A 967 -10.95 -18.65 13.94
N TRP A 968 -10.29 -17.59 14.44
CA TRP A 968 -10.84 -16.82 15.54
C TRP A 968 -12.13 -16.08 15.17
N PHE A 969 -12.25 -15.59 13.94
CA PHE A 969 -13.51 -15.03 13.44
C PHE A 969 -14.65 -16.06 13.50
N LEU A 970 -14.41 -17.30 13.08
CA LEU A 970 -15.40 -18.38 13.12
C LEU A 970 -15.78 -18.77 14.56
N VAL A 971 -14.80 -18.83 15.47
CA VAL A 971 -15.05 -19.07 16.91
C VAL A 971 -15.93 -17.96 17.49
N ILE A 972 -15.61 -16.70 17.22
CA ILE A 972 -16.39 -15.53 17.69
C ILE A 972 -17.80 -15.56 17.09
N TYR A 973 -17.92 -15.77 15.77
CA TYR A 973 -19.21 -15.87 15.10
C TYR A 973 -20.08 -16.97 15.70
N THR A 974 -19.54 -18.18 15.85
CA THR A 974 -20.26 -19.33 16.41
C THR A 974 -20.72 -19.05 17.84
N THR A 975 -19.84 -18.49 18.67
CA THR A 975 -20.14 -18.13 20.06
C THR A 975 -21.29 -17.12 20.13
N MET A 976 -21.29 -16.10 19.27
CA MET A 976 -22.32 -15.05 19.29
C MET A 976 -23.62 -15.46 18.59
N ALA A 977 -23.55 -16.30 17.55
CA ALA A 977 -24.70 -16.72 16.76
C ALA A 977 -25.56 -17.79 17.46
N ILE A 978 -24.95 -18.74 18.17
CA ILE A 978 -25.68 -19.78 18.92
C ILE A 978 -26.48 -19.11 20.03
N GLY A 979 -27.80 -19.27 20.03
CA GLY A 979 -28.66 -18.60 21.03
C GLY A 979 -28.58 -17.08 20.95
N LYS A 980 -28.59 -16.51 19.74
CA LYS A 980 -28.51 -15.05 19.48
C LYS A 980 -29.52 -14.21 20.28
N GLN A 981 -30.67 -14.79 20.64
CA GLN A 981 -31.72 -14.15 21.44
C GLN A 981 -31.28 -13.82 22.88
N TYR A 982 -30.25 -14.51 23.39
CA TYR A 982 -29.71 -14.27 24.73
C TYR A 982 -28.52 -13.28 24.72
N ASN A 983 -28.22 -12.65 23.59
CA ASN A 983 -27.09 -11.71 23.50
C ASN A 983 -27.33 -10.41 24.27
N ASP A 984 -28.57 -10.13 24.64
CA ASP A 984 -28.94 -8.96 25.45
C ASP A 984 -28.80 -9.21 26.97
N ASP A 985 -28.69 -10.47 27.41
CA ASP A 985 -28.45 -10.83 28.81
C ASP A 985 -26.95 -10.98 29.10
N LEU A 986 -26.44 -10.20 30.06
CA LEU A 986 -25.04 -10.21 30.46
C LEU A 986 -24.58 -11.58 30.97
N GLN A 987 -25.39 -12.25 31.80
CA GLN A 987 -25.00 -13.53 32.38
C GLN A 987 -24.94 -14.62 31.31
N ALA A 988 -25.93 -14.63 30.41
CA ALA A 988 -25.97 -15.57 29.30
C ALA A 988 -24.80 -15.38 28.32
N VAL A 989 -24.44 -14.14 27.97
CA VAL A 989 -23.30 -13.88 27.07
C VAL A 989 -21.98 -14.27 27.74
N ILE A 990 -21.78 -13.93 29.02
CA ILE A 990 -20.56 -14.34 29.75
C ILE A 990 -20.46 -15.87 29.80
N ALA A 991 -21.56 -16.57 30.11
CA ALA A 991 -21.60 -18.03 30.13
C ALA A 991 -21.22 -18.61 28.75
N LYS A 992 -21.76 -18.06 27.66
CA LYS A 992 -21.41 -18.48 26.29
C LYS A 992 -19.93 -18.31 25.97
N VAL A 993 -19.34 -17.16 26.36
CA VAL A 993 -17.90 -16.89 26.16
C VAL A 993 -17.05 -17.87 26.97
N CYS A 994 -17.40 -18.13 28.23
CA CYS A 994 -16.69 -19.10 29.08
C CYS A 994 -16.80 -20.53 28.54
N ILE A 995 -17.99 -20.96 28.11
CA ILE A 995 -18.20 -22.28 27.51
C ILE A 995 -17.37 -22.43 26.24
N SER A 996 -17.36 -21.42 25.37
CA SER A 996 -16.53 -21.39 24.16
C SER A 996 -15.04 -21.53 24.50
N GLY A 997 -14.55 -20.79 25.50
CA GLY A 997 -13.18 -20.90 26.00
C GLY A 997 -12.81 -22.30 26.49
N ILE A 998 -13.70 -22.97 27.24
CA ILE A 998 -13.48 -24.34 27.72
C ILE A 998 -13.43 -25.32 26.54
N VAL A 999 -14.38 -25.22 25.61
CA VAL A 999 -14.46 -26.11 24.44
C VAL A 999 -13.21 -25.98 23.57
N VAL A 1000 -12.79 -24.74 23.23
CA VAL A 1000 -11.60 -24.51 22.42
C VAL A 1000 -10.33 -24.97 23.14
N SER A 1001 -10.22 -24.73 24.45
CA SER A 1001 -9.08 -25.23 25.25
C SER A 1001 -9.03 -26.76 25.25
N ALA A 1002 -10.19 -27.44 25.36
CA ALA A 1002 -10.27 -28.90 25.28
C ALA A 1002 -9.88 -29.43 23.89
N ILE A 1003 -10.24 -28.72 22.80
CA ILE A 1003 -9.83 -29.08 21.43
C ILE A 1003 -8.30 -29.05 21.29
N PHE A 1004 -7.62 -28.03 21.84
CA PHE A 1004 -6.16 -27.94 21.78
C PHE A 1004 -5.43 -28.81 22.81
N ALA A 1005 -6.08 -29.18 23.91
CA ALA A 1005 -5.52 -30.10 24.90
C ALA A 1005 -5.62 -31.58 24.50
N THR A 1006 -6.42 -31.90 23.47
CA THR A 1006 -6.63 -33.26 22.98
C THR A 1006 -5.95 -33.47 21.61
N PRO A 1007 -5.66 -34.72 21.19
CA PRO A 1007 -5.10 -34.99 19.86
C PRO A 1007 -6.09 -34.76 18.72
N LEU A 1008 -7.29 -34.22 18.99
CA LEU A 1008 -8.34 -34.00 18.00
C LEU A 1008 -7.84 -33.17 16.81
N MET A 1009 -7.06 -32.11 17.06
CA MET A 1009 -6.51 -31.28 16.00
C MET A 1009 -5.54 -32.02 15.09
N ARG A 1010 -4.67 -32.88 15.65
CA ARG A 1010 -3.76 -33.72 14.87
C ARG A 1010 -4.55 -34.72 14.02
N TRP A 1011 -5.53 -35.39 14.63
CA TRP A 1011 -6.41 -36.32 13.91
C TRP A 1011 -7.18 -35.64 12.77
N MET A 1012 -7.66 -34.41 12.96
CA MET A 1012 -8.33 -33.65 11.90
C MET A 1012 -7.38 -33.33 10.73
N PHE A 1013 -6.13 -32.98 11.02
CA PHE A 1013 -5.16 -32.64 9.97
C PHE A 1013 -4.69 -33.90 9.23
N GLU A 1014 -4.48 -35.02 9.93
CA GLU A 1014 -4.23 -36.33 9.33
C GLU A 1014 -5.41 -36.77 8.46
N LEU A 1015 -6.65 -36.53 8.90
CA LEU A 1015 -7.84 -36.80 8.11
C LEU A 1015 -7.88 -35.94 6.83
N PHE A 1016 -7.49 -34.67 6.91
CA PHE A 1016 -7.35 -33.82 5.72
C PHE A 1016 -6.20 -34.28 4.81
N GLU A 1017 -5.10 -34.80 5.35
CA GLU A 1017 -4.05 -35.41 4.54
C GLU A 1017 -4.59 -36.66 3.80
N ILE A 1018 -5.35 -37.53 4.48
CA ILE A 1018 -5.89 -38.75 3.88
C ILE A 1018 -6.97 -38.46 2.82
N ILE A 1019 -7.93 -37.58 3.12
CA ILE A 1019 -9.08 -37.31 2.25
C ILE A 1019 -8.71 -36.35 1.12
N PHE A 1020 -7.92 -35.33 1.45
CA PHE A 1020 -7.71 -34.14 0.63
C PHE A 1020 -6.25 -33.96 0.20
N ASN A 1021 -5.33 -34.81 0.68
CA ASN A 1021 -3.89 -34.73 0.41
C ASN A 1021 -3.28 -33.37 0.78
N ILE A 1022 -3.81 -32.75 1.85
CA ILE A 1022 -3.36 -31.47 2.37
C ILE A 1022 -2.31 -31.70 3.47
N GLN A 1023 -1.07 -31.27 3.24
CA GLN A 1023 0.04 -31.42 4.19
C GLN A 1023 0.20 -30.17 5.07
N TRP A 1024 -0.69 -29.97 6.03
CA TRP A 1024 -0.55 -28.90 7.02
C TRP A 1024 0.13 -29.43 8.29
N SER A 1025 1.12 -28.69 8.81
CA SER A 1025 1.75 -29.02 10.09
C SER A 1025 0.81 -28.70 11.25
N ALA A 1026 0.31 -29.75 11.90
CA ALA A 1026 -0.53 -29.62 13.09
C ALA A 1026 0.23 -28.96 14.24
N ASP A 1027 1.52 -29.28 14.42
CA ASP A 1027 2.32 -28.73 15.51
C ASP A 1027 2.57 -27.22 15.34
N GLN A 1028 2.88 -26.76 14.12
CA GLN A 1028 3.00 -25.32 13.85
C GLN A 1028 1.68 -24.59 14.06
N TRP A 1029 0.56 -25.18 13.61
CA TRP A 1029 -0.77 -24.62 13.82
C TRP A 1029 -1.11 -24.51 15.31
N MET A 1030 -0.90 -25.58 16.06
CA MET A 1030 -1.15 -25.61 17.50
C MET A 1030 -0.33 -24.53 18.21
N TYR A 1031 0.98 -24.46 17.93
CA TYR A 1031 1.85 -23.44 18.49
C TYR A 1031 1.33 -22.01 18.26
N HIS A 1032 0.97 -21.66 17.03
CA HIS A 1032 0.46 -20.33 16.71
C HIS A 1032 -0.92 -20.04 17.31
N ALA A 1033 -1.81 -21.03 17.34
CA ALA A 1033 -3.17 -20.86 17.84
C ALA A 1033 -3.22 -20.78 19.39
N THR A 1034 -2.36 -21.53 20.09
CA THR A 1034 -2.37 -21.58 21.56
C THR A 1034 -1.67 -20.38 22.21
N LEU A 1035 -0.65 -19.81 21.55
CA LEU A 1035 0.12 -18.69 22.11
C LEU A 1035 -0.74 -17.46 22.44
N ASP A 1036 -1.70 -17.15 21.57
CA ASP A 1036 -2.58 -15.99 21.69
C ASP A 1036 -4.04 -16.40 22.00
N MET A 1037 -4.26 -17.59 22.57
CA MET A 1037 -5.61 -18.15 22.69
C MET A 1037 -6.53 -17.34 23.60
N TYR A 1038 -6.07 -17.05 24.83
CA TYR A 1038 -6.91 -16.40 25.84
C TYR A 1038 -7.14 -14.91 25.57
N ILE A 1039 -6.22 -14.24 24.86
CA ILE A 1039 -6.34 -12.80 24.62
C ILE A 1039 -7.54 -12.46 23.73
N VAL A 1040 -7.97 -13.38 22.86
CA VAL A 1040 -9.17 -13.21 22.03
C VAL A 1040 -10.41 -13.11 22.92
N TYR A 1041 -10.55 -14.00 23.90
CA TYR A 1041 -11.65 -13.96 24.88
C TYR A 1041 -11.61 -12.72 25.77
N ILE A 1042 -10.42 -12.24 26.16
CA ILE A 1042 -10.28 -10.95 26.85
C ILE A 1042 -10.76 -9.80 25.96
N GLY A 1043 -10.52 -9.86 24.65
CA GLY A 1043 -11.06 -8.93 23.66
C GLY A 1043 -12.58 -8.95 23.61
N MET A 1044 -13.20 -10.15 23.58
CA MET A 1044 -14.65 -10.31 23.63
C MET A 1044 -15.23 -9.73 24.93
N GLY A 1045 -14.64 -10.05 26.08
CA GLY A 1045 -15.04 -9.53 27.39
C GLY A 1045 -14.95 -8.00 27.45
N THR A 1046 -13.87 -7.42 26.93
CA THR A 1046 -13.70 -5.97 26.87
C THR A 1046 -14.76 -5.29 25.99
N ALA A 1047 -15.18 -5.93 24.88
CA ALA A 1047 -16.26 -5.41 24.05
C ALA A 1047 -17.61 -5.41 24.78
N ILE A 1048 -17.92 -6.49 25.52
CA ILE A 1048 -19.14 -6.62 26.33
C ILE A 1048 -19.17 -5.57 27.45
N VAL A 1049 -18.06 -5.42 28.18
CA VAL A 1049 -17.92 -4.42 29.24
C VAL A 1049 -18.10 -3.02 28.65
N ASN A 1050 -17.43 -2.72 27.54
CA ASN A 1050 -17.52 -1.40 26.90
C ASN A 1050 -18.97 -1.02 26.53
N GLN A 1051 -19.72 -1.95 25.93
CA GLN A 1051 -21.12 -1.67 25.56
C GLN A 1051 -22.03 -1.37 26.76
N ARG A 1052 -21.68 -1.87 27.95
CA ARG A 1052 -22.50 -1.75 29.16
C ARG A 1052 -22.07 -0.60 30.07
N ILE A 1053 -20.87 -0.05 29.89
CA ILE A 1053 -20.46 1.18 30.58
C ILE A 1053 -21.21 2.35 29.93
N SER A 1054 -22.41 2.63 30.46
CA SER A 1054 -23.09 3.92 30.27
C SER A 1054 -22.18 5.02 30.82
N SER A 1055 -22.11 6.16 30.11
CA SER A 1055 -21.25 7.34 30.30
C SER A 1055 -21.16 7.85 31.74
N THR A 1056 -20.53 7.07 32.62
CA THR A 1056 -20.31 7.45 34.01
C THR A 1056 -19.16 8.45 34.00
N GLN A 1057 -19.41 9.66 34.51
CA GLN A 1057 -18.36 10.62 34.81
C GLN A 1057 -17.48 10.06 35.94
N ILE A 1058 -16.58 9.14 35.61
CA ILE A 1058 -15.54 8.68 36.52
C ILE A 1058 -14.73 9.92 36.95
N ILE A 1059 -14.72 10.21 38.24
CA ILE A 1059 -14.03 11.34 38.87
C ILE A 1059 -12.56 11.35 38.42
N LEU A 1060 -12.02 12.53 38.09
CA LEU A 1060 -10.65 12.72 37.57
C LEU A 1060 -9.57 12.03 38.43
N SER A 1061 -9.73 12.02 39.76
CA SER A 1061 -8.84 11.34 40.71
C SER A 1061 -8.79 9.82 40.50
N LEU A 1062 -9.94 9.19 40.27
CA LEU A 1062 -10.03 7.75 40.01
C LEU A 1062 -9.37 7.38 38.66
N ARG A 1063 -9.45 8.27 37.66
CA ARG A 1063 -8.76 8.08 36.36
C ARG A 1063 -7.24 8.11 36.51
N LEU A 1064 -6.71 9.03 37.32
CA LEU A 1064 -5.27 9.13 37.59
C LEU A 1064 -4.74 7.90 38.35
N VAL A 1065 -5.48 7.43 39.37
CA VAL A 1065 -5.11 6.21 40.11
C VAL A 1065 -5.08 5.00 39.18
N VAL A 1066 -6.09 4.85 38.32
CA VAL A 1066 -6.18 3.75 37.35
C VAL A 1066 -5.06 3.84 36.30
N ALA A 1067 -4.68 5.05 35.86
CA ALA A 1067 -3.53 5.24 34.96
C ALA A 1067 -2.19 4.92 35.60
N LEU A 1068 -1.97 5.33 36.86
CA LEU A 1068 -0.76 4.99 37.62
C LEU A 1068 -0.67 3.49 37.88
N ALA A 1069 -1.79 2.83 38.20
CA ALA A 1069 -1.85 1.37 38.33
C ALA A 1069 -1.52 0.67 36.99
N GLY A 1070 -2.02 1.19 35.87
CA GLY A 1070 -1.69 0.68 34.53
C GLY A 1070 -0.20 0.83 34.17
N LEU A 1071 0.42 1.97 34.49
CA LEU A 1071 1.86 2.19 34.32
C LEU A 1071 2.69 1.28 35.23
N PHE A 1072 2.27 1.09 36.48
CA PHE A 1072 2.94 0.19 37.41
C PHE A 1072 2.86 -1.27 36.95
N ALA A 1073 1.70 -1.72 36.47
CA ALA A 1073 1.53 -3.06 35.90
C ALA A 1073 2.43 -3.28 34.66
N LEU A 1074 2.53 -2.29 33.78
CA LEU A 1074 3.45 -2.31 32.63
C LEU A 1074 4.92 -2.40 33.09
N PHE A 1075 5.31 -1.60 34.09
CA PHE A 1075 6.68 -1.64 34.63
C PHE A 1075 7.01 -3.00 35.25
N CYS A 1076 6.12 -3.56 36.08
CA CYS A 1076 6.30 -4.88 36.69
C CYS A 1076 6.38 -5.98 35.62
N TYR A 1077 5.55 -5.91 34.58
CA TYR A 1077 5.57 -6.85 33.47
C TYR A 1077 6.94 -6.87 32.79
N PHE A 1078 7.38 -5.74 32.24
CA PHE A 1078 8.65 -5.68 31.50
C PHE A 1078 9.86 -5.96 32.39
N SER A 1079 9.84 -5.54 33.65
CA SER A 1079 10.94 -5.82 34.59
C SER A 1079 11.09 -7.32 34.86
N LYS A 1080 9.98 -8.05 34.98
CA LYS A 1080 10.02 -9.50 35.25
C LYS A 1080 10.31 -10.30 33.98
N THR A 1081 9.68 -9.96 32.86
CA THR A 1081 9.78 -10.76 31.62
C THR A 1081 11.09 -10.55 30.86
N SER A 1082 11.74 -9.39 30.97
CA SER A 1082 12.98 -9.10 30.22
C SER A 1082 14.18 -9.94 30.68
N SER A 1083 14.07 -10.66 31.80
CA SER A 1083 15.10 -11.57 32.33
C SER A 1083 14.91 -13.04 31.93
N LEU A 1084 13.82 -13.36 31.23
CA LEU A 1084 13.48 -14.73 30.87
C LEU A 1084 14.23 -15.19 29.62
N SER A 1085 14.22 -16.51 29.37
CA SER A 1085 14.51 -17.05 28.04
C SER A 1085 13.25 -16.97 27.17
N VAL A 1086 13.41 -17.01 25.85
CA VAL A 1086 12.27 -16.98 24.91
C VAL A 1086 11.32 -18.15 25.14
N SER A 1087 11.83 -19.38 25.33
CA SER A 1087 11.02 -20.56 25.62
C SER A 1087 10.23 -20.43 26.93
N SER A 1088 10.86 -19.89 27.98
CA SER A 1088 10.19 -19.63 29.26
C SER A 1088 9.10 -18.57 29.12
N TYR A 1089 9.35 -17.52 28.32
CA TYR A 1089 8.36 -16.47 28.07
C TYR A 1089 7.16 -17.00 27.26
N ASP A 1090 7.41 -17.77 26.20
CA ASP A 1090 6.35 -18.34 25.35
C ASP A 1090 5.40 -19.24 26.15
N SER A 1091 5.91 -19.94 27.17
CA SER A 1091 5.12 -20.79 28.06
C SER A 1091 4.14 -20.01 28.95
N ILE A 1092 4.52 -18.79 29.39
CA ILE A 1092 3.69 -17.96 30.28
C ILE A 1092 2.87 -16.91 29.51
N HIS A 1093 3.31 -16.52 28.31
CA HIS A 1093 2.70 -15.47 27.48
C HIS A 1093 1.17 -15.58 27.31
N PRO A 1094 0.58 -16.75 27.03
CA PRO A 1094 -0.87 -16.88 26.88
C PRO A 1094 -1.66 -16.40 28.10
N TYR A 1095 -1.06 -16.52 29.29
CA TYR A 1095 -1.70 -16.20 30.56
C TYR A 1095 -1.44 -14.78 31.03
N ILE A 1096 -0.40 -14.11 30.55
CA ILE A 1096 0.01 -12.78 31.06
C ILE A 1096 -0.07 -11.65 30.03
N SER A 1097 -0.22 -11.97 28.74
CA SER A 1097 -0.22 -10.99 27.63
C SER A 1097 -1.32 -9.92 27.75
N PHE A 1098 -2.40 -10.22 28.48
CA PHE A 1098 -3.49 -9.27 28.70
C PHE A 1098 -3.08 -8.07 29.57
N ILE A 1099 -2.09 -8.21 30.44
CA ILE A 1099 -1.65 -7.15 31.37
C ILE A 1099 -1.21 -5.88 30.63
N PRO A 1100 -0.22 -5.94 29.71
CA PRO A 1100 0.21 -4.76 28.97
C PRO A 1100 -0.85 -4.23 27.99
N ILE A 1101 -1.66 -5.12 27.40
CA ILE A 1101 -2.73 -4.74 26.45
C ILE A 1101 -3.84 -3.95 27.16
N LEU A 1102 -4.33 -4.45 28.29
CA LEU A 1102 -5.31 -3.74 29.11
C LEU A 1102 -4.71 -2.46 29.71
N GLY A 1103 -3.45 -2.49 30.15
CA GLY A 1103 -2.72 -1.30 30.61
C GLY A 1103 -2.68 -0.20 29.55
N TYR A 1104 -2.36 -0.54 28.30
CA TYR A 1104 -2.42 0.40 27.17
C TYR A 1104 -3.83 0.95 26.93
N ILE A 1105 -4.86 0.11 26.95
CA ILE A 1105 -6.25 0.53 26.74
C ILE A 1105 -6.70 1.49 27.85
N VAL A 1106 -6.36 1.19 29.10
CA VAL A 1106 -6.63 2.05 30.25
C VAL A 1106 -5.98 3.42 30.04
N LEU A 1107 -4.70 3.47 29.69
CA LEU A 1107 -3.98 4.73 29.43
C LEU A 1107 -4.61 5.50 28.27
N ARG A 1108 -4.98 4.82 27.19
CA ARG A 1108 -5.60 5.45 26.01
C ARG A 1108 -6.95 6.08 26.32
N ASN A 1109 -7.70 5.52 27.28
CA ASN A 1109 -9.03 5.97 27.66
C ASN A 1109 -9.06 6.86 28.91
N THR A 1110 -7.93 7.09 29.58
CA THR A 1110 -7.84 7.89 30.81
C THR A 1110 -8.29 9.33 30.59
N SER A 1111 -7.91 9.97 29.47
CA SER A 1111 -8.29 11.36 29.15
C SER A 1111 -9.18 11.44 27.92
N THR A 1112 -9.99 12.49 27.85
CA THR A 1112 -10.78 12.84 26.65
C THR A 1112 -9.86 13.27 25.51
N TYR A 1113 -8.73 13.92 25.83
CA TYR A 1113 -7.68 14.28 24.88
C TYR A 1113 -7.07 13.05 24.18
N THR A 1114 -6.66 12.02 24.93
CA THR A 1114 -6.07 10.81 24.33
C THR A 1114 -7.08 9.96 23.55
N ARG A 1115 -8.38 10.06 23.87
CA ARG A 1115 -9.47 9.43 23.12
C ARG A 1115 -9.75 10.12 21.79
N ASN A 1116 -9.71 11.44 21.79
CA ASN A 1116 -10.09 12.24 20.64
C ASN A 1116 -8.97 12.50 19.65
N TYR A 1117 -7.77 11.92 19.79
CA TYR A 1117 -6.65 12.14 18.88
C TYR A 1117 -6.14 10.82 18.32
N HIS A 1118 -5.84 10.77 17.02
CA HIS A 1118 -5.22 9.62 16.36
C HIS A 1118 -4.29 10.06 15.23
N SER A 1119 -3.27 9.27 14.92
CA SER A 1119 -2.42 9.44 13.74
C SER A 1119 -3.15 9.00 12.47
N LYS A 1120 -3.26 9.90 11.48
CA LYS A 1120 -3.85 9.56 10.17
C LYS A 1120 -3.00 8.57 9.38
N ALA A 1121 -1.67 8.67 9.45
CA ALA A 1121 -0.77 7.77 8.73
C ALA A 1121 -0.82 6.35 9.30
N MET A 1122 -0.74 6.21 10.62
CA MET A 1122 -0.83 4.90 11.27
C MET A 1122 -2.21 4.29 11.09
N ALA A 1123 -3.29 5.08 11.19
CA ALA A 1123 -4.62 4.58 10.86
C ALA A 1123 -4.78 4.16 9.39
N TRP A 1124 -4.02 4.76 8.46
CA TRP A 1124 -3.97 4.28 7.08
C TRP A 1124 -3.25 2.95 6.96
N LEU A 1125 -2.12 2.77 7.64
CA LEU A 1125 -1.37 1.51 7.65
C LEU A 1125 -2.20 0.37 8.26
N GLY A 1126 -2.90 0.61 9.37
CA GLY A 1126 -3.73 -0.41 9.98
C GLY A 1126 -4.89 -0.88 9.10
N ARG A 1127 -5.46 0.01 8.29
CA ARG A 1127 -6.47 -0.37 7.28
C ARG A 1127 -5.91 -1.34 6.25
N HIS A 1128 -4.61 -1.40 6.05
CA HIS A 1128 -3.94 -2.30 5.12
C HIS A 1128 -3.11 -3.38 5.85
N SER A 1129 -3.38 -3.60 7.14
CA SER A 1129 -2.57 -4.48 7.99
C SER A 1129 -2.44 -5.91 7.46
N LEU A 1130 -3.52 -6.47 6.91
CA LEU A 1130 -3.48 -7.81 6.31
C LEU A 1130 -2.56 -7.85 5.08
N GLU A 1131 -2.71 -6.90 4.16
CA GLU A 1131 -1.88 -6.82 2.95
C GLU A 1131 -0.41 -6.62 3.31
N ILE A 1132 -0.11 -5.73 4.26
CA ILE A 1132 1.25 -5.48 4.76
C ILE A 1132 1.85 -6.77 5.33
N SER A 1133 1.09 -7.48 6.17
CA SER A 1133 1.57 -8.71 6.82
C SER A 1133 1.91 -9.83 5.84
N ILE A 1134 1.18 -9.92 4.73
CA ILE A 1134 1.35 -10.96 3.70
C ILE A 1134 2.44 -10.54 2.69
N LEU A 1135 2.27 -9.36 2.07
CA LEU A 1135 3.12 -8.89 0.96
C LEU A 1135 4.55 -8.57 1.38
N GLN A 1136 4.80 -8.25 2.67
CA GLN A 1136 6.17 -8.03 3.16
C GLN A 1136 7.07 -9.24 2.89
N SER A 1137 6.51 -10.46 2.89
CA SER A 1137 7.26 -11.71 2.73
C SER A 1137 7.86 -11.88 1.33
N HIS A 1138 7.38 -11.14 0.33
CA HIS A 1138 7.80 -11.30 -1.07
C HIS A 1138 8.19 -9.99 -1.78
N ILE A 1139 7.96 -8.82 -1.16
CA ILE A 1139 8.36 -7.51 -1.71
C ILE A 1139 9.51 -6.90 -0.91
N LEU A 1140 9.57 -7.14 0.41
CA LEU A 1140 10.63 -6.63 1.28
C LEU A 1140 11.61 -7.74 1.71
N LEU A 1141 11.06 -8.90 2.01
CA LEU A 1141 11.80 -10.10 2.40
C LEU A 1141 11.97 -11.01 1.18
N ALA A 1142 13.02 -11.81 1.23
CA ALA A 1142 13.30 -12.88 0.27
C ALA A 1142 13.41 -14.20 1.03
N ALA A 1143 13.57 -15.30 0.28
CA ALA A 1143 14.08 -16.55 0.85
C ALA A 1143 13.19 -17.07 2.00
N ASP A 1144 11.87 -17.05 1.81
CA ASP A 1144 10.89 -17.47 2.83
C ASP A 1144 11.03 -16.76 4.19
N ARG A 1145 11.43 -15.49 4.15
CA ARG A 1145 11.72 -14.60 5.28
C ARG A 1145 13.09 -14.79 5.90
N ASP A 1146 14.02 -15.55 5.34
CA ASP A 1146 15.40 -15.61 5.85
C ASP A 1146 16.30 -14.52 5.26
N GLY A 1147 15.90 -13.95 4.12
CA GLY A 1147 16.62 -12.89 3.42
C GLY A 1147 15.84 -11.59 3.30
N VAL A 1148 16.52 -10.57 2.78
CA VAL A 1148 15.95 -9.29 2.35
C VAL A 1148 16.12 -9.10 0.85
N LEU A 1149 15.14 -8.45 0.22
CA LEU A 1149 15.23 -8.04 -1.17
C LEU A 1149 15.95 -6.70 -1.28
N SER A 1150 16.86 -6.60 -2.26
CA SER A 1150 17.62 -5.41 -2.58
C SER A 1150 17.61 -5.10 -4.07
N ILE A 1151 17.95 -3.86 -4.41
CA ILE A 1151 18.04 -3.40 -5.80
C ILE A 1151 19.45 -3.69 -6.32
N ASP A 1152 19.51 -4.31 -7.51
CA ASP A 1152 20.77 -4.59 -8.21
C ASP A 1152 21.64 -3.33 -8.36
N GLY A 1153 22.94 -3.47 -8.10
CA GLY A 1153 23.93 -2.38 -8.28
C GLY A 1153 24.02 -1.40 -7.11
N ILE A 1154 23.15 -1.51 -6.10
CA ILE A 1154 23.20 -0.68 -4.89
C ILE A 1154 23.77 -1.53 -3.75
N PHE A 1155 25.10 -1.64 -3.70
CA PHE A 1155 25.82 -2.46 -2.72
C PHE A 1155 26.69 -1.59 -1.78
N GLY A 1156 26.73 -1.89 -0.48
CA GLY A 1156 27.62 -1.26 0.50
C GLY A 1156 28.10 -2.24 1.56
N ASP A 1157 27.90 -1.98 2.86
CA ASP A 1157 28.40 -2.85 3.94
C ASP A 1157 27.34 -3.76 4.55
N GLY A 1158 26.11 -3.73 4.02
CA GLY A 1158 24.97 -4.47 4.55
C GLY A 1158 24.24 -3.78 5.71
N THR A 1159 24.73 -2.64 6.22
CA THR A 1159 24.08 -1.88 7.29
C THR A 1159 22.95 -1.00 6.74
N VAL A 1160 22.04 -0.58 7.61
CA VAL A 1160 20.90 0.26 7.19
C VAL A 1160 21.38 1.59 6.59
N LEU A 1161 22.37 2.24 7.21
CA LEU A 1161 22.91 3.53 6.79
C LEU A 1161 23.94 3.44 5.67
N GLY A 1162 24.66 2.31 5.57
CA GLY A 1162 25.68 2.11 4.54
C GLY A 1162 25.10 1.87 3.15
N ASP A 1163 24.12 0.96 3.02
CA ASP A 1163 23.50 0.66 1.72
C ASP A 1163 21.98 0.54 1.72
N ARG A 1164 21.39 -0.11 2.72
CA ARG A 1164 19.99 -0.56 2.59
C ARG A 1164 18.97 0.57 2.57
N TRP A 1165 19.25 1.75 3.13
CA TRP A 1165 18.32 2.89 3.11
C TRP A 1165 17.94 3.34 1.69
N ARG A 1166 18.87 3.24 0.73
CA ARG A 1166 18.62 3.60 -0.69
C ARG A 1166 17.60 2.65 -1.32
N THR A 1167 17.72 1.37 -0.99
CA THR A 1167 16.74 0.34 -1.36
C THR A 1167 15.37 0.68 -0.76
N LEU A 1168 15.31 1.05 0.53
CA LEU A 1168 14.06 1.41 1.19
C LEU A 1168 13.35 2.61 0.55
N LEU A 1169 14.08 3.64 0.10
CA LEU A 1169 13.49 4.82 -0.56
C LEU A 1169 12.70 4.48 -1.83
N ILE A 1170 13.07 3.39 -2.53
CA ILE A 1170 12.42 2.96 -3.76
C ILE A 1170 11.38 1.88 -3.46
N VAL A 1171 11.75 0.87 -2.69
CA VAL A 1171 10.90 -0.31 -2.46
C VAL A 1171 9.73 0.01 -1.53
N VAL A 1172 9.91 0.86 -0.50
CA VAL A 1172 8.82 1.16 0.46
C VAL A 1172 7.62 1.86 -0.22
N PRO A 1173 7.79 2.90 -1.05
CA PRO A 1173 6.65 3.49 -1.79
C PRO A 1173 5.92 2.47 -2.67
N ILE A 1174 6.66 1.61 -3.39
CA ILE A 1174 6.08 0.54 -4.22
C ILE A 1174 5.33 -0.47 -3.34
N PHE A 1175 5.91 -0.86 -2.21
CA PHE A 1175 5.30 -1.75 -1.24
C PHE A 1175 3.99 -1.19 -0.66
N LEU A 1176 3.97 0.08 -0.25
CA LEU A 1176 2.75 0.71 0.27
C LEU A 1176 1.69 0.85 -0.82
N TRP A 1177 2.09 1.17 -2.06
CA TRP A 1177 1.19 1.23 -3.21
C TRP A 1177 0.60 -0.14 -3.55
N THR A 1178 1.41 -1.20 -3.59
CA THR A 1178 0.92 -2.58 -3.83
C THR A 1178 -0.04 -3.04 -2.74
N CYS A 1179 0.19 -2.70 -1.46
CA CYS A 1179 -0.75 -2.97 -0.37
C CYS A 1179 -2.10 -2.25 -0.58
N TYR A 1180 -2.08 -0.96 -0.92
CA TYR A 1180 -3.29 -0.19 -1.22
C TYR A 1180 -4.08 -0.75 -2.41
N THR A 1181 -3.36 -1.04 -3.49
CA THR A 1181 -3.93 -1.55 -4.73
C THR A 1181 -4.53 -2.93 -4.54
N THR A 1182 -3.85 -3.82 -3.82
CA THR A 1182 -4.33 -5.18 -3.52
C THR A 1182 -5.59 -5.16 -2.67
N ARG A 1183 -5.65 -4.31 -1.63
CA ARG A 1183 -6.86 -4.13 -0.82
C ARG A 1183 -8.04 -3.69 -1.69
N SER A 1184 -7.81 -2.68 -2.54
CA SER A 1184 -8.85 -2.12 -3.41
C SER A 1184 -9.36 -3.15 -4.42
N ALA A 1185 -8.45 -3.90 -5.03
CA ALA A 1185 -8.77 -4.97 -5.96
C ALA A 1185 -9.52 -6.12 -5.30
N THR A 1186 -9.09 -6.55 -4.10
CA THR A 1186 -9.75 -7.63 -3.36
C THR A 1186 -11.18 -7.25 -2.96
N VAL A 1187 -11.40 -6.02 -2.50
CA VAL A 1187 -12.76 -5.53 -2.21
C VAL A 1187 -13.63 -5.53 -3.46
N TYR A 1188 -13.10 -5.04 -4.59
CA TYR A 1188 -13.82 -5.02 -5.86
C TYR A 1188 -14.16 -6.43 -6.36
N ILE A 1189 -13.22 -7.38 -6.28
CA ILE A 1189 -13.45 -8.79 -6.66
C ILE A 1189 -14.54 -9.41 -5.78
N ILE A 1190 -14.50 -9.15 -4.47
CA ILE A 1190 -15.52 -9.65 -3.53
C ILE A 1190 -16.89 -9.03 -3.83
N GLU A 1191 -16.96 -7.73 -4.10
CA GLU A 1191 -18.21 -7.06 -4.50
C GLU A 1191 -18.76 -7.62 -5.81
N LEU A 1192 -17.90 -7.91 -6.78
CA LEU A 1192 -18.27 -8.54 -8.04
C LEU A 1192 -18.85 -9.95 -7.83
N VAL A 1193 -18.20 -10.73 -6.97
CA VAL A 1193 -18.62 -12.09 -6.60
C VAL A 1193 -19.94 -12.09 -5.83
N LEU A 1194 -20.14 -11.11 -4.94
CA LEU A 1194 -21.32 -10.99 -4.08
C LEU A 1194 -22.47 -10.19 -4.70
N LYS A 1195 -22.33 -9.68 -5.93
CA LYS A 1195 -23.35 -8.87 -6.59
C LYS A 1195 -24.58 -9.73 -6.90
N GLU A 1196 -25.71 -9.38 -6.30
CA GLU A 1196 -27.02 -9.95 -6.64
C GLU A 1196 -27.44 -9.46 -8.03
N ARG A 1197 -27.79 -10.38 -8.93
CA ARG A 1197 -28.38 -10.07 -10.24
C ARG A 1197 -29.87 -9.83 -10.05
N SER A 1198 -30.45 -8.88 -10.78
CA SER A 1198 -31.89 -8.61 -10.77
C SER A 1198 -32.66 -9.76 -11.41
N GLU A 1199 -33.86 -10.06 -10.90
CA GLU A 1199 -34.74 -11.16 -11.37
C GLU A 1199 -35.05 -11.13 -12.88
N GLU A 1200 -34.91 -9.98 -13.56
CA GLU A 1200 -35.09 -9.85 -15.02
C GLU A 1200 -33.99 -10.55 -15.84
N ASP A 1201 -32.76 -10.73 -15.31
CA ASP A 1201 -31.65 -11.37 -16.05
C ASP A 1201 -31.70 -12.91 -16.00
N ASP A 1202 -32.49 -13.50 -15.09
CA ASP A 1202 -32.50 -14.94 -14.79
C ASP A 1202 -33.47 -15.76 -15.68
N LEU A 1203 -34.28 -15.11 -16.52
CA LEU A 1203 -35.28 -15.78 -17.37
C LEU A 1203 -34.73 -16.39 -18.66
N ASP A 1204 -33.52 -16.01 -19.10
CA ASP A 1204 -32.99 -16.38 -20.43
C ASP A 1204 -31.94 -17.50 -20.43
N GLU A 1205 -31.54 -18.06 -19.28
CA GLU A 1205 -30.45 -19.07 -19.23
C GLU A 1205 -31.00 -20.53 -19.17
N PRO A 1206 -30.71 -21.40 -20.17
CA PRO A 1206 -31.30 -22.74 -20.28
C PRO A 1206 -30.94 -23.71 -19.14
N ALA A 1207 -29.83 -23.47 -18.43
CA ALA A 1207 -29.43 -24.25 -17.25
C ALA A 1207 -30.43 -24.12 -16.08
N PHE A 1208 -31.08 -22.96 -15.94
CA PHE A 1208 -32.01 -22.66 -14.85
C PHE A 1208 -33.32 -23.46 -14.97
N LYS A 1209 -33.75 -23.71 -16.21
CA LYS A 1209 -34.92 -24.55 -16.53
C LYS A 1209 -34.73 -26.00 -16.07
N TYR A 1210 -33.48 -26.48 -16.00
CA TYR A 1210 -33.14 -27.85 -15.60
C TYR A 1210 -33.08 -28.03 -14.07
N LEU A 1211 -32.52 -27.05 -13.35
CA LEU A 1211 -32.44 -27.07 -11.88
C LEU A 1211 -33.81 -26.90 -11.21
N LYS A 1212 -34.69 -26.08 -11.78
CA LYS A 1212 -36.09 -25.96 -11.32
C LYS A 1212 -36.87 -27.27 -11.48
N LYS A 1213 -36.48 -28.11 -12.44
CA LYS A 1213 -37.04 -29.44 -12.70
C LYS A 1213 -36.61 -30.50 -11.67
N LEU A 1214 -35.52 -30.23 -10.92
CA LEU A 1214 -34.95 -31.11 -9.90
C LEU A 1214 -35.41 -30.76 -8.46
N GLY A 1215 -36.33 -29.80 -8.28
CA GLY A 1215 -36.90 -29.48 -6.96
C GLY A 1215 -35.98 -28.70 -6.01
N ILE A 1216 -34.85 -28.17 -6.50
CA ILE A 1216 -33.90 -27.38 -5.72
C ILE A 1216 -34.28 -25.89 -5.82
N SER A 1217 -35.40 -25.49 -5.20
CA SER A 1217 -35.93 -24.12 -5.25
C SER A 1217 -35.46 -23.23 -4.09
N HIS A 1218 -34.76 -23.77 -3.09
CA HIS A 1218 -34.41 -23.06 -1.85
C HIS A 1218 -32.99 -22.46 -1.81
N ILE A 1219 -32.17 -22.67 -2.84
CA ILE A 1219 -30.80 -22.11 -2.90
C ILE A 1219 -30.81 -20.91 -3.84
N SER A 1220 -30.63 -19.71 -3.30
CA SER A 1220 -30.51 -18.50 -4.13
C SER A 1220 -29.25 -18.58 -5.01
N TYR A 1221 -29.30 -18.05 -6.23
CA TYR A 1221 -28.18 -18.00 -7.20
C TYR A 1221 -26.85 -17.49 -6.61
N PRO A 1222 -26.84 -16.47 -5.72
CA PRO A 1222 -25.65 -16.09 -4.97
C PRO A 1222 -25.14 -17.22 -4.09
N GLY A 1223 -26.01 -17.91 -3.34
CA GLY A 1223 -25.62 -19.04 -2.48
C GLY A 1223 -24.95 -20.19 -3.23
N LEU A 1224 -25.44 -20.55 -4.43
CA LEU A 1224 -24.85 -21.60 -5.26
C LEU A 1224 -23.50 -21.16 -5.86
N ARG A 1225 -23.39 -19.94 -6.41
CA ARG A 1225 -22.12 -19.37 -6.89
C ARG A 1225 -21.08 -19.27 -5.77
N LEU A 1226 -21.51 -18.90 -4.58
CA LEU A 1226 -20.65 -18.72 -3.43
C LEU A 1226 -20.16 -20.05 -2.86
N VAL A 1227 -21.03 -21.05 -2.80
CA VAL A 1227 -20.66 -22.43 -2.49
C VAL A 1227 -19.69 -22.95 -3.54
N CYS A 1228 -19.92 -22.71 -4.84
CA CYS A 1228 -18.98 -23.07 -5.90
C CYS A 1228 -17.64 -22.35 -5.79
N ILE A 1229 -17.59 -21.06 -5.43
CA ILE A 1229 -16.33 -20.31 -5.28
C ILE A 1229 -15.56 -20.75 -4.04
N VAL A 1230 -16.25 -20.96 -2.92
CA VAL A 1230 -15.62 -21.52 -1.70
C VAL A 1230 -15.13 -22.93 -1.99
N LEU A 1231 -15.93 -23.78 -2.64
CA LEU A 1231 -15.51 -25.11 -3.11
C LEU A 1231 -14.38 -25.02 -4.13
N THR A 1232 -14.32 -24.01 -4.99
CA THR A 1232 -13.24 -23.82 -5.97
C THR A 1232 -11.96 -23.36 -5.28
N MET A 1233 -12.03 -22.44 -4.31
CA MET A 1233 -10.89 -22.08 -3.46
C MET A 1233 -10.40 -23.28 -2.65
N TRP A 1234 -11.33 -24.14 -2.19
CA TRP A 1234 -11.02 -25.38 -1.51
C TRP A 1234 -10.44 -26.45 -2.47
N LEU A 1235 -10.98 -26.61 -3.67
CA LEU A 1235 -10.48 -27.48 -4.75
C LEU A 1235 -9.12 -27.01 -5.27
N ILE A 1236 -8.86 -25.71 -5.28
CA ILE A 1236 -7.54 -25.16 -5.59
C ILE A 1236 -6.55 -25.49 -4.46
N ASN A 1237 -6.98 -25.50 -3.20
CA ASN A 1237 -6.17 -26.02 -2.09
C ASN A 1237 -5.93 -27.54 -2.21
N LEU A 1238 -6.88 -28.32 -2.74
CA LEU A 1238 -6.72 -29.76 -3.04
C LEU A 1238 -5.67 -30.04 -4.12
N LEU A 1239 -5.36 -29.03 -4.94
CA LEU A 1239 -4.37 -29.09 -6.02
C LEU A 1239 -3.02 -28.45 -5.62
N SER A 1240 -2.84 -28.09 -4.34
CA SER A 1240 -1.56 -27.55 -3.84
C SER A 1240 -0.44 -28.56 -4.10
N PRO A 1241 0.72 -28.13 -4.63
CA PRO A 1241 1.79 -29.05 -5.01
C PRO A 1241 2.29 -29.87 -3.82
N LEU A 1242 2.34 -31.18 -4.02
CA LEU A 1242 2.98 -32.19 -3.18
C LEU A 1242 4.36 -31.71 -2.70
N LYS A 1243 4.60 -31.65 -1.38
CA LYS A 1243 5.93 -31.99 -0.86
C LYS A 1243 6.04 -33.50 -0.98
N GLN A 1244 6.92 -33.99 -1.85
CA GLN A 1244 7.28 -35.40 -1.82
C GLN A 1244 7.90 -35.67 -0.45
N ASN A 1245 7.18 -36.41 0.41
CA ASN A 1245 7.75 -37.01 1.60
C ASN A 1245 8.83 -38.01 1.15
N ILE A 1246 10.08 -37.57 1.08
CA ILE A 1246 11.20 -38.49 1.24
C ILE A 1246 11.33 -38.69 2.74
N SER A 1247 10.93 -39.87 3.21
CA SER A 1247 11.16 -40.33 4.56
C SER A 1247 12.64 -40.20 4.93
N LEU A 1248 13.00 -39.14 5.66
CA LEU A 1248 14.29 -39.06 6.33
C LEU A 1248 14.22 -39.89 7.63
N PRO A 1249 15.22 -40.76 7.91
CA PRO A 1249 15.33 -41.38 9.21
C PRO A 1249 15.51 -40.29 10.27
N SER A 1250 14.75 -40.39 11.36
CA SER A 1250 14.82 -39.56 12.55
C SER A 1250 16.27 -39.25 12.97
N GLY A 1251 16.71 -38.02 12.76
CA GLY A 1251 18.06 -37.59 13.11
C GLY A 1251 18.33 -36.14 12.70
N THR A 1252 17.98 -35.22 13.60
CA THR A 1252 18.55 -33.87 13.78
C THR A 1252 18.57 -32.92 12.57
N HIS A 1253 17.65 -31.94 12.52
CA HIS A 1253 17.91 -30.49 12.59
C HIS A 1253 16.65 -29.71 12.16
N ASP A 1254 15.90 -29.20 13.15
CA ASP A 1254 14.94 -28.11 12.97
C ASP A 1254 15.69 -26.78 12.92
N ILE A 1255 15.44 -25.98 11.88
CA ILE A 1255 15.91 -24.59 11.77
C ILE A 1255 14.82 -23.66 12.32
N SER A 1256 15.22 -22.83 13.28
CA SER A 1256 14.55 -21.61 13.80
C SER A 1256 13.17 -21.75 14.49
N VAL A 1257 12.99 -22.78 15.31
CA VAL A 1257 12.37 -22.61 16.64
C VAL A 1257 13.44 -23.02 17.65
N LEU A 1258 13.59 -22.26 18.73
CA LEU A 1258 14.52 -22.60 19.82
C LEU A 1258 14.37 -24.08 20.22
N PRO A 1259 15.47 -24.81 20.43
CA PRO A 1259 15.39 -26.21 20.82
C PRO A 1259 14.59 -26.32 22.12
N MET A 1260 13.53 -27.13 22.13
CA MET A 1260 12.96 -27.61 23.38
C MET A 1260 14.02 -28.49 24.06
N PRO A 1261 14.33 -28.28 25.35
CA PRO A 1261 15.08 -29.29 26.08
C PRO A 1261 14.18 -30.52 26.27
N GLU A 1262 14.57 -31.64 25.68
CA GLU A 1262 14.15 -32.96 26.16
C GLU A 1262 14.64 -33.11 27.60
N THR A 1263 13.80 -32.82 28.59
CA THR A 1263 13.91 -33.24 30.00
C THR A 1263 12.74 -32.67 30.80
N ALA A 1264 11.56 -33.30 30.68
CA ALA A 1264 10.45 -33.09 31.62
C ALA A 1264 9.50 -34.31 31.63
N LEU A 1265 10.06 -35.50 31.77
CA LEU A 1265 9.36 -36.69 32.24
C LEU A 1265 10.21 -37.24 33.38
N ASP A 1266 10.19 -36.56 34.51
CA ASP A 1266 10.45 -37.10 35.85
C ASP A 1266 10.40 -35.94 36.84
N HIS A 1267 9.21 -35.69 37.42
CA HIS A 1267 8.98 -35.49 38.85
C HIS A 1267 7.52 -35.05 39.08
N PRO A 1268 6.80 -35.64 40.04
CA PRO A 1268 5.38 -35.36 40.26
C PRO A 1268 5.17 -34.21 41.26
N PHE A 1269 4.16 -33.37 40.93
CA PHE A 1269 3.54 -32.28 41.72
C PHE A 1269 4.29 -30.95 41.86
#